data_AF-A0A1H7A806-F1
#
_entry.id   AF-A0A1H7A806-F1
#
_cell.length_a   1.000
_cell.length_b   1.000
_cell.length_c   1.000
_cell.angle_alpha   90.00
_cell.angle_beta   90.00
_cell.angle_gamma   90.00
#
_symmetry.space_group_name_H-M   'P 1'
#
loop_
_entity.id
_entity.type
_entity.pdbx_description
1 polymer ?
#
loop_
_entity_poly.entity_id
_entity_poly.type
_entity_poly.pdbx_seq_one_letter_code
_entity_poly.pdbx_strand_id
1 'polypeptide(L)'
;MKTYKSQIQLFLLVGIIFHLFVHKVNSQTPADFATISNRIFDTFQSTGGSALDTQVTSLVSTLNTSYAWPDINYNATSQTDWAPGTHLTRMGILAKAYSKPSSIHYGDASLKEKIEGIMNYWLTLSPAPSSTNWFYLSISVPKDIGNTLICLRKSPAGISTALENQMLAWMTKGVAITASPAKDGSNLTDVAQHYIMRACLTENQTLLNQTITAVTNSIVVTTGEGIQNDNSYTAHGPQLYVYGYGREYISGISNIAIYVAGTSYAFAADKLAIFSDFVRKGFIKPSRGAYADFNLYGRGISRANAGKADVALIEKVKSFDLPVHATEYDNAIQRMRGLEAPSYNVIPEHIHYWRTDYTVHHRPGYMFGLRSISSRNAKSEMGNGENIKGYYLTEGVNYIGVTGDEYYNIFPVWEWNKIPGTTVPEITTYPVRTAWGVNFGTVPFVGGVSDGIYGASAYAMNDYGTTAKKSWFYFDEEVVCLGAGINSSAAQAINTTVNQCLLKTEVTVADAANNVSILNGGVHDYNNNLKWALQGNVGYFFPENGNVTLSNQTQTGSWSSINTTGSATAVSADVFKLWFKHGTAPANASYAYIVTPGKTSAADMQNYNIGNISILSNTATVQAVRHNSLGIWQIVFYQAGEFTADQVIVKANKPCVVMLKNVTGTNVTVHVADPSQSTAQIYLGIKTPQFTALRAATLGMPQGANAGSTINTTISNANPIYEVPVEPLLKVTSTADAFVRSGGTGSTAAYATANYGTDAVLTIKKESAGYDREGYVKFDLSGFAANLDSAVIQLRVNNANTSVASTKWGFYLVEDNTWTETGINWSNKPAHMSKLGEITGSPAGSVVKLNVTPAVIGRLGADKILSVHIISEPATTDAAIISKTDGAFNARENANAEYRPQIWLYGKASEEAKRDSIPAVADSYVRSNSNVANNYGTQGYLVARNKSDDIQEIYLKFDMHGLRKNIVSAKVRLYALENGITTGWNISKAGNTYSTNTDAWLEIGINWNNKPATVDLITSATSQAAAGYIYFDITTAISSIPSDSILTLKVAATTDVYSSFRSRNFGTDLLRPKIIYEYTAQTQTTPLPVELVFFKGDTKNSTVNLSWETASEKNNDYFEVERSENARTFEVIAKVAGHKATDSVNQYAYEDREAVLSDNSLFYYRLKQVDLDGTSSFSSIIALSLPKTDKVFSVGPNPTSGMLTVFANETYPGAVTLAILNKEGYVLTEKQLSKAVKTDFNLEKYPAGIYFLKIKKDNLEPQIFRFLLNK
;
A
#
# COMPACT_ATOMS: atom_id res chain seq x y z
N MET A 1 -54.57 11.70 24.74
CA MET A 1 -54.05 11.77 26.12
C MET A 1 -54.41 10.58 27.03
N LYS A 2 -55.23 9.59 26.61
CA LYS A 2 -55.43 8.32 27.34
C LYS A 2 -54.58 7.13 26.83
N THR A 3 -53.95 7.26 25.65
CA THR A 3 -53.10 6.22 25.05
C THR A 3 -51.62 6.31 25.46
N TYR A 4 -51.21 7.40 26.10
CA TYR A 4 -49.83 7.63 26.57
C TYR A 4 -49.56 7.08 27.99
N LYS A 5 -50.59 6.69 28.75
CA LYS A 5 -50.43 6.15 30.12
C LYS A 5 -50.27 4.63 30.18
N SER A 6 -50.77 3.87 29.19
CA SER A 6 -50.61 2.40 29.20
C SER A 6 -49.24 1.93 28.70
N GLN A 7 -48.59 2.68 27.80
CA GLN A 7 -47.23 2.35 27.35
C GLN A 7 -46.17 2.67 28.41
N ILE A 8 -46.38 3.68 29.26
CA ILE A 8 -45.44 4.02 30.34
C ILE A 8 -45.50 2.99 31.49
N GLN A 9 -46.66 2.38 31.77
CA GLN A 9 -46.76 1.30 32.75
C GLN A 9 -46.18 -0.04 32.22
N LEU A 10 -46.21 -0.29 30.91
CA LEU A 10 -45.53 -1.47 30.33
C LEU A 10 -44.00 -1.27 30.26
N PHE A 11 -43.53 -0.05 30.01
CA PHE A 11 -42.10 0.30 30.07
C PHE A 11 -41.52 0.26 31.50
N LEU A 12 -42.31 0.58 32.52
CA LEU A 12 -41.91 0.44 33.92
C LEU A 12 -41.94 -1.02 34.41
N LEU A 13 -42.85 -1.87 33.91
CA LEU A 13 -42.88 -3.28 34.29
C LEU A 13 -41.77 -4.10 33.61
N VAL A 14 -41.42 -3.79 32.36
CA VAL A 14 -40.28 -4.41 31.65
C VAL A 14 -38.95 -3.84 32.15
N GLY A 15 -38.90 -2.57 32.55
CA GLY A 15 -37.73 -1.94 33.17
C GLY A 15 -37.41 -2.45 34.59
N ILE A 16 -38.42 -2.87 35.37
CA ILE A 16 -38.25 -3.44 36.71
C ILE A 16 -37.85 -4.92 36.66
N ILE A 17 -38.27 -5.67 35.63
CA ILE A 17 -37.75 -7.03 35.39
C ILE A 17 -36.27 -6.99 34.94
N PHE A 18 -35.82 -5.90 34.30
CA PHE A 18 -34.41 -5.72 33.93
C PHE A 18 -33.54 -5.15 35.08
N HIS A 19 -34.10 -4.32 35.97
CA HIS A 19 -33.38 -3.84 37.16
C HIS A 19 -33.22 -4.89 38.26
N LEU A 20 -33.90 -6.04 38.17
CA LEU A 20 -33.68 -7.20 39.03
C LEU A 20 -32.59 -8.17 38.49
N PHE A 21 -32.04 -7.92 37.31
CA PHE A 21 -30.93 -8.71 36.73
C PHE A 21 -29.56 -8.03 36.78
N VAL A 22 -29.48 -6.81 37.32
CA VAL A 22 -28.22 -6.13 37.61
C VAL A 22 -28.18 -5.86 39.11
N HIS A 23 -27.64 -6.82 39.85
CA HIS A 23 -26.99 -6.75 41.18
C HIS A 23 -27.16 -8.09 41.91
N LYS A 24 -26.41 -9.08 41.45
CA LYS A 24 -25.88 -10.16 42.30
C LYS A 24 -24.65 -10.75 41.62
N VAL A 25 -23.53 -10.02 41.73
CA VAL A 25 -22.20 -10.63 41.59
C VAL A 25 -21.94 -11.40 42.89
N ASN A 26 -22.68 -12.49 43.09
CA ASN A 26 -22.29 -13.54 44.03
C ASN A 26 -21.60 -14.61 43.21
N SER A 27 -20.44 -15.09 43.66
CA SER A 27 -19.68 -16.19 43.06
C SER A 27 -20.57 -17.43 42.84
N GLN A 28 -21.06 -17.61 41.60
CA GLN A 28 -21.88 -18.75 41.15
C GLN A 28 -21.07 -19.70 40.25
N THR A 29 -19.76 -19.82 40.48
CA THR A 29 -18.85 -20.62 39.65
C THR A 29 -19.35 -22.05 39.35
N PRO A 30 -19.95 -22.79 40.31
CA PRO A 30 -20.49 -24.13 40.01
C PRO A 30 -21.68 -24.12 39.03
N ALA A 31 -22.55 -23.10 39.10
CA ALA A 31 -23.70 -22.97 38.19
C ALA A 31 -23.26 -22.60 36.77
N ASP A 32 -22.21 -21.78 36.64
CA ASP A 32 -21.61 -21.44 35.36
C ASP A 32 -20.99 -22.67 34.67
N PHE A 33 -20.22 -23.49 35.40
CA PHE A 33 -19.66 -24.73 34.83
C PHE A 33 -20.76 -25.67 34.32
N ALA A 34 -21.83 -25.86 35.10
CA ALA A 34 -22.95 -26.69 34.69
C ALA A 34 -23.64 -26.15 33.42
N THR A 35 -23.87 -24.84 33.36
CA THR A 35 -24.48 -24.17 32.20
C THR A 35 -23.64 -24.32 30.94
N ILE A 36 -22.33 -24.04 31.04
CA ILE A 36 -21.37 -24.16 29.93
C ILE A 36 -21.30 -25.64 29.47
N SER A 37 -21.17 -26.58 30.40
CA SER A 37 -21.12 -28.02 30.11
C SER A 37 -22.40 -28.54 29.44
N ASN A 38 -23.58 -28.07 29.87
CA ASN A 38 -24.86 -28.39 29.23
C ASN A 38 -24.87 -27.94 27.76
N ARG A 39 -24.44 -26.71 27.47
CA ARG A 39 -24.45 -26.20 26.09
C ARG A 39 -23.45 -26.91 25.18
N ILE A 40 -22.28 -27.27 25.70
CA ILE A 40 -21.30 -28.09 24.96
C ILE A 40 -21.92 -29.44 24.63
N PHE A 41 -22.56 -30.09 25.61
CA PHE A 41 -23.29 -31.34 25.39
C PHE A 41 -24.38 -31.19 24.33
N ASP A 42 -25.27 -30.21 24.46
CA ASP A 42 -26.38 -29.99 23.52
C ASP A 42 -25.88 -29.74 22.10
N THR A 43 -24.81 -28.95 21.95
CA THR A 43 -24.16 -28.67 20.67
C THR A 43 -23.63 -29.97 20.04
N PHE A 44 -22.93 -30.79 20.82
CA PHE A 44 -22.40 -32.07 20.35
C PHE A 44 -23.52 -33.09 20.05
N GLN A 45 -24.65 -33.01 20.74
CA GLN A 45 -25.81 -33.89 20.60
C GLN A 45 -26.72 -33.60 19.41
N SER A 46 -26.39 -32.63 18.55
CA SER A 46 -27.26 -32.14 17.46
C SER A 46 -27.68 -33.17 16.39
N THR A 47 -27.03 -34.34 16.29
CA THR A 47 -27.42 -35.43 15.37
C THR A 47 -28.68 -36.17 15.86
N GLY A 48 -29.62 -36.51 14.97
CA GLY A 48 -30.83 -37.30 15.29
C GLY A 48 -30.52 -38.76 15.66
N GLY A 49 -31.39 -39.38 16.49
CA GLY A 49 -31.16 -40.72 17.07
C GLY A 49 -30.98 -41.84 16.05
N SER A 50 -31.89 -41.96 15.07
CA SER A 50 -31.87 -43.07 14.09
C SER A 50 -30.64 -43.10 13.18
N ALA A 51 -30.17 -41.94 12.73
CA ALA A 51 -28.95 -41.82 11.93
C ALA A 51 -27.70 -42.16 12.77
N LEU A 52 -27.71 -41.78 14.04
CA LEU A 52 -26.64 -42.07 14.99
C LEU A 52 -26.56 -43.57 15.30
N ASP A 53 -27.70 -44.24 15.51
CA ASP A 53 -27.77 -45.68 15.81
C ASP A 53 -27.23 -46.54 14.66
N THR A 54 -27.51 -46.14 13.42
CA THR A 54 -26.97 -46.79 12.21
C THR A 54 -25.44 -46.70 12.19
N GLN A 55 -24.88 -45.53 12.50
CA GLN A 55 -23.44 -45.34 12.56
C GLN A 55 -22.80 -46.16 13.67
N VAL A 56 -23.39 -46.18 14.87
CA VAL A 56 -22.90 -46.98 15.99
C VAL A 56 -22.91 -48.47 15.66
N THR A 57 -23.97 -48.98 15.05
CA THR A 57 -24.06 -50.38 14.64
C THR A 57 -22.91 -50.75 13.69
N SER A 58 -22.61 -49.90 12.70
CA SER A 58 -21.51 -50.11 11.75
C SER A 58 -20.13 -50.02 12.40
N LEU A 59 -19.94 -49.13 13.37
CA LEU A 59 -18.66 -48.96 14.06
C LEU A 59 -18.40 -50.11 15.03
N VAL A 60 -19.43 -50.58 15.72
CA VAL A 60 -19.34 -51.69 16.68
C VAL A 60 -19.08 -53.01 15.94
N SER A 61 -19.67 -53.24 14.76
CA SER A 61 -19.46 -54.48 13.99
C SER A 61 -18.03 -54.65 13.47
N THR A 62 -17.26 -53.56 13.39
CA THR A 62 -15.86 -53.54 12.92
C THR A 62 -14.85 -53.42 14.05
N LEU A 63 -15.29 -53.36 15.31
CA LEU A 63 -14.44 -53.30 16.48
C LEU A 63 -13.94 -54.70 16.84
N ASN A 64 -12.63 -54.88 17.00
CA ASN A 64 -12.06 -56.17 17.38
C ASN A 64 -12.16 -56.45 18.90
N THR A 65 -11.75 -57.65 19.32
CA THR A 65 -11.78 -58.08 20.72
C THR A 65 -10.82 -57.32 21.65
N SER A 66 -9.86 -56.58 21.08
CA SER A 66 -8.95 -55.69 21.81
C SER A 66 -9.46 -54.25 21.87
N TYR A 67 -10.70 -53.99 21.43
CA TYR A 67 -11.31 -52.67 21.37
C TYR A 67 -10.58 -51.69 20.44
N ALA A 68 -9.95 -52.23 19.40
CA ALA A 68 -9.29 -51.49 18.34
C ALA A 68 -10.02 -51.67 17.01
N TRP A 69 -9.87 -50.71 16.12
CA TRP A 69 -10.36 -50.81 14.74
C TRP A 69 -9.22 -51.25 13.82
N PRO A 70 -9.31 -52.41 13.15
CA PRO A 70 -8.23 -52.94 12.32
C PRO A 70 -7.86 -52.07 11.12
N ASP A 71 -8.76 -51.19 10.66
CA ASP A 71 -8.53 -50.26 9.56
C ASP A 71 -7.72 -49.01 9.97
N ILE A 72 -7.43 -48.83 11.26
CA ILE A 72 -6.64 -47.70 11.76
C ILE A 72 -5.17 -48.11 11.92
N ASN A 73 -4.27 -47.43 11.21
CA ASN A 73 -2.83 -47.52 11.49
C ASN A 73 -2.46 -46.65 12.69
N TYR A 74 -2.44 -47.24 13.89
CA TYR A 74 -2.13 -46.56 15.15
C TYR A 74 -0.69 -46.03 15.27
N ASN A 75 0.23 -46.50 14.42
CA ASN A 75 1.63 -46.05 14.40
C ASN A 75 1.88 -44.92 13.39
N ALA A 76 0.87 -44.50 12.62
CA ALA A 76 1.03 -43.43 11.64
C ALA A 76 1.37 -42.10 12.33
N THR A 77 2.27 -41.33 11.72
CA THR A 77 2.71 -40.01 12.21
C THR A 77 2.42 -38.88 11.21
N SER A 78 1.53 -39.17 10.24
CA SER A 78 1.18 -38.30 9.11
C SER A 78 0.84 -36.87 9.52
N GLN A 79 1.29 -35.91 8.72
CA GLN A 79 1.08 -34.47 8.95
C GLN A 79 -0.36 -34.03 8.65
N THR A 80 -1.05 -34.75 7.77
CA THR A 80 -2.46 -34.62 7.41
C THR A 80 -3.13 -35.98 7.53
N ASP A 81 -4.46 -35.99 7.68
CA ASP A 81 -5.28 -37.20 7.82
C ASP A 81 -4.70 -38.24 8.80
N TRP A 82 -4.32 -37.75 9.99
CA TRP A 82 -3.65 -38.57 10.99
C TRP A 82 -4.57 -39.68 11.53
N ALA A 83 -4.42 -40.88 10.95
CA ALA A 83 -5.29 -42.05 11.18
C ALA A 83 -5.57 -42.38 12.66
N PRO A 84 -4.61 -42.32 13.60
CA PRO A 84 -4.90 -42.59 15.02
C PRO A 84 -5.98 -41.67 15.60
N GLY A 85 -6.11 -40.43 15.12
CA GLY A 85 -7.15 -39.50 15.59
C GLY A 85 -8.57 -40.02 15.36
N THR A 86 -8.80 -40.77 14.27
CA THR A 86 -10.10 -41.36 13.93
C THR A 86 -10.64 -42.29 15.03
N HIS A 87 -9.75 -42.90 15.83
CA HIS A 87 -10.14 -43.73 16.97
C HIS A 87 -10.97 -42.95 17.99
N LEU A 88 -10.55 -41.72 18.33
CA LEU A 88 -11.24 -40.88 19.30
C LEU A 88 -12.50 -40.23 18.71
N THR A 89 -12.49 -39.91 17.42
CA THR A 89 -13.69 -39.46 16.71
C THR A 89 -14.78 -40.54 16.75
N ARG A 90 -14.43 -41.81 16.47
CA ARG A 90 -15.34 -42.96 16.56
C ARG A 90 -15.81 -43.19 18.00
N MET A 91 -14.91 -43.11 18.98
CA MET A 91 -15.26 -43.16 20.41
C MET A 91 -16.33 -42.12 20.78
N GLY A 92 -16.18 -40.88 20.30
CA GLY A 92 -17.14 -39.81 20.53
C GLY A 92 -18.53 -40.09 19.94
N ILE A 93 -18.61 -40.77 18.79
CA ILE A 93 -19.89 -41.19 18.19
C ILE A 93 -20.61 -42.21 19.10
N LEU A 94 -19.88 -43.21 19.60
CA LEU A 94 -20.44 -44.21 20.52
C LEU A 94 -20.92 -43.56 21.84
N ALA A 95 -20.10 -42.66 22.41
CA ALA A 95 -20.46 -41.92 23.63
C ALA A 95 -21.68 -41.00 23.42
N LYS A 96 -21.84 -40.42 22.23
CA LYS A 96 -23.01 -39.64 21.87
C LYS A 96 -24.28 -40.49 21.91
N ALA A 97 -24.28 -41.66 21.29
CA ALA A 97 -25.44 -42.55 21.29
C ALA A 97 -25.78 -43.07 22.69
N TYR A 98 -24.75 -43.44 23.45
CA TYR A 98 -24.89 -43.92 24.82
C TYR A 98 -25.55 -42.89 25.76
N SER A 99 -25.31 -41.60 25.51
CA SER A 99 -25.81 -40.49 26.34
C SER A 99 -27.06 -39.80 25.79
N LYS A 100 -27.59 -40.22 24.64
CA LYS A 100 -28.72 -39.58 23.97
C LYS A 100 -30.04 -40.34 24.23
N PRO A 101 -31.04 -39.76 24.93
CA PRO A 101 -32.29 -40.46 25.27
C PRO A 101 -33.09 -41.00 24.09
N SER A 102 -32.93 -40.44 22.88
CA SER A 102 -33.62 -40.88 21.67
C SER A 102 -32.86 -41.92 20.84
N SER A 103 -31.69 -42.37 21.27
CA SER A 103 -30.95 -43.47 20.64
C SER A 103 -31.33 -44.80 21.28
N ILE A 104 -31.36 -45.88 20.49
CA ILE A 104 -31.63 -47.24 21.01
C ILE A 104 -30.52 -47.74 21.94
N HIS A 105 -29.35 -47.09 21.91
CA HIS A 105 -28.21 -47.42 22.75
C HIS A 105 -28.13 -46.59 24.03
N TYR A 106 -29.15 -45.79 24.35
CA TYR A 106 -29.16 -44.97 25.55
C TYR A 106 -29.03 -45.82 26.82
N GLY A 107 -27.95 -45.61 27.58
CA GLY A 107 -27.68 -46.38 28.80
C GLY A 107 -27.31 -47.86 28.58
N ASP A 108 -27.05 -48.31 27.35
CA ASP A 108 -26.71 -49.71 27.05
C ASP A 108 -25.38 -50.14 27.69
N ALA A 109 -25.43 -51.17 28.55
CA ALA A 109 -24.27 -51.64 29.30
C ALA A 109 -23.18 -52.23 28.38
N SER A 110 -23.57 -52.90 27.29
CA SER A 110 -22.61 -53.48 26.34
C SER A 110 -21.90 -52.41 25.53
N LEU A 111 -22.55 -51.30 25.22
CA LEU A 111 -21.92 -50.16 24.55
C LEU A 111 -20.99 -49.42 25.52
N LYS A 112 -21.38 -49.26 26.79
CA LYS A 112 -20.52 -48.70 27.84
C LYS A 112 -19.20 -49.48 27.96
N GLU A 113 -19.27 -50.81 28.04
CA GLU A 113 -18.10 -51.68 28.10
C GLU A 113 -17.16 -51.44 26.91
N LYS A 114 -17.70 -51.34 25.69
CA LYS A 114 -16.90 -51.06 24.49
C LYS A 114 -16.25 -49.68 24.55
N ILE A 115 -16.96 -48.64 25.00
CA ILE A 115 -16.39 -47.29 25.16
C ILE A 115 -15.22 -47.32 26.16
N GLU A 116 -15.39 -47.97 27.31
CA GLU A 116 -14.33 -48.11 28.32
C GLU A 116 -13.14 -48.93 27.79
N GLY A 117 -13.39 -49.98 27.02
CA GLY A 117 -12.36 -50.77 26.33
C GLY A 117 -11.58 -49.95 25.29
N ILE A 118 -12.27 -49.16 24.47
CA ILE A 118 -11.68 -48.25 23.47
C ILE A 118 -10.76 -47.23 24.16
N MET A 119 -11.21 -46.61 25.26
CA MET A 119 -10.39 -45.69 26.04
C MET A 119 -9.13 -46.35 26.60
N ASN A 120 -9.27 -47.55 27.19
CA ASN A 120 -8.13 -48.30 27.72
C ASN A 120 -7.14 -48.71 26.63
N TYR A 121 -7.64 -49.11 25.46
CA TYR A 121 -6.77 -49.40 24.31
C TYR A 121 -5.93 -48.17 23.94
N TRP A 122 -6.55 -47.00 23.80
CA TRP A 122 -5.83 -45.74 23.52
C TRP A 122 -4.75 -45.40 24.56
N LEU A 123 -5.07 -45.60 25.84
CA LEU A 123 -4.17 -45.31 26.96
C LEU A 123 -2.99 -46.28 27.07
N THR A 124 -3.12 -47.50 26.53
CA THR A 124 -2.09 -48.54 26.60
C THR A 124 -1.17 -48.62 25.37
N LEU A 125 -1.47 -47.85 24.31
CA LEU A 125 -0.64 -47.76 23.11
C LEU A 125 0.79 -47.29 23.47
N SER A 126 1.78 -48.07 23.03
CA SER A 126 3.21 -47.80 23.22
C SER A 126 3.97 -48.00 21.89
N PRO A 127 4.63 -46.96 21.35
CA PRO A 127 4.67 -45.59 21.85
C PRO A 127 3.28 -44.93 21.80
N ALA A 128 3.08 -43.91 22.64
CA ALA A 128 1.85 -43.13 22.58
C ALA A 128 1.68 -42.51 21.18
N PRO A 129 0.46 -42.51 20.60
CA PRO A 129 0.23 -41.95 19.27
C PRO A 129 0.67 -40.49 19.19
N SER A 130 1.43 -40.15 18.15
CA SER A 130 1.83 -38.77 17.83
C SER A 130 1.72 -38.49 16.34
N SER A 131 1.50 -37.22 15.99
CA SER A 131 1.57 -36.71 14.62
C SER A 131 2.75 -35.73 14.51
N THR A 132 3.33 -35.64 13.31
CA THR A 132 4.26 -34.56 12.95
C THR A 132 3.59 -33.18 12.90
N ASN A 133 2.26 -33.12 12.92
CA ASN A 133 1.47 -31.89 13.00
C ASN A 133 0.92 -31.67 14.42
N TRP A 134 1.34 -30.57 15.05
CA TRP A 134 0.95 -30.18 16.41
C TRP A 134 -0.57 -30.02 16.61
N PHE A 135 -1.31 -29.69 15.53
CA PHE A 135 -2.76 -29.49 15.53
C PHE A 135 -3.51 -30.67 16.16
N TYR A 136 -3.11 -31.90 15.86
CA TYR A 136 -3.84 -33.06 16.35
C TYR A 136 -3.76 -33.20 17.87
N LEU A 137 -2.56 -33.07 18.44
CA LEU A 137 -2.36 -33.23 19.88
C LEU A 137 -2.84 -32.01 20.68
N SER A 138 -2.95 -30.85 20.02
CA SER A 138 -3.28 -29.58 20.69
C SER A 138 -4.71 -29.11 20.46
N ILE A 139 -5.42 -29.63 19.47
CA ILE A 139 -6.78 -29.19 19.11
C ILE A 139 -7.68 -30.41 18.94
N SER A 140 -7.39 -31.27 17.96
CA SER A 140 -8.31 -32.34 17.56
C SER A 140 -8.55 -33.36 18.69
N VAL A 141 -7.49 -33.99 19.18
CA VAL A 141 -7.58 -35.06 20.19
C VAL A 141 -8.19 -34.57 21.50
N PRO A 142 -7.73 -33.45 22.09
CA PRO A 142 -8.33 -32.96 23.32
C PRO A 142 -9.81 -32.59 23.18
N LYS A 143 -10.25 -32.06 22.04
CA LYS A 143 -11.68 -31.79 21.78
C LYS A 143 -12.51 -33.08 21.75
N ASP A 144 -12.05 -34.11 21.04
CA ASP A 144 -12.76 -35.40 20.95
C ASP A 144 -12.89 -36.05 22.32
N ILE A 145 -11.82 -36.02 23.13
CA ILE A 145 -11.85 -36.51 24.51
C ILE A 145 -12.80 -35.66 25.37
N GLY A 146 -12.70 -34.33 25.33
CA GLY A 146 -13.52 -33.42 26.12
C GLY A 146 -15.02 -33.59 25.86
N ASN A 147 -15.42 -33.64 24.59
CA ASN A 147 -16.82 -33.91 24.19
C ASN A 147 -17.30 -35.27 24.71
N THR A 148 -16.46 -36.31 24.57
CA THR A 148 -16.76 -37.66 25.04
C THR A 148 -16.99 -37.69 26.54
N LEU A 149 -16.09 -37.11 27.33
CA LEU A 149 -16.19 -37.10 28.79
C LEU A 149 -17.42 -36.31 29.28
N ILE A 150 -17.73 -35.17 28.66
CA ILE A 150 -18.95 -34.40 28.98
C ILE A 150 -20.21 -35.23 28.70
N CYS A 151 -20.26 -35.98 27.59
CA CYS A 151 -21.37 -36.88 27.29
C CYS A 151 -21.52 -37.98 28.33
N LEU A 152 -20.41 -38.60 28.73
CA LEU A 152 -20.42 -39.68 29.70
C LEU A 152 -20.86 -39.19 31.09
N ARG A 153 -20.46 -37.99 31.52
CA ARG A 153 -20.98 -37.40 32.77
C ARG A 153 -22.49 -37.17 32.78
N LYS A 154 -23.09 -37.00 31.60
CA LYS A 154 -24.53 -36.77 31.44
C LYS A 154 -25.29 -38.05 31.07
N SER A 155 -24.59 -39.18 31.00
CA SER A 155 -25.19 -40.50 30.77
C SER A 155 -25.69 -41.12 32.09
N PRO A 156 -26.60 -42.12 32.04
CA PRO A 156 -27.18 -42.73 33.25
C PRO A 156 -26.17 -43.37 34.21
N ALA A 157 -25.09 -44.00 33.70
CA ALA A 157 -24.13 -44.75 34.51
C ALA A 157 -22.68 -44.27 34.42
N GLY A 158 -22.39 -43.23 33.63
CA GLY A 158 -21.06 -42.62 33.52
C GLY A 158 -19.93 -43.60 33.16
N ILE A 159 -18.71 -43.27 33.59
CA ILE A 159 -17.53 -44.14 33.60
C ILE A 159 -16.82 -44.02 34.95
N SER A 160 -15.83 -44.89 35.21
CA SER A 160 -15.05 -44.78 36.45
C SER A 160 -14.23 -43.47 36.51
N THR A 161 -14.15 -42.87 37.69
CA THR A 161 -13.35 -41.65 37.94
C THR A 161 -11.86 -41.84 37.60
N ALA A 162 -11.33 -43.04 37.79
CA ALA A 162 -9.94 -43.35 37.45
C ALA A 162 -9.68 -43.25 35.93
N LEU A 163 -10.54 -43.86 35.12
CA LEU A 163 -10.44 -43.81 33.66
C LEU A 163 -10.67 -42.39 33.13
N GLU A 164 -11.65 -41.68 33.70
CA GLU A 164 -11.89 -40.28 33.38
C GLU A 164 -10.65 -39.40 33.65
N ASN A 165 -10.01 -39.56 34.81
CA ASN A 165 -8.80 -38.82 35.16
C ASN A 165 -7.62 -39.12 34.22
N GLN A 166 -7.47 -40.37 33.76
CA GLN A 166 -6.45 -40.73 32.77
C GLN A 166 -6.69 -40.07 31.41
N MET A 167 -7.96 -40.02 30.97
CA MET A 167 -8.33 -39.33 29.73
C MET A 167 -8.16 -37.80 29.86
N LEU A 168 -8.52 -37.22 31.01
CA LEU A 168 -8.25 -35.80 31.31
C LEU A 168 -6.76 -35.47 31.30
N ALA A 169 -5.92 -36.36 31.86
CA ALA A 169 -4.48 -36.24 31.80
C ALA A 169 -3.97 -36.31 30.36
N TRP A 170 -4.62 -37.08 29.48
CA TRP A 170 -4.27 -37.08 28.05
C TRP A 170 -4.47 -35.68 27.45
N MET A 171 -5.60 -35.01 27.72
CA MET A 171 -5.93 -33.68 27.18
C MET A 171 -4.89 -32.58 27.49
N THR A 172 -3.86 -32.83 28.30
CA THR A 172 -2.77 -31.90 28.62
C THR A 172 -1.50 -32.09 27.78
N LYS A 173 -1.42 -33.15 26.95
CA LYS A 173 -0.24 -33.45 26.11
C LYS A 173 0.03 -32.45 24.98
N GLY A 174 -0.95 -31.60 24.68
CA GLY A 174 -0.81 -30.51 23.71
C GLY A 174 -0.05 -29.32 24.28
N VAL A 175 0.06 -28.30 23.44
CA VAL A 175 0.63 -26.99 23.79
C VAL A 175 -0.21 -26.23 24.82
N ALA A 176 0.41 -25.33 25.59
CA ALA A 176 -0.33 -24.49 26.52
C ALA A 176 -1.15 -23.43 25.76
N ILE A 177 -2.31 -23.02 26.29
CA ILE A 177 -3.09 -21.91 25.72
C ILE A 177 -2.32 -20.59 25.67
N THR A 178 -1.31 -20.44 26.54
CA THR A 178 -0.37 -19.31 26.58
C THR A 178 0.88 -19.54 25.72
N ALA A 179 1.14 -20.76 25.26
CA ALA A 179 2.35 -21.14 24.54
C ALA A 179 2.01 -22.00 23.33
N SER A 180 1.64 -21.37 22.22
CA SER A 180 1.55 -21.96 20.86
C SER A 180 1.51 -20.82 19.83
N PRO A 181 1.78 -21.01 18.52
CA PRO A 181 1.97 -19.94 17.53
C PRO A 181 0.69 -19.18 17.12
N ALA A 182 -0.33 -19.16 18.00
CA ALA A 182 -1.65 -18.59 17.82
C ALA A 182 -1.69 -17.06 17.88
N LYS A 183 -0.89 -16.40 17.03
CA LYS A 183 -1.01 -14.95 16.79
C LYS A 183 -2.14 -14.60 15.80
N ASP A 184 -2.65 -15.57 15.05
CA ASP A 184 -3.66 -15.39 13.99
C ASP A 184 -5.13 -15.58 14.44
N GLY A 185 -5.38 -15.68 15.76
CA GLY A 185 -6.72 -15.70 16.37
C GLY A 185 -7.50 -17.01 16.25
N SER A 186 -7.58 -17.63 15.07
CA SER A 186 -8.39 -18.85 14.84
C SER A 186 -7.87 -20.06 15.65
N ASN A 187 -6.56 -20.32 15.62
CA ASN A 187 -5.92 -21.40 16.38
C ASN A 187 -6.11 -21.23 17.90
N LEU A 188 -6.10 -20.00 18.39
CA LEU A 188 -6.33 -19.69 19.82
C LEU A 188 -7.73 -20.14 20.23
N THR A 189 -8.75 -19.77 19.44
CA THR A 189 -10.15 -20.14 19.74
C THR A 189 -10.39 -21.65 19.67
N ASP A 190 -9.63 -22.38 18.86
CA ASP A 190 -9.71 -23.83 18.78
C ASP A 190 -9.11 -24.53 20.00
N VAL A 191 -7.94 -24.08 20.47
CA VAL A 191 -7.37 -24.56 21.74
C VAL A 191 -8.29 -24.19 22.91
N ALA A 192 -8.84 -22.97 22.92
CA ALA A 192 -9.70 -22.50 23.99
C ALA A 192 -10.95 -23.38 24.21
N GLN A 193 -11.55 -23.93 23.14
CA GLN A 193 -12.73 -24.79 23.27
C GLN A 193 -12.48 -26.02 24.16
N HIS A 194 -11.39 -26.75 23.96
CA HIS A 194 -11.11 -27.93 24.80
C HIS A 194 -10.57 -27.55 26.19
N TYR A 195 -9.96 -26.37 26.33
CA TYR A 195 -9.59 -25.82 27.64
C TYR A 195 -10.84 -25.49 28.47
N ILE A 196 -11.89 -24.94 27.86
CA ILE A 196 -13.20 -24.72 28.50
C ILE A 196 -13.81 -26.06 28.91
N MET A 197 -13.82 -27.06 28.02
CA MET A 197 -14.29 -28.42 28.35
C MET A 197 -13.54 -28.99 29.56
N ARG A 198 -12.20 -28.91 29.56
CA ARG A 198 -11.36 -29.39 30.66
C ARG A 198 -11.63 -28.63 31.95
N ALA A 199 -11.84 -27.32 31.88
CA ALA A 199 -12.17 -26.49 33.04
C ALA A 199 -13.53 -26.87 33.63
N CYS A 200 -14.55 -27.12 32.80
CA CYS A 200 -15.84 -27.64 33.25
C CYS A 200 -15.73 -29.04 33.86
N LEU A 201 -14.94 -29.93 33.24
CA LEU A 201 -14.75 -31.30 33.74
C LEU A 201 -13.97 -31.29 35.07
N THR A 202 -13.04 -30.36 35.27
CA THR A 202 -12.23 -30.28 36.51
C THR A 202 -12.76 -29.27 37.52
N GLU A 203 -13.88 -28.60 37.22
CA GLU A 203 -14.40 -27.44 37.95
C GLU A 203 -13.31 -26.39 38.27
N ASN A 204 -12.35 -26.23 37.34
CA ASN A 204 -11.17 -25.41 37.52
C ASN A 204 -11.41 -23.96 37.08
N GLN A 205 -11.74 -23.11 38.05
CA GLN A 205 -12.05 -21.70 37.81
C GLN A 205 -10.86 -20.92 37.23
N THR A 206 -9.66 -21.18 37.72
CA THR A 206 -8.45 -20.51 37.23
C THR A 206 -8.22 -20.81 35.75
N LEU A 207 -8.40 -22.07 35.34
CA LEU A 207 -8.26 -22.49 33.95
C LEU A 207 -9.33 -21.84 33.06
N LEU A 208 -10.58 -21.77 33.51
CA LEU A 208 -11.66 -21.13 32.77
C LEU A 208 -11.40 -19.62 32.61
N ASN A 209 -11.06 -18.93 33.71
CA ASN A 209 -10.72 -17.51 33.70
C ASN A 209 -9.59 -17.21 32.71
N GLN A 210 -8.47 -17.93 32.82
CA GLN A 210 -7.32 -17.75 31.92
C GLN A 210 -7.69 -17.94 30.45
N THR A 211 -8.53 -18.93 30.16
CA THR A 211 -8.96 -19.27 28.80
C THR A 211 -9.86 -18.20 28.20
N ILE A 212 -10.90 -17.78 28.93
CA ILE A 212 -11.83 -16.75 28.46
C ILE A 212 -11.13 -15.40 28.33
N THR A 213 -10.23 -15.06 29.25
CA THR A 213 -9.41 -13.84 29.14
C THR A 213 -8.54 -13.86 27.88
N ALA A 214 -7.87 -14.97 27.58
CA ALA A 214 -7.05 -15.07 26.38
C ALA A 214 -7.86 -14.84 25.08
N VAL A 215 -9.03 -15.47 24.97
CA VAL A 215 -9.95 -15.30 23.83
C VAL A 215 -10.48 -13.87 23.75
N THR A 216 -10.96 -13.32 24.86
CA THR A 216 -11.51 -11.95 24.91
C THR A 216 -10.47 -10.90 24.53
N ASN A 217 -9.21 -11.10 24.92
CA ASN A 217 -8.10 -10.22 24.55
C ASN A 217 -7.75 -10.28 23.06
N SER A 218 -8.10 -11.37 22.36
CA SER A 218 -7.92 -11.46 20.90
C SER A 218 -8.98 -10.69 20.11
N ILE A 219 -10.13 -10.37 20.72
CA ILE A 219 -11.18 -9.54 20.11
C ILE A 219 -10.76 -8.07 20.23
N VAL A 220 -9.95 -7.63 19.28
CA VAL A 220 -9.38 -6.29 19.24
C VAL A 220 -9.18 -5.83 17.81
N VAL A 221 -9.28 -4.52 17.59
CA VAL A 221 -8.82 -3.89 16.35
C VAL A 221 -7.30 -3.75 16.42
N THR A 222 -6.60 -4.20 15.39
CA THR A 222 -5.13 -4.27 15.38
C THR A 222 -4.56 -3.74 14.07
N THR A 223 -3.26 -3.43 14.08
CA THR A 223 -2.49 -3.09 12.88
C THR A 223 -1.66 -4.26 12.35
N GLY A 224 -1.59 -5.37 13.09
CA GLY A 224 -1.01 -6.65 12.66
C GLY A 224 -2.05 -7.57 12.03
N GLU A 225 -1.90 -8.89 12.19
CA GLU A 225 -2.92 -9.88 11.78
C GLU A 225 -4.18 -9.76 12.64
N GLY A 226 -5.36 -9.96 12.05
CA GLY A 226 -6.65 -9.89 12.71
C GLY A 226 -7.58 -8.80 12.16
N ILE A 227 -8.54 -8.37 12.97
CA ILE A 227 -9.52 -7.33 12.60
C ILE A 227 -8.81 -5.98 12.45
N GLN A 228 -8.90 -5.39 11.26
CA GLN A 228 -8.33 -4.10 10.95
C GLN A 228 -9.30 -2.96 11.28
N ASN A 229 -8.77 -1.73 11.34
CA ASN A 229 -9.55 -0.53 11.70
C ASN A 229 -10.62 -0.13 10.66
N ASP A 230 -10.52 -0.65 9.43
CA ASP A 230 -11.52 -0.50 8.39
C ASP A 230 -12.53 -1.68 8.34
N ASN A 231 -12.47 -2.59 9.33
CA ASN A 231 -13.22 -3.84 9.41
C ASN A 231 -12.82 -4.91 8.37
N SER A 232 -11.70 -4.75 7.67
CA SER A 232 -11.12 -5.87 6.93
C SER A 232 -10.40 -6.85 7.88
N TYR A 233 -9.95 -8.00 7.36
CA TYR A 233 -9.25 -9.01 8.16
C TYR A 233 -7.99 -9.48 7.44
N THR A 234 -6.88 -9.53 8.19
CA THR A 234 -5.59 -10.02 7.69
C THR A 234 -5.14 -11.28 8.42
N ALA A 235 -4.49 -12.18 7.68
CA ALA A 235 -3.84 -13.37 8.24
C ALA A 235 -2.70 -13.81 7.32
N HIS A 236 -1.70 -14.48 7.90
CA HIS A 236 -0.42 -14.77 7.24
C HIS A 236 0.25 -13.48 6.78
N GLY A 237 0.60 -12.63 7.74
CA GLY A 237 1.04 -11.26 7.47
C GLY A 237 -0.12 -10.36 6.99
N PRO A 238 0.19 -9.26 6.29
CA PRO A 238 -0.81 -8.29 5.84
C PRO A 238 -1.50 -8.74 4.53
N GLN A 239 -2.02 -9.97 4.50
CA GLN A 239 -2.81 -10.50 3.38
C GLN A 239 -4.30 -10.42 3.72
N LEU A 240 -5.12 -9.88 2.81
CA LEU A 240 -6.58 -9.90 2.89
C LEU A 240 -7.11 -11.35 2.95
N TYR A 241 -7.82 -11.71 4.02
CA TYR A 241 -8.18 -13.12 4.27
C TYR A 241 -9.52 -13.35 4.99
N VAL A 242 -10.55 -12.56 4.65
CA VAL A 242 -11.84 -12.53 5.34
C VAL A 242 -12.61 -13.87 5.29
N TYR A 243 -12.74 -14.51 4.13
CA TYR A 243 -13.51 -15.78 3.97
C TYR A 243 -12.67 -17.05 4.19
N GLY A 244 -11.38 -16.90 4.50
CA GLY A 244 -10.51 -17.97 4.98
C GLY A 244 -10.32 -17.91 6.49
N TYR A 245 -9.17 -17.40 6.96
CA TYR A 245 -8.89 -17.32 8.40
C TYR A 245 -9.87 -16.41 9.16
N GLY A 246 -10.38 -15.35 8.54
CA GLY A 246 -11.43 -14.53 9.15
C GLY A 246 -12.70 -15.34 9.44
N ARG A 247 -13.11 -16.22 8.53
CA ARG A 247 -14.23 -17.15 8.72
C ARG A 247 -13.99 -18.11 9.88
N GLU A 248 -12.80 -18.69 9.97
CA GLU A 248 -12.43 -19.58 11.09
C GLU A 248 -12.39 -18.86 12.43
N TYR A 249 -11.88 -17.62 12.44
CA TYR A 249 -11.93 -16.76 13.62
C TYR A 249 -13.38 -16.48 14.08
N ILE A 250 -14.29 -16.15 13.14
CA ILE A 250 -15.71 -15.95 13.45
C ILE A 250 -16.33 -17.22 14.03
N SER A 251 -16.05 -18.38 13.41
CA SER A 251 -16.55 -19.67 13.86
C SER A 251 -16.11 -19.99 15.30
N GLY A 252 -14.82 -19.81 15.58
CA GLY A 252 -14.23 -20.05 16.90
C GLY A 252 -14.77 -19.13 18.00
N ILE A 253 -14.86 -17.83 17.74
CA ILE A 253 -15.48 -16.87 18.67
C ILE A 253 -16.95 -17.20 18.90
N SER A 254 -17.69 -17.55 17.84
CA SER A 254 -19.13 -17.88 17.93
C SER A 254 -19.38 -19.13 18.77
N ASN A 255 -18.54 -20.17 18.64
CA ASN A 255 -18.64 -21.36 19.49
C ASN A 255 -18.54 -20.98 20.98
N ILE A 256 -17.52 -20.21 21.33
CA ILE A 256 -17.22 -19.84 22.70
C ILE A 256 -18.29 -18.90 23.25
N ALA A 257 -18.71 -17.89 22.49
CA ALA A 257 -19.75 -16.95 22.87
C ALA A 257 -21.05 -17.66 23.27
N ILE A 258 -21.47 -18.66 22.48
CA ILE A 258 -22.66 -19.48 22.78
C ILE A 258 -22.47 -20.26 24.08
N TYR A 259 -21.30 -20.86 24.30
CA TYR A 259 -21.04 -21.62 25.53
C TYR A 259 -21.18 -20.74 26.78
N VAL A 260 -20.67 -19.50 26.74
CA VAL A 260 -20.62 -18.61 27.93
C VAL A 260 -21.76 -17.60 28.03
N ALA A 261 -22.68 -17.53 27.07
CA ALA A 261 -23.77 -16.55 27.06
C ALA A 261 -24.60 -16.54 28.36
N GLY A 262 -24.85 -15.37 28.97
CA GLY A 262 -25.64 -15.29 30.21
C GLY A 262 -25.01 -15.94 31.46
N THR A 263 -23.72 -16.31 31.41
CA THR A 263 -22.90 -16.70 32.58
C THR A 263 -22.03 -15.53 33.02
N SER A 264 -21.31 -15.65 34.15
CA SER A 264 -20.32 -14.63 34.54
C SER A 264 -19.15 -14.48 33.56
N TYR A 265 -19.03 -15.40 32.58
CA TYR A 265 -18.02 -15.43 31.53
C TYR A 265 -18.47 -14.87 30.19
N ALA A 266 -19.69 -14.33 30.10
CA ALA A 266 -20.19 -13.71 28.88
C ALA A 266 -19.24 -12.60 28.40
N PHE A 267 -19.03 -12.50 27.08
CA PHE A 267 -18.19 -11.45 26.52
C PHE A 267 -18.75 -10.06 26.84
N ALA A 268 -17.86 -9.14 27.19
CA ALA A 268 -18.21 -7.76 27.44
C ALA A 268 -18.79 -7.09 26.18
N ALA A 269 -19.69 -6.13 26.37
CA ALA A 269 -20.45 -5.52 25.28
C ALA A 269 -19.57 -4.78 24.25
N ASP A 270 -18.47 -4.16 24.70
CA ASP A 270 -17.47 -3.49 23.86
C ASP A 270 -16.72 -4.49 22.96
N LYS A 271 -16.41 -5.68 23.49
CA LYS A 271 -15.80 -6.78 22.73
C LYS A 271 -16.76 -7.35 21.70
N LEU A 272 -18.01 -7.58 22.08
CA LEU A 272 -19.05 -8.00 21.15
C LEU A 272 -19.29 -6.95 20.06
N ALA A 273 -19.23 -5.65 20.37
CA ALA A 273 -19.37 -4.60 19.37
C ALA A 273 -18.26 -4.64 18.29
N ILE A 274 -16.99 -4.83 18.68
CA ILE A 274 -15.88 -5.00 17.72
C ILE A 274 -16.11 -6.21 16.81
N PHE A 275 -16.49 -7.34 17.40
CA PHE A 275 -16.79 -8.56 16.67
C PHE A 275 -17.98 -8.39 15.71
N SER A 276 -19.07 -7.79 16.20
CA SER A 276 -20.29 -7.50 15.43
C SER A 276 -19.99 -6.61 14.23
N ASP A 277 -19.20 -5.54 14.42
CA ASP A 277 -18.80 -4.65 13.34
C ASP A 277 -17.98 -5.38 12.28
N PHE A 278 -17.04 -6.23 12.67
CA PHE A 278 -16.30 -7.05 11.71
C PHE A 278 -17.22 -7.98 10.93
N VAL A 279 -18.11 -8.73 11.59
CA VAL A 279 -19.03 -9.66 10.91
C VAL A 279 -19.94 -8.90 9.94
N ARG A 280 -20.59 -7.83 10.39
CA ARG A 280 -21.58 -7.11 9.57
C ARG A 280 -20.91 -6.33 8.44
N LYS A 281 -19.87 -5.55 8.74
CA LYS A 281 -19.23 -4.61 7.79
C LYS A 281 -18.10 -5.25 6.98
N GLY A 282 -17.39 -6.23 7.53
CA GLY A 282 -16.24 -6.87 6.89
C GLY A 282 -16.57 -8.20 6.21
N PHE A 283 -17.44 -9.01 6.81
CA PHE A 283 -17.69 -10.39 6.36
C PHE A 283 -18.99 -10.53 5.54
N ILE A 284 -20.09 -9.91 5.99
CA ILE A 284 -21.38 -9.95 5.27
C ILE A 284 -21.38 -9.02 4.06
N LYS A 285 -20.86 -7.79 4.18
CA LYS A 285 -20.89 -6.83 3.05
C LYS A 285 -20.27 -7.40 1.77
N PRO A 286 -19.14 -8.12 1.76
CA PRO A 286 -18.61 -8.68 0.53
C PRO A 286 -19.34 -9.92 -0.03
N SER A 287 -20.67 -9.97 0.09
CA SER A 287 -21.51 -11.07 -0.42
C SER A 287 -22.68 -10.56 -1.27
N ARG A 288 -23.07 -11.38 -2.24
CA ARG A 288 -24.23 -11.16 -3.11
C ARG A 288 -25.07 -12.44 -3.15
N GLY A 289 -26.31 -12.37 -2.66
CA GLY A 289 -27.17 -13.54 -2.56
C GLY A 289 -26.53 -14.63 -1.69
N ALA A 290 -26.43 -15.85 -2.25
CA ALA A 290 -25.82 -17.01 -1.60
C ALA A 290 -24.29 -17.12 -1.76
N TYR A 291 -23.65 -16.09 -2.30
CA TYR A 291 -22.25 -16.14 -2.74
C TYR A 291 -21.44 -14.99 -2.17
N ALA A 292 -20.14 -15.19 -2.00
CA ALA A 292 -19.20 -14.21 -1.51
C ALA A 292 -18.12 -13.91 -2.55
N ASP A 293 -17.52 -12.72 -2.46
CA ASP A 293 -16.43 -12.34 -3.35
C ASP A 293 -15.25 -13.33 -3.21
N PHE A 294 -14.86 -13.94 -4.33
CA PHE A 294 -13.76 -14.90 -4.40
C PHE A 294 -12.40 -14.29 -4.00
N ASN A 295 -12.26 -12.96 -4.06
CA ASN A 295 -11.07 -12.22 -3.66
C ASN A 295 -10.67 -12.46 -2.18
N LEU A 296 -11.61 -12.92 -1.35
CA LEU A 296 -11.47 -12.99 0.10
C LEU A 296 -11.03 -14.36 0.65
N TYR A 297 -10.85 -15.34 -0.23
CA TYR A 297 -10.58 -16.73 0.16
C TYR A 297 -9.09 -17.08 0.29
N GLY A 298 -8.18 -16.15 -0.01
CA GLY A 298 -6.73 -16.43 -0.09
C GLY A 298 -6.47 -17.68 -0.95
N ARG A 299 -5.65 -18.62 -0.47
CA ARG A 299 -5.42 -19.89 -1.19
C ARG A 299 -6.65 -20.79 -1.31
N GLY A 300 -7.64 -20.59 -0.44
CA GLY A 300 -8.87 -21.37 -0.36
C GLY A 300 -9.76 -21.24 -1.60
N ILE A 301 -9.51 -20.24 -2.47
CA ILE A 301 -10.17 -20.13 -3.79
C ILE A 301 -9.99 -21.39 -4.64
N SER A 302 -8.90 -22.13 -4.43
CA SER A 302 -8.60 -23.36 -5.15
C SER A 302 -9.29 -24.61 -4.60
N ARG A 303 -10.20 -24.46 -3.63
CA ARG A 303 -10.99 -25.56 -3.06
C ARG A 303 -12.38 -25.61 -3.71
N ALA A 304 -12.91 -26.81 -3.86
CA ALA A 304 -14.28 -26.99 -4.33
C ALA A 304 -15.28 -26.23 -3.44
N ASN A 305 -16.27 -25.61 -4.07
CA ASN A 305 -17.30 -24.77 -3.45
C ASN A 305 -16.80 -23.44 -2.85
N ALA A 306 -15.58 -23.01 -3.17
CA ALA A 306 -15.15 -21.64 -2.90
C ALA A 306 -16.08 -20.62 -3.59
N GLY A 307 -16.27 -19.47 -2.95
CA GLY A 307 -17.22 -18.43 -3.40
C GLY A 307 -18.64 -18.57 -2.84
N LYS A 308 -18.93 -19.57 -1.98
CA LYS A 308 -20.22 -19.67 -1.29
C LYS A 308 -20.23 -18.90 0.03
N ALA A 309 -21.30 -18.14 0.29
CA ALA A 309 -21.49 -17.46 1.56
C ALA A 309 -21.85 -18.46 2.68
N ASP A 310 -21.39 -18.21 3.91
CA ASP A 310 -21.58 -19.11 5.06
C ASP A 310 -22.78 -18.68 5.92
N VAL A 311 -23.99 -18.97 5.42
CA VAL A 311 -25.23 -18.58 6.09
C VAL A 311 -25.42 -19.21 7.47
N ALA A 312 -24.94 -20.45 7.66
CA ALA A 312 -25.03 -21.13 8.94
C ALA A 312 -24.20 -20.43 10.01
N LEU A 313 -23.04 -19.89 9.63
CA LEU A 313 -22.23 -19.07 10.51
C LEU A 313 -22.94 -17.75 10.88
N ILE A 314 -23.64 -17.12 9.93
CA ILE A 314 -24.38 -15.88 10.21
C ILE A 314 -25.58 -16.12 11.14
N GLU A 315 -26.34 -17.19 10.91
CA GLU A 315 -27.43 -17.63 11.82
C GLU A 315 -26.90 -17.86 13.24
N LYS A 316 -25.71 -18.43 13.36
CA LYS A 316 -25.04 -18.66 14.63
C LYS A 316 -24.60 -17.37 15.31
N VAL A 317 -24.03 -16.42 14.57
CA VAL A 317 -23.66 -15.10 15.12
C VAL A 317 -24.92 -14.37 15.62
N LYS A 318 -25.99 -14.38 14.82
CA LYS A 318 -27.27 -13.74 15.17
C LYS A 318 -27.82 -14.23 16.52
N SER A 319 -27.59 -15.49 16.90
CA SER A 319 -28.16 -16.05 18.12
C SER A 319 -27.62 -15.44 19.42
N PHE A 320 -26.50 -14.73 19.38
CA PHE A 320 -25.90 -14.10 20.57
C PHE A 320 -25.47 -12.65 20.37
N ASP A 321 -25.46 -12.13 19.13
CA ASP A 321 -25.08 -10.75 18.87
C ASP A 321 -26.14 -9.72 19.35
N LEU A 322 -25.79 -8.45 19.28
CA LEU A 322 -26.60 -7.33 19.77
C LEU A 322 -27.99 -7.28 19.08
N PRO A 323 -29.11 -7.26 19.84
CA PRO A 323 -30.46 -7.28 19.28
C PRO A 323 -30.77 -6.16 18.29
N VAL A 324 -30.10 -5.01 18.40
CA VAL A 324 -30.24 -3.87 17.47
C VAL A 324 -29.89 -4.22 16.02
N HIS A 325 -29.09 -5.27 15.79
CA HIS A 325 -28.67 -5.71 14.46
C HIS A 325 -29.47 -6.91 13.93
N ALA A 326 -30.48 -7.41 14.68
CA ALA A 326 -31.21 -8.61 14.30
C ALA A 326 -31.80 -8.55 12.87
N THR A 327 -32.38 -7.41 12.49
CA THR A 327 -32.93 -7.18 11.15
C THR A 327 -31.86 -7.21 10.05
N GLU A 328 -30.66 -6.70 10.32
CA GLU A 328 -29.54 -6.73 9.35
C GLU A 328 -29.12 -8.18 9.07
N TYR A 329 -29.03 -9.00 10.12
CA TYR A 329 -28.76 -10.44 9.98
C TYR A 329 -29.89 -11.18 9.28
N ASP A 330 -31.15 -10.92 9.62
CA ASP A 330 -32.31 -11.56 8.98
C ASP A 330 -32.33 -11.30 7.47
N ASN A 331 -32.12 -10.05 7.07
CA ASN A 331 -32.04 -9.68 5.66
C ASN A 331 -30.89 -10.43 4.95
N ALA A 332 -29.72 -10.53 5.58
CA ALA A 332 -28.59 -11.28 5.02
C ALA A 332 -28.89 -12.78 4.91
N ILE A 333 -29.48 -13.39 5.93
CA ILE A 333 -29.82 -14.81 5.97
C ILE A 333 -30.84 -15.16 4.88
N GLN A 334 -31.90 -14.35 4.73
CA GLN A 334 -32.92 -14.54 3.68
C GLN A 334 -32.28 -14.58 2.28
N ARG A 335 -31.37 -13.63 1.99
CA ARG A 335 -30.60 -13.60 0.73
C ARG A 335 -29.67 -14.80 0.59
N MET A 336 -28.91 -15.13 1.63
CA MET A 336 -27.91 -16.20 1.58
C MET A 336 -28.52 -17.60 1.51
N ARG A 337 -29.75 -17.79 2.01
CA ARG A 337 -30.54 -19.02 1.83
C ARG A 337 -31.20 -19.10 0.45
N GLY A 338 -31.23 -18.01 -0.31
CA GLY A 338 -31.99 -17.91 -1.57
C GLY A 338 -33.51 -17.89 -1.35
N LEU A 339 -33.96 -17.52 -0.15
CA LEU A 339 -35.38 -17.33 0.16
C LEU A 339 -35.91 -16.00 -0.37
N GLU A 340 -35.02 -15.03 -0.54
CA GLU A 340 -35.27 -13.73 -1.14
C GLU A 340 -34.25 -13.44 -2.25
N ALA A 341 -34.60 -12.52 -3.15
CA ALA A 341 -33.71 -12.11 -4.24
C ALA A 341 -32.38 -11.53 -3.72
N PRO A 342 -31.26 -11.66 -4.46
CA PRO A 342 -29.97 -11.05 -4.06
C PRO A 342 -30.01 -9.54 -3.79
N SER A 343 -31.02 -8.84 -4.31
CA SER A 343 -31.27 -7.40 -4.12
C SER A 343 -32.05 -7.05 -2.85
N TYR A 344 -32.66 -8.03 -2.17
CA TYR A 344 -33.59 -7.82 -1.07
C TYR A 344 -32.96 -7.01 0.08
N ASN A 345 -33.51 -5.84 0.37
CA ASN A 345 -33.02 -4.91 1.41
C ASN A 345 -31.51 -4.61 1.30
N VAL A 346 -30.94 -4.65 0.10
CA VAL A 346 -29.59 -4.13 -0.18
C VAL A 346 -29.72 -2.63 -0.42
N ILE A 347 -29.01 -1.84 0.37
CA ILE A 347 -28.95 -0.38 0.23
C ILE A 347 -27.69 0.03 -0.54
N PRO A 348 -27.73 1.13 -1.32
CA PRO A 348 -26.55 1.70 -1.95
C PRO A 348 -25.46 2.01 -0.91
N GLU A 349 -24.25 1.48 -1.13
CA GLU A 349 -23.13 1.66 -0.21
C GLU A 349 -21.80 1.53 -0.97
N HIS A 350 -20.77 2.26 -0.55
CA HIS A 350 -19.41 2.12 -1.05
C HIS A 350 -18.40 2.11 0.09
N ILE A 351 -17.61 1.03 0.17
CA ILE A 351 -16.65 0.80 1.23
C ILE A 351 -15.28 0.61 0.61
N HIS A 352 -14.33 1.47 0.98
CA HIS A 352 -12.92 1.26 0.69
C HIS A 352 -12.20 0.81 1.96
N TYR A 353 -11.67 -0.41 1.95
CA TYR A 353 -10.85 -0.99 3.02
C TYR A 353 -9.39 -0.59 2.80
N TRP A 354 -9.03 0.61 3.25
CA TRP A 354 -7.71 1.23 3.04
C TRP A 354 -6.55 0.43 3.66
N ARG A 355 -6.81 -0.47 4.60
CA ARG A 355 -5.80 -1.33 5.22
C ARG A 355 -5.41 -2.49 4.33
N THR A 356 -6.31 -2.98 3.49
CA THR A 356 -6.16 -4.24 2.74
C THR A 356 -6.27 -4.09 1.22
N ASP A 357 -6.28 -2.85 0.72
CA ASP A 357 -6.34 -2.51 -0.72
C ASP A 357 -7.56 -3.16 -1.43
N TYR A 358 -8.69 -3.22 -0.72
CA TYR A 358 -9.93 -3.83 -1.18
C TYR A 358 -11.08 -2.82 -1.18
N THR A 359 -11.97 -2.91 -2.17
CA THR A 359 -13.13 -2.04 -2.28
C THR A 359 -14.38 -2.86 -2.58
N VAL A 360 -15.49 -2.49 -1.96
CA VAL A 360 -16.83 -3.02 -2.26
C VAL A 360 -17.75 -1.88 -2.63
N HIS A 361 -18.50 -2.06 -3.70
CA HIS A 361 -19.55 -1.16 -4.14
C HIS A 361 -20.87 -1.93 -4.27
N HIS A 362 -21.84 -1.60 -3.43
CA HIS A 362 -23.17 -2.20 -3.38
C HIS A 362 -24.20 -1.31 -4.02
N ARG A 363 -25.05 -1.96 -4.80
CA ARG A 363 -26.32 -1.44 -5.27
C ARG A 363 -27.40 -2.51 -5.14
N PRO A 364 -28.69 -2.14 -5.11
CA PRO A 364 -29.76 -3.12 -5.15
C PRO A 364 -29.57 -4.15 -6.28
N GLY A 365 -29.18 -3.68 -7.48
CA GLY A 365 -28.98 -4.53 -8.66
C GLY A 365 -27.71 -5.37 -8.67
N TYR A 366 -26.64 -4.99 -7.96
CA TYR A 366 -25.35 -5.68 -8.07
C TYR A 366 -24.38 -5.38 -6.92
N MET A 367 -23.30 -6.16 -6.87
CA MET A 367 -22.10 -5.88 -6.10
C MET A 367 -20.88 -5.86 -7.02
N PHE A 368 -20.04 -4.84 -6.88
CA PHE A 368 -18.71 -4.79 -7.51
C PHE A 368 -17.64 -4.84 -6.43
N GLY A 369 -16.79 -5.86 -6.46
CA GLY A 369 -15.62 -5.99 -5.59
C GLY A 369 -14.33 -5.70 -6.37
N LEU A 370 -13.36 -5.05 -5.75
CA LEU A 370 -12.05 -4.79 -6.33
C LEU A 370 -10.94 -5.12 -5.35
N ARG A 371 -10.05 -6.05 -5.72
CA ARG A 371 -8.81 -6.34 -4.97
C ARG A 371 -7.58 -5.84 -5.73
N SER A 372 -6.82 -4.96 -5.10
CA SER A 372 -5.52 -4.48 -5.59
C SER A 372 -4.40 -4.86 -4.60
N ILE A 373 -3.16 -4.39 -4.85
CA ILE A 373 -2.04 -4.66 -3.94
C ILE A 373 -1.03 -3.53 -3.88
N SER A 374 -0.75 -3.07 -2.66
CA SER A 374 0.34 -2.13 -2.37
C SER A 374 1.56 -2.79 -1.73
N SER A 375 2.63 -2.02 -1.56
CA SER A 375 3.79 -2.39 -0.77
C SER A 375 3.52 -2.57 0.73
N ARG A 376 2.31 -2.25 1.20
CA ARG A 376 1.87 -2.48 2.60
C ARG A 376 1.33 -3.90 2.80
N ASN A 377 0.82 -4.51 1.75
CA ASN A 377 0.05 -5.73 1.81
C ASN A 377 0.72 -6.87 1.05
N ALA A 378 0.37 -8.09 1.41
CA ALA A 378 0.83 -9.30 0.77
C ALA A 378 -0.16 -9.80 -0.29
N LYS A 379 0.39 -10.23 -1.42
CA LYS A 379 -0.33 -10.84 -2.54
C LYS A 379 -1.02 -12.13 -2.09
N SER A 380 -1.97 -12.60 -2.89
CA SER A 380 -2.64 -13.90 -2.67
C SER A 380 -1.59 -15.01 -2.56
N GLU A 381 -1.67 -15.77 -1.48
CA GLU A 381 -0.68 -16.80 -1.18
C GLU A 381 -0.89 -18.08 -1.98
N MET A 382 0.20 -18.80 -2.15
CA MET A 382 0.24 -20.20 -2.54
C MET A 382 0.91 -20.97 -1.40
N GLY A 383 0.35 -22.10 -0.98
CA GLY A 383 0.86 -22.86 0.16
C GLY A 383 0.19 -24.22 0.26
N ASN A 384 0.90 -25.23 0.79
CA ASN A 384 0.42 -26.62 0.88
C ASN A 384 -0.07 -27.23 -0.45
N GLY A 385 0.50 -26.79 -1.57
CA GLY A 385 0.05 -27.21 -2.89
C GLY A 385 -1.33 -26.66 -3.30
N GLU A 386 -1.84 -25.64 -2.60
CA GLU A 386 -3.07 -24.92 -2.92
C GLU A 386 -2.79 -23.61 -3.65
N ASN A 387 -3.72 -23.17 -4.50
CA ASN A 387 -3.68 -21.93 -5.27
C ASN A 387 -2.46 -21.81 -6.19
N ILE A 388 -2.10 -22.91 -6.86
CA ILE A 388 -0.90 -23.05 -7.68
C ILE A 388 -0.85 -21.99 -8.81
N LYS A 389 -2.00 -21.67 -9.40
CA LYS A 389 -2.12 -20.73 -10.52
C LYS A 389 -2.55 -19.32 -10.10
N GLY A 390 -2.70 -19.03 -8.81
CA GLY A 390 -3.20 -17.77 -8.25
C GLY A 390 -2.29 -16.55 -8.41
N TYR A 391 -1.41 -16.56 -9.40
CA TYR A 391 -0.27 -15.65 -9.52
C TYR A 391 -0.68 -14.18 -9.72
N TYR A 392 -1.83 -13.91 -10.33
CA TYR A 392 -2.31 -12.54 -10.61
C TYR A 392 -3.56 -12.12 -9.80
N LEU A 393 -3.93 -12.86 -8.76
CA LEU A 393 -5.17 -12.65 -7.97
C LEU A 393 -5.25 -11.32 -7.20
N THR A 394 -4.26 -10.43 -7.35
CA THR A 394 -4.20 -9.15 -6.63
C THR A 394 -3.89 -7.95 -7.52
N GLU A 395 -3.90 -8.13 -8.83
CA GLU A 395 -3.43 -7.14 -9.81
C GLU A 395 -4.57 -6.26 -10.35
N GLY A 396 -5.44 -5.79 -9.45
CA GLY A 396 -6.67 -5.05 -9.78
C GLY A 396 -7.77 -6.00 -10.27
N VAL A 397 -8.12 -6.97 -9.43
CA VAL A 397 -9.10 -8.02 -9.74
C VAL A 397 -10.52 -7.58 -9.42
N ASN A 398 -11.42 -7.73 -10.39
CA ASN A 398 -12.83 -7.35 -10.28
C ASN A 398 -13.69 -8.56 -9.93
N TYR A 399 -14.61 -8.42 -8.98
CA TYR A 399 -15.77 -9.29 -8.81
C TYR A 399 -17.01 -8.53 -9.26
N ILE A 400 -17.83 -9.13 -10.12
CA ILE A 400 -19.07 -8.52 -10.61
C ILE A 400 -20.22 -9.50 -10.35
N GLY A 401 -21.01 -9.24 -9.32
CA GLY A 401 -22.11 -10.12 -8.90
C GLY A 401 -23.47 -9.45 -9.03
N VAL A 402 -24.33 -9.98 -9.91
CA VAL A 402 -25.75 -9.63 -10.07
C VAL A 402 -26.61 -10.68 -9.36
N THR A 403 -26.46 -11.95 -9.76
CA THR A 403 -27.07 -13.12 -9.10
C THR A 403 -26.17 -13.67 -7.98
N GLY A 404 -24.87 -13.44 -8.08
CA GLY A 404 -23.83 -13.82 -7.11
C GLY A 404 -23.03 -15.06 -7.54
N ASP A 405 -23.60 -15.91 -8.39
CA ASP A 405 -23.05 -17.19 -8.82
C ASP A 405 -22.23 -17.11 -10.12
N GLU A 406 -21.86 -15.92 -10.58
CA GLU A 406 -21.15 -15.68 -11.83
C GLU A 406 -19.77 -16.36 -11.88
N TYR A 407 -19.16 -16.61 -10.72
CA TYR A 407 -17.82 -17.23 -10.60
C TYR A 407 -17.83 -18.50 -9.75
N TYR A 408 -19.00 -18.96 -9.30
CA TYR A 408 -19.06 -20.10 -8.40
C TYR A 408 -18.52 -21.37 -9.09
N ASN A 409 -17.49 -21.98 -8.51
CA ASN A 409 -16.82 -23.18 -9.04
C ASN A 409 -16.19 -23.05 -10.44
N ILE A 410 -15.97 -21.84 -10.96
CA ILE A 410 -15.30 -21.64 -12.27
C ILE A 410 -13.78 -21.87 -12.22
N PHE A 411 -13.18 -21.74 -11.05
CA PHE A 411 -11.72 -21.70 -10.83
C PHE A 411 -10.88 -22.84 -11.49
N PRO A 412 -11.32 -24.12 -11.51
CA PRO A 412 -10.56 -25.18 -12.18
C PRO A 412 -10.50 -25.01 -13.71
N VAL A 413 -11.46 -24.30 -14.31
CA VAL A 413 -11.53 -24.07 -15.77
C VAL A 413 -11.08 -22.66 -16.17
N TRP A 414 -10.73 -21.80 -15.22
CA TRP A 414 -10.26 -20.44 -15.50
C TRP A 414 -8.94 -20.44 -16.28
N GLU A 415 -8.80 -19.47 -17.19
CA GLU A 415 -7.50 -19.00 -17.65
C GLU A 415 -6.97 -17.97 -16.65
N TRP A 416 -6.03 -18.41 -15.81
CA TRP A 416 -5.51 -17.63 -14.68
C TRP A 416 -4.61 -16.44 -15.08
N ASN A 417 -4.31 -16.28 -16.37
CA ASN A 417 -3.67 -15.07 -16.93
C ASN A 417 -4.70 -14.06 -17.49
N LYS A 418 -5.99 -14.35 -17.35
CA LYS A 418 -7.13 -13.51 -17.74
C LYS A 418 -8.14 -13.38 -16.59
N ILE A 419 -7.63 -13.17 -15.38
CA ILE A 419 -8.50 -12.96 -14.20
C ILE A 419 -9.24 -11.62 -14.40
N PRO A 420 -10.56 -11.54 -14.12
CA PRO A 420 -11.33 -10.31 -14.34
C PRO A 420 -10.65 -9.07 -13.77
N GLY A 421 -10.54 -7.99 -14.54
CA GLY A 421 -9.95 -6.70 -14.16
C GLY A 421 -8.44 -6.57 -14.35
N THR A 422 -7.68 -7.67 -14.37
CA THR A 422 -6.21 -7.63 -14.37
C THR A 422 -5.61 -7.04 -15.64
N THR A 423 -4.43 -6.41 -15.54
CA THR A 423 -3.58 -6.01 -16.68
C THR A 423 -2.25 -6.74 -16.60
N VAL A 424 -2.10 -7.89 -17.25
CA VAL A 424 -0.99 -8.81 -16.97
C VAL A 424 -0.45 -9.50 -18.23
N PRO A 425 0.78 -10.03 -18.18
CA PRO A 425 1.32 -10.87 -19.25
C PRO A 425 0.55 -12.19 -19.41
N GLU A 426 0.37 -12.63 -20.65
CA GLU A 426 -0.29 -13.89 -21.01
C GLU A 426 0.62 -15.12 -20.79
N ILE A 427 1.08 -15.34 -19.56
CA ILE A 427 1.87 -16.53 -19.20
C ILE A 427 1.00 -17.79 -19.21
N THR A 428 1.60 -18.92 -19.57
CA THR A 428 0.97 -20.26 -19.50
C THR A 428 1.58 -21.16 -18.42
N THR A 429 2.76 -20.77 -17.92
CA THR A 429 3.45 -21.43 -16.82
C THR A 429 3.56 -20.45 -15.65
N TYR A 430 3.09 -20.85 -14.48
CA TYR A 430 2.98 -19.98 -13.31
C TYR A 430 4.19 -20.15 -12.38
N PRO A 431 4.95 -19.08 -12.10
CA PRO A 431 6.09 -19.19 -11.21
C PRO A 431 5.69 -19.56 -9.77
N VAL A 432 6.46 -20.45 -9.16
CA VAL A 432 6.33 -20.78 -7.74
C VAL A 432 6.69 -19.55 -6.91
N ARG A 433 5.78 -19.14 -6.01
CA ARG A 433 6.05 -18.08 -5.02
C ARG A 433 6.52 -18.68 -3.70
N THR A 434 7.26 -17.89 -2.92
CA THR A 434 7.52 -18.22 -1.51
C THR A 434 6.18 -18.37 -0.80
N ALA A 435 6.00 -19.47 -0.08
CA ALA A 435 4.74 -19.71 0.63
C ALA A 435 4.54 -18.68 1.77
N TRP A 436 3.28 -18.35 2.04
CA TRP A 436 2.81 -17.63 3.24
C TRP A 436 3.12 -16.13 3.34
N GLY A 437 2.29 -15.29 2.74
CA GLY A 437 2.15 -13.90 3.22
C GLY A 437 3.32 -12.93 3.06
N VAL A 438 4.42 -13.35 2.43
CA VAL A 438 5.66 -12.56 2.29
C VAL A 438 5.88 -11.97 0.89
N ASN A 439 4.96 -12.22 -0.04
CA ASN A 439 5.05 -11.67 -1.39
C ASN A 439 4.32 -10.32 -1.45
N PHE A 440 5.00 -9.24 -1.10
CA PHE A 440 4.39 -7.90 -1.07
C PHE A 440 4.08 -7.37 -2.47
N GLY A 441 3.13 -6.44 -2.56
CA GLY A 441 3.03 -5.55 -3.72
C GLY A 441 4.27 -4.66 -3.84
N THR A 442 4.45 -4.05 -5.00
CA THR A 442 5.67 -3.31 -5.35
C THR A 442 5.52 -1.79 -5.26
N VAL A 443 4.30 -1.28 -5.11
CA VAL A 443 3.99 0.15 -5.23
C VAL A 443 3.18 0.69 -4.04
N PRO A 444 3.43 1.93 -3.59
CA PRO A 444 2.68 2.50 -2.48
C PRO A 444 1.33 3.08 -2.89
N PHE A 445 1.18 3.62 -4.11
CA PHE A 445 -0.03 4.33 -4.55
C PHE A 445 -1.15 3.36 -4.93
N VAL A 446 -1.91 2.91 -3.92
CA VAL A 446 -3.07 2.01 -4.06
C VAL A 446 -4.09 2.39 -3.01
N GLY A 447 -5.34 2.66 -3.40
CA GLY A 447 -6.35 3.10 -2.46
C GLY A 447 -7.55 3.75 -3.14
N GLY A 448 -8.44 4.34 -2.36
CA GLY A 448 -9.65 4.95 -2.89
C GLY A 448 -10.29 5.98 -1.97
N VAL A 449 -11.05 6.88 -2.59
CA VAL A 449 -11.90 7.85 -1.90
C VAL A 449 -13.31 7.28 -1.79
N SER A 450 -13.97 7.47 -0.64
CA SER A 450 -15.36 7.06 -0.41
C SER A 450 -16.10 8.10 0.43
N ASP A 451 -17.36 8.37 0.08
CA ASP A 451 -18.30 9.08 0.95
C ASP A 451 -19.31 8.16 1.65
N GLY A 452 -19.15 6.84 1.48
CA GLY A 452 -20.07 5.83 1.97
C GLY A 452 -21.12 5.35 0.96
N ILE A 453 -21.30 6.04 -0.19
CA ILE A 453 -22.26 5.67 -1.25
C ILE A 453 -21.58 5.55 -2.61
N TYR A 454 -20.71 6.50 -2.92
CA TYR A 454 -19.92 6.63 -4.13
C TYR A 454 -18.43 6.69 -3.79
N GLY A 455 -17.59 6.48 -4.80
CA GLY A 455 -16.17 6.66 -4.64
C GLY A 455 -15.39 6.34 -5.90
N ALA A 456 -14.07 6.39 -5.78
CA ALA A 456 -13.15 5.98 -6.81
C ALA A 456 -11.97 5.24 -6.19
N SER A 457 -11.43 4.24 -6.88
CA SER A 457 -10.24 3.50 -6.49
C SER A 457 -9.16 3.62 -7.56
N ALA A 458 -7.90 3.56 -7.15
CA ALA A 458 -6.74 3.68 -8.03
C ALA A 458 -5.64 2.68 -7.64
N TYR A 459 -4.94 2.18 -8.66
CA TYR A 459 -3.80 1.28 -8.56
C TYR A 459 -2.73 1.67 -9.57
N ALA A 460 -1.59 2.16 -9.07
CA ALA A 460 -0.44 2.53 -9.89
C ALA A 460 0.51 1.33 -10.11
N MET A 461 0.01 0.27 -10.74
CA MET A 461 0.72 -0.97 -11.00
C MET A 461 2.14 -0.76 -11.54
N ASN A 462 3.10 -1.51 -10.98
CA ASN A 462 4.45 -1.69 -11.50
C ASN A 462 4.98 -3.07 -11.10
N ASP A 463 4.56 -4.10 -11.83
CA ASP A 463 4.84 -5.49 -11.46
C ASP A 463 4.88 -6.41 -12.68
N TYR A 464 5.58 -7.54 -12.57
CA TYR A 464 5.77 -8.52 -13.66
C TYR A 464 6.31 -7.90 -14.97
N GLY A 465 7.17 -6.88 -14.84
CA GLY A 465 7.67 -6.13 -15.98
C GLY A 465 6.64 -5.22 -16.63
N THR A 466 5.47 -5.01 -16.03
CA THR A 466 4.37 -4.20 -16.57
C THR A 466 4.02 -3.06 -15.61
N THR A 467 3.94 -1.84 -16.14
CA THR A 467 3.39 -0.68 -15.46
C THR A 467 2.01 -0.36 -16.01
N ALA A 468 1.10 0.12 -15.17
CA ALA A 468 -0.21 0.62 -15.59
C ALA A 468 -0.81 1.54 -14.52
N LYS A 469 -1.53 2.57 -14.93
CA LYS A 469 -2.37 3.40 -14.06
C LYS A 469 -3.82 2.97 -14.21
N LYS A 470 -4.32 2.19 -13.25
CA LYS A 470 -5.65 1.59 -13.27
C LYS A 470 -6.56 2.31 -12.29
N SER A 471 -7.73 2.75 -12.72
CA SER A 471 -8.73 3.35 -11.82
C SER A 471 -10.14 2.88 -12.12
N TRP A 472 -10.98 2.91 -11.09
CA TRP A 472 -12.38 2.50 -11.10
C TRP A 472 -13.21 3.60 -10.46
N PHE A 473 -14.22 4.09 -11.17
CA PHE A 473 -15.10 5.17 -10.76
C PHE A 473 -16.50 4.62 -10.58
N TYR A 474 -17.01 4.69 -9.35
CA TYR A 474 -18.22 3.98 -8.95
C TYR A 474 -19.40 4.94 -8.84
N PHE A 475 -20.45 4.69 -9.62
CA PHE A 475 -21.69 5.47 -9.67
C PHE A 475 -22.88 4.61 -9.28
N ASP A 476 -24.06 4.79 -9.88
CA ASP A 476 -25.23 3.98 -9.54
C ASP A 476 -25.37 2.79 -10.47
N GLU A 477 -25.60 3.04 -11.74
CA GLU A 477 -25.82 1.97 -12.71
C GLU A 477 -24.53 1.39 -13.28
N GLU A 478 -23.41 2.10 -13.10
CA GLU A 478 -22.15 1.75 -13.73
C GLU A 478 -20.90 1.89 -12.86
N VAL A 479 -19.88 1.15 -13.29
CA VAL A 479 -18.49 1.34 -12.87
C VAL A 479 -17.65 1.63 -14.11
N VAL A 480 -17.04 2.81 -14.17
CA VAL A 480 -16.13 3.21 -15.25
C VAL A 480 -14.72 2.74 -14.91
N CYS A 481 -14.10 1.97 -15.78
CA CYS A 481 -12.79 1.37 -15.57
C CYS A 481 -11.80 1.95 -16.58
N LEU A 482 -10.78 2.66 -16.09
CA LEU A 482 -9.76 3.30 -16.91
C LEU A 482 -8.38 2.68 -16.68
N GLY A 483 -7.59 2.64 -17.76
CA GLY A 483 -6.20 2.23 -17.77
C GLY A 483 -5.39 3.16 -18.66
N ALA A 484 -4.23 3.63 -18.21
CA ALA A 484 -3.31 4.44 -18.99
C ALA A 484 -1.86 4.16 -18.60
N GLY A 485 -0.90 4.60 -19.43
CA GLY A 485 0.51 4.40 -19.16
C GLY A 485 0.87 2.91 -19.07
N ILE A 486 0.23 2.07 -19.88
CA ILE A 486 0.51 0.64 -19.92
C ILE A 486 1.81 0.45 -20.69
N ASN A 487 2.88 0.14 -19.96
CA ASN A 487 4.17 -0.18 -20.53
C ASN A 487 4.60 -1.57 -20.06
N SER A 488 5.23 -2.38 -20.92
CA SER A 488 5.77 -3.66 -20.46
C SER A 488 7.10 -4.05 -21.09
N SER A 489 7.96 -4.67 -20.28
CA SER A 489 9.15 -5.40 -20.69
C SER A 489 8.95 -6.93 -20.66
N ALA A 490 7.75 -7.42 -20.36
CA ALA A 490 7.46 -8.84 -20.40
C ALA A 490 7.51 -9.39 -21.83
N ALA A 491 8.00 -10.62 -21.99
CA ALA A 491 8.11 -11.27 -23.29
C ALA A 491 6.74 -11.67 -23.87
N GLN A 492 5.74 -11.87 -23.02
CA GLN A 492 4.38 -12.25 -23.42
C GLN A 492 3.56 -11.01 -23.80
N ALA A 493 2.54 -11.22 -24.63
CA ALA A 493 1.53 -10.20 -24.87
C ALA A 493 0.85 -9.79 -23.55
N ILE A 494 0.51 -8.50 -23.46
CA ILE A 494 -0.21 -7.93 -22.33
C ILE A 494 -1.69 -7.84 -22.69
N ASN A 495 -2.52 -8.26 -21.75
CA ASN A 495 -3.97 -8.12 -21.86
C ASN A 495 -4.51 -7.27 -20.70
N THR A 496 -5.69 -6.67 -20.92
CA THR A 496 -6.55 -6.28 -19.80
C THR A 496 -7.84 -7.05 -19.88
N THR A 497 -8.11 -7.91 -18.90
CA THR A 497 -9.36 -8.66 -18.87
C THR A 497 -10.49 -7.77 -18.35
N VAL A 498 -11.56 -7.63 -19.12
CA VAL A 498 -12.81 -6.98 -18.68
C VAL A 498 -13.55 -7.92 -17.75
N ASN A 499 -13.80 -9.16 -18.19
CA ASN A 499 -14.37 -10.21 -17.34
C ASN A 499 -14.01 -11.63 -17.83
N GLN A 500 -14.09 -12.60 -16.93
CA GLN A 500 -14.06 -14.04 -17.17
C GLN A 500 -14.99 -14.74 -16.16
N CYS A 501 -16.22 -15.02 -16.57
CA CYS A 501 -17.28 -15.56 -15.71
C CYS A 501 -18.03 -16.70 -16.41
N LEU A 502 -18.90 -17.39 -15.68
CA LEU A 502 -19.77 -18.42 -16.27
C LEU A 502 -20.67 -17.77 -17.32
N LEU A 503 -20.82 -18.45 -18.46
CA LEU A 503 -21.79 -18.07 -19.48
C LEU A 503 -23.19 -18.39 -18.96
N LYS A 504 -24.02 -17.36 -18.74
CA LYS A 504 -25.34 -17.49 -18.12
C LYS A 504 -26.49 -17.26 -19.09
N THR A 505 -26.25 -16.46 -20.12
CA THR A 505 -27.22 -16.14 -21.18
C THR A 505 -26.52 -16.20 -22.52
N GLU A 506 -27.30 -16.13 -23.61
CA GLU A 506 -26.75 -15.81 -24.92
C GLU A 506 -25.97 -14.48 -24.85
N VAL A 507 -24.88 -14.40 -25.63
CA VAL A 507 -24.08 -13.18 -25.72
C VAL A 507 -24.64 -12.31 -26.82
N THR A 508 -25.19 -11.16 -26.45
CA THR A 508 -25.64 -10.15 -27.40
C THR A 508 -24.60 -9.05 -27.50
N VAL A 509 -24.29 -8.59 -28.71
CA VAL A 509 -23.34 -7.52 -28.96
C VAL A 509 -23.93 -6.46 -29.88
N ALA A 510 -23.37 -5.25 -29.82
CA ALA A 510 -23.47 -4.28 -30.89
C ALA A 510 -22.11 -3.83 -31.39
N ASP A 511 -22.00 -3.70 -32.71
CA ASP A 511 -20.82 -3.13 -33.35
C ASP A 511 -20.77 -1.59 -33.21
N ALA A 512 -19.71 -0.96 -33.73
CA ALA A 512 -19.56 0.50 -33.70
C ALA A 512 -20.71 1.24 -34.45
N ALA A 513 -21.32 0.59 -35.45
CA ALA A 513 -22.49 1.09 -36.17
C ALA A 513 -23.83 0.83 -35.43
N ASN A 514 -23.76 0.25 -34.22
CA ASN A 514 -24.89 -0.08 -33.36
C ASN A 514 -25.79 -1.20 -33.91
N ASN A 515 -25.29 -2.02 -34.85
CA ASN A 515 -25.99 -3.20 -35.33
C ASN A 515 -25.95 -4.28 -34.25
N VAL A 516 -27.12 -4.74 -33.80
CA VAL A 516 -27.23 -5.74 -32.73
C VAL A 516 -27.25 -7.14 -33.31
N SER A 517 -26.47 -8.05 -32.73
CA SER A 517 -26.48 -9.47 -33.08
C SER A 517 -26.27 -10.36 -31.85
N ILE A 518 -26.75 -11.60 -31.94
CA ILE A 518 -26.48 -12.66 -30.97
C ILE A 518 -25.30 -13.48 -31.50
N LEU A 519 -24.28 -13.70 -30.67
CA LEU A 519 -23.09 -14.43 -31.07
C LEU A 519 -23.28 -15.94 -30.94
N ASN A 520 -22.87 -16.66 -31.99
CA ASN A 520 -22.61 -18.08 -31.89
C ASN A 520 -21.41 -18.36 -30.96
N GLY A 521 -21.33 -19.58 -30.42
CA GLY A 521 -20.19 -20.00 -29.59
C GLY A 521 -18.88 -19.96 -30.35
N GLY A 522 -17.83 -19.37 -29.76
CA GLY A 522 -16.49 -19.31 -30.35
C GLY A 522 -15.62 -18.20 -29.76
N VAL A 523 -14.57 -17.85 -30.50
CA VAL A 523 -13.68 -16.71 -30.21
C VAL A 523 -13.86 -15.67 -31.31
N HIS A 524 -14.07 -14.42 -30.91
CA HIS A 524 -14.46 -13.30 -31.78
C HIS A 524 -13.55 -12.10 -31.52
N ASP A 525 -12.83 -11.67 -32.55
CA ASP A 525 -11.96 -10.48 -32.52
C ASP A 525 -12.69 -9.26 -33.12
N TYR A 526 -12.66 -8.13 -32.41
CA TYR A 526 -13.40 -6.94 -32.82
C TYR A 526 -12.55 -5.79 -33.37
N ASN A 527 -11.25 -5.72 -33.04
CA ASN A 527 -10.31 -4.74 -33.61
C ASN A 527 -10.86 -3.29 -33.66
N ASN A 528 -11.35 -2.79 -32.53
CA ASN A 528 -12.01 -1.48 -32.37
C ASN A 528 -13.41 -1.37 -32.99
N ASN A 529 -14.14 -2.47 -33.10
CA ASN A 529 -15.51 -2.47 -33.63
C ASN A 529 -16.56 -2.97 -32.63
N LEU A 530 -16.22 -3.22 -31.36
CA LEU A 530 -17.22 -3.59 -30.34
C LEU A 530 -17.66 -2.34 -29.57
N LYS A 531 -18.94 -1.97 -29.70
CA LYS A 531 -19.52 -0.86 -28.93
C LYS A 531 -20.00 -1.31 -27.57
N TRP A 532 -20.73 -2.42 -27.52
CA TRP A 532 -21.10 -3.06 -26.26
C TRP A 532 -21.34 -4.55 -26.40
N ALA A 533 -21.19 -5.27 -25.28
CA ALA A 533 -21.57 -6.67 -25.12
C ALA A 533 -22.49 -6.83 -23.90
N LEU A 534 -23.33 -7.86 -23.93
CA LEU A 534 -24.28 -8.19 -22.87
C LEU A 534 -24.30 -9.71 -22.66
N GLN A 535 -24.07 -10.15 -21.42
CA GLN A 535 -24.39 -11.52 -20.98
C GLN A 535 -24.60 -11.55 -19.46
N GLY A 536 -25.39 -12.50 -18.96
CA GLY A 536 -25.51 -12.74 -17.51
C GLY A 536 -26.02 -11.53 -16.73
N ASN A 537 -26.91 -10.76 -17.36
CA ASN A 537 -27.41 -9.49 -16.86
C ASN A 537 -26.34 -8.41 -16.62
N VAL A 538 -25.20 -8.48 -17.31
CA VAL A 538 -24.12 -7.47 -17.22
C VAL A 538 -23.81 -6.93 -18.60
N GLY A 539 -23.96 -5.61 -18.75
CA GLY A 539 -23.52 -4.87 -19.93
C GLY A 539 -22.07 -4.42 -19.80
N TYR A 540 -21.36 -4.39 -20.93
CA TYR A 540 -20.00 -3.89 -21.06
C TYR A 540 -19.97 -2.91 -22.23
N PHE A 541 -19.76 -1.61 -21.95
CA PHE A 541 -19.62 -0.57 -22.97
C PHE A 541 -18.17 -0.20 -23.21
N PHE A 542 -17.87 0.16 -24.45
CA PHE A 542 -16.56 0.58 -24.90
C PHE A 542 -16.66 1.97 -25.54
N PRO A 543 -16.40 3.05 -24.79
CA PRO A 543 -16.54 4.43 -25.28
C PRO A 543 -15.73 4.73 -26.55
N GLU A 544 -14.59 4.07 -26.72
CA GLU A 544 -13.69 4.25 -27.88
C GLU A 544 -13.78 3.09 -28.90
N ASN A 545 -14.80 2.23 -28.79
CA ASN A 545 -14.94 0.96 -29.51
C ASN A 545 -13.72 0.04 -29.28
N GLY A 546 -13.87 -1.01 -28.45
CA GLY A 546 -12.71 -1.68 -27.87
C GLY A 546 -11.90 -2.55 -28.86
N ASN A 547 -10.56 -2.46 -28.83
CA ASN A 547 -9.68 -3.51 -29.37
C ASN A 547 -9.68 -4.74 -28.46
N VAL A 548 -10.77 -5.49 -28.54
CA VAL A 548 -11.05 -6.60 -27.64
C VAL A 548 -11.27 -7.91 -28.37
N THR A 549 -11.06 -8.99 -27.64
CA THR A 549 -11.44 -10.35 -28.02
C THR A 549 -12.48 -10.86 -27.02
N LEU A 550 -13.50 -11.53 -27.55
CA LEU A 550 -14.59 -12.14 -26.79
C LEU A 550 -14.60 -13.64 -27.05
N SER A 551 -14.65 -14.44 -26.00
CA SER A 551 -14.83 -15.89 -26.06
C SER A 551 -16.07 -16.29 -25.27
N ASN A 552 -16.95 -17.11 -25.87
CA ASN A 552 -18.17 -17.65 -25.27
C ASN A 552 -18.26 -19.17 -25.49
N GLN A 553 -17.21 -19.89 -25.06
CA GLN A 553 -17.02 -21.31 -25.34
C GLN A 553 -16.80 -22.11 -24.05
N THR A 554 -16.92 -23.43 -24.16
CA THR A 554 -16.60 -24.35 -23.07
C THR A 554 -15.10 -24.33 -22.76
N GLN A 555 -14.75 -24.17 -21.48
CA GLN A 555 -13.39 -24.34 -20.97
C GLN A 555 -13.33 -25.59 -20.07
N THR A 556 -12.21 -26.31 -20.09
CA THR A 556 -12.00 -27.55 -19.34
C THR A 556 -10.73 -27.46 -18.49
N GLY A 557 -10.76 -28.06 -17.30
CA GLY A 557 -9.62 -28.17 -16.41
C GLY A 557 -9.89 -29.15 -15.27
N SER A 558 -9.08 -29.12 -14.22
CA SER A 558 -9.25 -29.97 -13.04
C SER A 558 -8.91 -29.22 -11.77
N TRP A 559 -9.52 -29.62 -10.66
CA TRP A 559 -9.17 -29.10 -9.34
C TRP A 559 -7.72 -29.43 -8.98
N SER A 560 -7.23 -30.62 -9.37
CA SER A 560 -5.82 -31.00 -9.18
C SER A 560 -4.82 -30.02 -9.80
N SER A 561 -5.21 -29.33 -10.88
CA SER A 561 -4.33 -28.38 -11.58
C SER A 561 -4.10 -27.06 -10.83
N ILE A 562 -4.93 -26.76 -9.84
CA ILE A 562 -4.84 -25.55 -9.01
C ILE A 562 -4.66 -25.88 -7.53
N ASN A 563 -4.91 -27.12 -7.13
CA ASN A 563 -4.78 -27.63 -5.78
C ASN A 563 -4.36 -29.10 -5.81
N THR A 564 -3.15 -29.44 -5.33
CA THR A 564 -2.58 -30.80 -5.42
C THR A 564 -3.41 -31.91 -4.77
N THR A 565 -4.29 -31.59 -3.82
CA THR A 565 -5.20 -32.56 -3.18
C THR A 565 -6.58 -32.61 -3.83
N GLY A 566 -6.84 -31.75 -4.82
CA GLY A 566 -8.09 -31.70 -5.57
C GLY A 566 -8.25 -32.86 -6.53
N SER A 567 -9.49 -33.13 -6.94
CA SER A 567 -9.80 -34.18 -7.92
C SER A 567 -9.10 -33.93 -9.26
N ALA A 568 -8.52 -35.00 -9.81
CA ALA A 568 -7.94 -35.00 -11.15
C ALA A 568 -8.98 -35.18 -12.27
N THR A 569 -10.24 -35.48 -11.92
CA THR A 569 -11.32 -35.57 -12.90
C THR A 569 -11.50 -34.24 -13.63
N ALA A 570 -11.54 -34.30 -14.95
CA ALA A 570 -11.81 -33.14 -15.78
C ALA A 570 -13.21 -32.60 -15.51
N VAL A 571 -13.29 -31.28 -15.35
CA VAL A 571 -14.54 -30.52 -15.24
C VAL A 571 -14.57 -29.51 -16.37
N SER A 572 -15.77 -29.26 -16.90
CA SER A 572 -16.00 -28.31 -17.99
C SER A 572 -17.10 -27.33 -17.59
N ALA A 573 -16.98 -26.08 -18.04
CA ALA A 573 -18.06 -25.09 -17.94
C ALA A 573 -18.03 -24.17 -19.15
N ASP A 574 -19.19 -23.66 -19.54
CA ASP A 574 -19.29 -22.60 -20.54
C ASP A 574 -18.87 -21.27 -19.91
N VAL A 575 -17.90 -20.60 -20.53
CA VAL A 575 -17.25 -19.41 -19.97
C VAL A 575 -17.38 -18.25 -20.94
N PHE A 576 -17.86 -17.12 -20.42
CA PHE A 576 -17.74 -15.82 -21.06
C PHE A 576 -16.42 -15.17 -20.64
N LYS A 577 -15.62 -14.76 -21.61
CA LYS A 577 -14.32 -14.12 -21.39
C LYS A 577 -14.11 -12.99 -22.37
N LEU A 578 -13.81 -11.79 -21.88
CA LEU A 578 -13.70 -10.56 -22.67
C LEU A 578 -12.47 -9.78 -22.22
N TRP A 579 -11.57 -9.44 -23.15
CA TRP A 579 -10.32 -8.75 -22.81
C TRP A 579 -9.81 -7.84 -23.92
N PHE A 580 -9.12 -6.77 -23.53
CA PHE A 580 -8.33 -5.92 -24.41
C PHE A 580 -7.00 -6.58 -24.76
N LYS A 581 -6.59 -6.41 -26.02
CA LYS A 581 -5.26 -6.79 -26.50
C LYS A 581 -4.36 -5.56 -26.54
N HIS A 582 -3.33 -5.52 -25.69
CA HIS A 582 -2.30 -4.46 -25.72
C HIS A 582 -1.07 -4.85 -26.53
N GLY A 583 -1.01 -6.09 -27.02
CA GLY A 583 0.13 -6.60 -27.79
C GLY A 583 1.34 -6.93 -26.91
N THR A 584 2.48 -7.20 -27.55
CA THR A 584 3.75 -7.46 -26.86
C THR A 584 4.48 -6.14 -26.65
N ALA A 585 5.09 -5.97 -25.47
CA ALA A 585 5.81 -4.75 -25.09
C ALA A 585 5.04 -3.43 -25.42
N PRO A 586 3.77 -3.28 -24.96
CA PRO A 586 3.05 -2.03 -25.14
C PRO A 586 3.87 -0.86 -24.60
N ALA A 587 3.75 0.30 -25.26
CA ALA A 587 4.34 1.55 -24.84
C ALA A 587 3.22 2.60 -24.72
N ASN A 588 2.96 3.04 -23.49
CA ASN A 588 1.91 4.00 -23.15
C ASN A 588 0.50 3.62 -23.66
N ALA A 589 0.19 2.32 -23.72
CA ALA A 589 -1.15 1.87 -24.09
C ALA A 589 -2.19 2.25 -23.01
N SER A 590 -3.45 2.20 -23.39
CA SER A 590 -4.58 2.58 -22.53
C SER A 590 -5.80 1.67 -22.79
N TYR A 591 -6.75 1.71 -21.87
CA TYR A 591 -8.09 1.17 -22.08
C TYR A 591 -9.12 2.05 -21.39
N ALA A 592 -10.37 1.99 -21.88
CA ALA A 592 -11.54 2.51 -21.21
C ALA A 592 -12.73 1.57 -21.47
N TYR A 593 -13.40 1.14 -20.41
CA TYR A 593 -14.66 0.41 -20.50
C TYR A 593 -15.58 0.76 -19.34
N ILE A 594 -16.88 0.57 -19.54
CA ILE A 594 -17.91 0.85 -18.53
C ILE A 594 -18.69 -0.45 -18.31
N VAL A 595 -18.75 -0.90 -17.06
CA VAL A 595 -19.57 -2.05 -16.68
C VAL A 595 -20.91 -1.54 -16.21
N THR A 596 -22.01 -2.04 -16.77
CA THR A 596 -23.38 -1.70 -16.39
C THR A 596 -24.13 -2.96 -15.94
N PRO A 597 -24.03 -3.38 -14.66
CA PRO A 597 -24.73 -4.54 -14.16
C PRO A 597 -26.25 -4.32 -14.07
N GLY A 598 -27.02 -5.40 -14.15
CA GLY A 598 -28.49 -5.37 -14.09
C GLY A 598 -29.20 -5.08 -15.42
N LYS A 599 -28.49 -5.01 -16.55
CA LYS A 599 -29.09 -4.88 -17.89
C LYS A 599 -29.46 -6.26 -18.40
N THR A 600 -30.70 -6.49 -18.84
CA THR A 600 -31.22 -7.83 -19.15
C THR A 600 -31.47 -8.05 -20.64
N SER A 601 -31.53 -6.98 -21.43
CA SER A 601 -31.85 -7.04 -22.86
C SER A 601 -31.02 -6.06 -23.69
N ALA A 602 -30.99 -6.29 -25.02
CA ALA A 602 -30.41 -5.33 -25.96
C ALA A 602 -31.08 -3.94 -25.87
N ALA A 603 -32.39 -3.91 -25.61
CA ALA A 603 -33.12 -2.66 -25.41
C ALA A 603 -32.62 -1.92 -24.17
N ASP A 604 -32.35 -2.61 -23.06
CA ASP A 604 -31.77 -2.00 -21.85
C ASP A 604 -30.39 -1.38 -22.14
N MET A 605 -29.58 -2.05 -22.96
CA MET A 605 -28.29 -1.53 -23.41
C MET A 605 -28.45 -0.31 -24.31
N GLN A 606 -29.34 -0.37 -25.31
CA GLN A 606 -29.58 0.76 -26.22
C GLN A 606 -30.18 1.98 -25.51
N ASN A 607 -30.99 1.76 -24.47
CA ASN A 607 -31.62 2.81 -23.67
C ASN A 607 -30.70 3.36 -22.57
N TYR A 608 -29.58 2.69 -22.26
CA TYR A 608 -28.62 3.20 -21.29
C TYR A 608 -28.00 4.50 -21.82
N ASN A 609 -28.20 5.59 -21.09
CA ASN A 609 -27.68 6.89 -21.46
C ASN A 609 -26.19 6.99 -21.11
N ILE A 610 -25.32 6.48 -21.98
CA ILE A 610 -23.87 6.62 -21.85
C ILE A 610 -23.42 8.09 -21.81
N GLY A 611 -24.23 9.01 -22.34
CA GLY A 611 -24.02 10.45 -22.24
C GLY A 611 -24.08 10.99 -20.80
N ASN A 612 -24.50 10.20 -19.82
CA ASN A 612 -24.32 10.53 -18.41
C ASN A 612 -22.87 10.46 -17.96
N ILE A 613 -22.00 9.74 -18.66
CA ILE A 613 -20.58 9.60 -18.32
C ILE A 613 -19.74 10.49 -19.22
N SER A 614 -18.85 11.27 -18.62
CA SER A 614 -17.79 11.99 -19.32
C SER A 614 -16.44 11.54 -18.79
N ILE A 615 -15.65 10.86 -19.63
CA ILE A 615 -14.24 10.58 -19.36
C ILE A 615 -13.48 11.85 -19.73
N LEU A 616 -13.02 12.58 -18.71
CA LEU A 616 -12.42 13.91 -18.88
C LEU A 616 -10.90 13.84 -19.02
N SER A 617 -10.29 12.79 -18.49
CA SER A 617 -8.86 12.50 -18.67
C SER A 617 -8.61 11.01 -18.46
N ASN A 618 -7.74 10.42 -19.30
CA ASN A 618 -7.23 9.08 -19.12
C ASN A 618 -5.73 9.01 -19.45
N THR A 619 -4.89 9.50 -18.55
CA THR A 619 -3.44 9.61 -18.77
C THR A 619 -2.65 8.97 -17.63
N ALA A 620 -1.33 8.80 -17.82
CA ALA A 620 -0.45 8.25 -16.79
C ALA A 620 -0.30 9.17 -15.54
N THR A 621 -0.73 10.43 -15.62
CA THR A 621 -0.59 11.42 -14.55
C THR A 621 -1.93 11.73 -13.88
N VAL A 622 -3.01 11.83 -14.66
CA VAL A 622 -4.37 12.11 -14.18
C VAL A 622 -5.39 11.23 -14.90
N GLN A 623 -6.32 10.67 -14.13
CA GLN A 623 -7.54 10.02 -14.64
C GLN A 623 -8.75 10.69 -14.00
N ALA A 624 -9.74 11.09 -14.78
CA ALA A 624 -10.88 11.86 -14.30
C ALA A 624 -12.17 11.49 -15.02
N VAL A 625 -13.23 11.27 -14.25
CA VAL A 625 -14.58 10.97 -14.75
C VAL A 625 -15.60 11.88 -14.07
N ARG A 626 -16.57 12.35 -14.85
CA ARG A 626 -17.75 13.04 -14.34
C ARG A 626 -19.01 12.27 -14.70
N HIS A 627 -19.90 12.14 -13.72
CA HIS A 627 -21.28 11.75 -13.97
C HIS A 627 -22.15 13.01 -14.10
N ASN A 628 -22.71 13.24 -15.28
CA ASN A 628 -23.40 14.46 -15.68
C ASN A 628 -24.69 14.69 -14.87
N SER A 629 -25.56 13.67 -14.74
CA SER A 629 -26.82 13.85 -14.00
C SER A 629 -26.63 13.94 -12.48
N LEU A 630 -25.72 13.14 -11.90
CA LEU A 630 -25.38 13.18 -10.48
C LEU A 630 -24.57 14.42 -10.08
N GLY A 631 -23.92 15.10 -11.06
CA GLY A 631 -23.04 16.24 -10.79
C GLY A 631 -21.81 15.86 -9.95
N ILE A 632 -21.39 14.59 -9.99
CA ILE A 632 -20.25 14.06 -9.25
C ILE A 632 -19.03 13.99 -10.16
N TRP A 633 -17.91 14.51 -9.70
CA TRP A 633 -16.61 14.41 -10.35
C TRP A 633 -15.69 13.57 -9.49
N GLN A 634 -14.98 12.63 -10.10
CA GLN A 634 -14.01 11.79 -9.42
C GLN A 634 -12.69 11.85 -10.20
N ILE A 635 -11.60 12.17 -9.51
CA ILE A 635 -10.31 12.54 -10.09
C ILE A 635 -9.20 11.82 -9.34
N VAL A 636 -8.32 11.14 -10.06
CA VAL A 636 -7.12 10.49 -9.56
C VAL A 636 -5.91 11.26 -10.06
N PHE A 637 -5.12 11.80 -9.12
CA PHE A 637 -3.81 12.37 -9.38
C PHE A 637 -2.73 11.36 -8.97
N TYR A 638 -2.01 10.80 -9.94
CA TYR A 638 -0.89 9.88 -9.68
C TYR A 638 0.40 10.59 -9.29
N GLN A 639 0.44 11.91 -9.49
CA GLN A 639 1.51 12.82 -9.11
C GLN A 639 0.93 14.20 -8.82
N ALA A 640 1.73 15.10 -8.25
CA ALA A 640 1.36 16.50 -8.16
C ALA A 640 1.03 17.06 -9.54
N GLY A 641 -0.04 17.84 -9.65
CA GLY A 641 -0.48 18.33 -10.94
C GLY A 641 -1.74 19.16 -10.89
N GLU A 642 -2.20 19.53 -12.09
CA GLU A 642 -3.42 20.29 -12.33
C GLU A 642 -4.30 19.53 -13.31
N PHE A 643 -5.60 19.56 -13.04
CA PHE A 643 -6.65 19.08 -13.90
C PHE A 643 -7.60 20.24 -14.21
N THR A 644 -7.92 20.42 -15.49
CA THR A 644 -8.83 21.47 -15.95
C THR A 644 -9.82 20.91 -16.97
N ALA A 645 -11.11 21.09 -16.73
CA ALA A 645 -12.18 20.80 -17.67
C ALA A 645 -13.43 21.63 -17.34
N ASP A 646 -14.15 22.12 -18.35
CA ASP A 646 -15.39 22.89 -18.21
C ASP A 646 -15.32 24.03 -17.17
N GLN A 647 -14.24 24.82 -17.23
CA GLN A 647 -13.94 25.93 -16.30
C GLN A 647 -13.74 25.52 -14.83
N VAL A 648 -13.73 24.22 -14.54
CA VAL A 648 -13.33 23.66 -13.26
C VAL A 648 -11.84 23.40 -13.30
N ILE A 649 -11.11 23.94 -12.33
CA ILE A 649 -9.66 23.72 -12.14
C ILE A 649 -9.47 23.06 -10.79
N VAL A 650 -8.75 21.94 -10.77
CA VAL A 650 -8.35 21.25 -9.55
C VAL A 650 -6.83 21.08 -9.60
N LYS A 651 -6.12 21.70 -8.66
CA LYS A 651 -4.68 21.50 -8.44
C LYS A 651 -4.48 20.64 -7.21
N ALA A 652 -3.61 19.66 -7.31
CA ALA A 652 -3.16 18.85 -6.18
C ALA A 652 -1.64 18.94 -6.09
N ASN A 653 -1.11 19.31 -4.93
CA ASN A 653 0.34 19.40 -4.75
C ASN A 653 1.01 18.02 -4.54
N LYS A 654 0.22 16.95 -4.43
CA LYS A 654 0.65 15.57 -4.15
C LYS A 654 -0.27 14.57 -4.85
N PRO A 655 0.19 13.33 -5.07
CA PRO A 655 -0.69 12.25 -5.50
C PRO A 655 -1.87 12.08 -4.53
N CYS A 656 -3.09 11.97 -5.06
CA CYS A 656 -4.31 11.78 -4.25
C CYS A 656 -5.50 11.33 -5.10
N VAL A 657 -6.57 10.90 -4.45
CA VAL A 657 -7.89 10.70 -5.09
C VAL A 657 -8.85 11.72 -4.52
N VAL A 658 -9.56 12.43 -5.40
CA VAL A 658 -10.47 13.53 -5.08
C VAL A 658 -11.84 13.23 -5.66
N MET A 659 -12.90 13.43 -4.87
CA MET A 659 -14.28 13.44 -5.36
C MET A 659 -14.93 14.78 -5.02
N LEU A 660 -15.54 15.42 -6.02
CA LEU A 660 -16.24 16.70 -5.90
C LEU A 660 -17.74 16.51 -6.14
N LYS A 661 -18.53 17.20 -5.33
CA LYS A 661 -19.98 17.32 -5.50
C LYS A 661 -20.42 18.77 -5.42
N ASN A 662 -21.57 19.06 -6.03
CA ASN A 662 -22.14 20.41 -6.06
C ASN A 662 -21.20 21.46 -6.71
N VAL A 663 -20.47 21.05 -7.76
CA VAL A 663 -19.47 21.87 -8.45
C VAL A 663 -20.06 23.14 -9.09
N THR A 664 -21.36 23.14 -9.39
CA THR A 664 -22.11 24.28 -9.93
C THR A 664 -22.65 25.23 -8.86
N GLY A 665 -22.58 24.86 -7.58
CA GLY A 665 -23.03 25.68 -6.46
C GLY A 665 -21.95 26.60 -5.87
N THR A 666 -22.34 27.39 -4.88
CA THR A 666 -21.41 28.28 -4.13
C THR A 666 -20.62 27.55 -3.05
N ASN A 667 -21.01 26.32 -2.72
CA ASN A 667 -20.38 25.42 -1.75
C ASN A 667 -20.11 24.06 -2.40
N VAL A 668 -18.86 23.75 -2.67
CA VAL A 668 -18.42 22.49 -3.27
C VAL A 668 -18.00 21.54 -2.17
N THR A 669 -18.62 20.36 -2.10
CA THR A 669 -18.20 19.29 -1.18
C THR A 669 -17.02 18.55 -1.80
N VAL A 670 -15.97 18.35 -1.02
CA VAL A 670 -14.71 17.73 -1.45
C VAL A 670 -14.41 16.55 -0.54
N HIS A 671 -14.25 15.36 -1.12
CA HIS A 671 -13.75 14.16 -0.44
C HIS A 671 -12.35 13.85 -0.96
N VAL A 672 -11.42 13.51 -0.08
CA VAL A 672 -10.02 13.26 -0.44
C VAL A 672 -9.46 12.07 0.34
N ALA A 673 -8.66 11.25 -0.34
CA ALA A 673 -7.86 10.19 0.25
C ALA A 673 -6.40 10.27 -0.27
N ASP A 674 -5.45 9.78 0.54
CA ASP A 674 -4.04 9.56 0.17
C ASP A 674 -3.80 8.05 0.00
N PRO A 675 -3.88 7.52 -1.24
CA PRO A 675 -3.61 6.10 -1.52
C PRO A 675 -2.22 5.62 -1.10
N SER A 676 -1.24 6.53 -1.01
CA SER A 676 0.13 6.14 -0.63
C SER A 676 0.30 6.02 0.88
N GLN A 677 -0.63 6.55 1.67
CA GLN A 677 -0.54 6.64 3.13
C GLN A 677 0.78 7.30 3.58
N SER A 678 1.23 8.29 2.80
CA SER A 678 2.61 8.78 2.86
C SER A 678 2.72 10.17 3.45
N THR A 679 1.60 10.92 3.49
CA THR A 679 1.65 12.35 3.77
C THR A 679 0.67 12.76 4.86
N ALA A 680 1.10 13.68 5.71
CA ALA A 680 0.25 14.29 6.74
C ALA A 680 -0.68 15.37 6.19
N GLN A 681 -0.41 15.87 4.97
CA GLN A 681 -1.10 17.05 4.46
C GLN A 681 -1.13 17.09 2.93
N ILE A 682 -2.33 17.34 2.38
CA ILE A 682 -2.58 17.60 0.96
C ILE A 682 -3.12 19.02 0.81
N TYR A 683 -2.63 19.74 -0.19
CA TYR A 683 -3.10 21.07 -0.56
C TYR A 683 -3.79 21.00 -1.91
N LEU A 684 -5.09 21.28 -1.91
CA LEU A 684 -5.89 21.38 -3.11
C LEU A 684 -6.19 22.84 -3.47
N GLY A 685 -6.11 23.16 -4.74
CA GLY A 685 -6.63 24.41 -5.31
C GLY A 685 -7.84 24.10 -6.16
N ILE A 686 -9.01 24.65 -5.85
CA ILE A 686 -10.25 24.39 -6.59
C ILE A 686 -10.84 25.70 -7.10
N LYS A 687 -11.09 25.77 -8.40
CA LYS A 687 -11.84 26.87 -9.04
C LYS A 687 -13.02 26.25 -9.76
N THR A 688 -14.18 26.85 -9.59
CA THR A 688 -15.38 26.55 -10.38
C THR A 688 -15.88 27.84 -11.02
N PRO A 689 -16.85 27.80 -11.95
CA PRO A 689 -17.47 29.01 -12.48
C PRO A 689 -18.03 29.96 -11.41
N GLN A 690 -18.40 29.43 -10.23
CA GLN A 690 -18.95 30.22 -9.12
C GLN A 690 -17.86 30.87 -8.25
N PHE A 691 -16.60 30.47 -8.40
CA PHE A 691 -15.50 30.99 -7.59
C PHE A 691 -14.76 32.10 -8.33
N THR A 692 -14.58 33.25 -7.66
CA THR A 692 -13.90 34.41 -8.23
C THR A 692 -12.39 34.19 -8.40
N ALA A 693 -11.82 33.22 -7.69
CA ALA A 693 -10.42 32.82 -7.74
C ALA A 693 -10.28 31.31 -7.49
N LEU A 694 -9.09 30.76 -7.73
CA LEU A 694 -8.73 29.42 -7.27
C LEU A 694 -8.71 29.43 -5.73
N ARG A 695 -9.44 28.52 -5.07
CA ARG A 695 -9.64 28.48 -3.62
C ARG A 695 -8.88 27.31 -2.99
N ALA A 696 -8.23 27.55 -1.87
CA ALA A 696 -7.43 26.54 -1.17
C ALA A 696 -8.29 25.63 -0.27
N ALA A 697 -8.00 24.34 -0.30
CA ALA A 697 -8.29 23.41 0.78
C ALA A 697 -6.99 22.78 1.27
N THR A 698 -6.68 23.04 2.54
CA THR A 698 -5.55 22.45 3.24
C THR A 698 -6.07 21.32 4.11
N LEU A 699 -5.67 20.10 3.78
CA LEU A 699 -6.29 18.88 4.28
C LEU A 699 -5.28 18.07 5.09
N GLY A 700 -5.49 18.00 6.41
CA GLY A 700 -4.73 17.11 7.30
C GLY A 700 -5.17 15.67 7.08
N MET A 701 -4.35 14.87 6.42
CA MET A 701 -4.72 13.51 6.07
C MET A 701 -4.69 12.60 7.31
N PRO A 702 -5.63 11.63 7.42
CA PRO A 702 -5.61 10.65 8.50
C PRO A 702 -4.26 9.93 8.61
N GLN A 703 -3.82 9.66 9.84
CA GLN A 703 -2.53 9.03 10.14
C GLN A 703 -2.71 7.70 10.90
N GLY A 704 -1.62 6.95 11.04
CA GLY A 704 -1.61 5.69 11.81
C GLY A 704 -2.58 4.66 11.23
N ALA A 705 -3.41 4.04 12.09
CA ALA A 705 -4.38 3.03 11.66
C ALA A 705 -5.44 3.55 10.66
N ASN A 706 -5.66 4.87 10.64
CA ASN A 706 -6.60 5.51 9.72
C ASN A 706 -5.93 6.00 8.42
N ALA A 707 -4.60 5.88 8.26
CA ALA A 707 -3.92 6.38 7.07
C ALA A 707 -4.49 5.76 5.79
N GLY A 708 -4.85 6.60 4.82
CA GLY A 708 -5.54 6.19 3.58
C GLY A 708 -7.07 6.24 3.63
N SER A 709 -7.67 6.46 4.81
CA SER A 709 -9.11 6.72 4.90
C SER A 709 -9.47 8.08 4.33
N THR A 710 -10.75 8.25 3.96
CA THR A 710 -11.25 9.49 3.35
C THR A 710 -11.53 10.54 4.41
N ILE A 711 -11.20 11.79 4.10
CA ILE A 711 -11.71 12.98 4.78
C ILE A 711 -12.57 13.80 3.83
N ASN A 712 -13.44 14.64 4.39
CA ASN A 712 -14.25 15.56 3.61
C ASN A 712 -14.16 17.00 4.14
N THR A 713 -14.43 17.95 3.26
CA THR A 713 -14.55 19.38 3.57
C THR A 713 -15.49 20.06 2.58
N THR A 714 -15.78 21.33 2.82
CA THR A 714 -16.54 22.19 1.90
C THR A 714 -15.69 23.39 1.51
N ILE A 715 -15.65 23.70 0.21
CA ILE A 715 -14.95 24.88 -0.34
C ILE A 715 -15.99 25.87 -0.88
N SER A 716 -15.76 27.15 -0.63
CA SER A 716 -16.54 28.28 -1.12
C SER A 716 -15.64 29.48 -1.44
N ASN A 717 -16.22 30.61 -1.88
CA ASN A 717 -15.49 31.87 -2.02
C ASN A 717 -14.92 32.42 -0.70
N ALA A 718 -15.37 31.93 0.47
CA ALA A 718 -14.82 32.31 1.77
C ALA A 718 -13.47 31.62 2.06
N ASN A 719 -13.14 30.52 1.35
CA ASN A 719 -11.86 29.87 1.50
C ASN A 719 -10.72 30.77 1.01
N PRO A 720 -9.51 30.66 1.59
CA PRO A 720 -8.34 31.40 1.12
C PRO A 720 -8.11 31.21 -0.37
N ILE A 721 -7.55 32.21 -1.03
CA ILE A 721 -7.06 32.02 -2.41
C ILE A 721 -5.96 30.96 -2.36
N TYR A 722 -5.99 30.04 -3.31
CA TYR A 722 -4.94 29.07 -3.49
C TYR A 722 -3.68 29.79 -3.95
N GLU A 723 -2.73 29.85 -3.04
CA GLU A 723 -1.35 30.17 -3.32
C GLU A 723 -0.59 28.85 -3.35
N VAL A 724 0.25 28.65 -4.38
CA VAL A 724 1.14 27.48 -4.42
C VAL A 724 1.98 27.53 -3.15
N PRO A 725 1.98 26.49 -2.29
CA PRO A 725 2.87 26.47 -1.14
C PRO A 725 4.30 26.45 -1.67
N VAL A 726 4.97 27.60 -1.65
CA VAL A 726 6.40 27.68 -1.87
C VAL A 726 7.02 27.12 -0.60
N GLU A 727 7.81 26.04 -0.67
CA GLU A 727 8.58 25.64 0.51
C GLU A 727 9.51 26.80 0.88
N PRO A 728 9.53 27.25 2.14
CA PRO A 728 10.42 28.33 2.54
C PRO A 728 11.87 27.85 2.34
N LEU A 729 12.72 28.74 1.83
CA LEU A 729 14.14 28.47 1.64
C LEU A 729 14.84 28.13 2.96
N LEU A 730 14.33 28.67 4.07
CA LEU A 730 14.82 28.39 5.42
C LEU A 730 13.69 28.47 6.45
N LYS A 731 13.64 27.50 7.36
CA LYS A 731 12.79 27.51 8.57
C LYS A 731 13.69 27.73 9.78
N VAL A 732 13.44 28.80 10.55
CA VAL A 732 14.23 29.15 11.75
C VAL A 732 13.31 29.11 12.96
N THR A 733 13.66 28.34 13.99
CA THR A 733 12.97 28.35 15.29
C THR A 733 13.46 29.52 16.14
N SER A 734 12.67 29.97 17.12
CA SER A 734 13.10 31.01 18.07
C SER A 734 14.39 30.62 18.78
N THR A 735 15.30 31.58 18.94
CA THR A 735 16.54 31.44 19.72
C THR A 735 16.34 31.83 21.18
N ALA A 736 15.34 32.66 21.46
CA ALA A 736 14.86 33.02 22.79
C ALA A 736 13.38 33.41 22.71
N ASP A 737 12.58 33.06 23.71
CA ASP A 737 11.29 33.67 23.96
C ASP A 737 10.96 33.76 25.47
N ALA A 738 10.16 34.75 25.84
CA ALA A 738 9.73 34.93 27.22
C ALA A 738 8.50 35.83 27.26
N PHE A 739 7.59 35.59 28.19
CA PHE A 739 6.59 36.61 28.53
C PHE A 739 7.01 37.36 29.79
N VAL A 740 6.54 38.60 29.92
CA VAL A 740 6.72 39.44 31.09
C VAL A 740 5.36 39.82 31.65
N ARG A 741 5.30 40.03 32.96
CA ARG A 741 4.04 40.29 33.67
C ARG A 741 4.11 41.55 34.52
N SER A 742 3.13 42.44 34.37
CA SER A 742 3.08 43.67 35.16
C SER A 742 2.98 43.39 36.65
N GLY A 743 3.64 44.22 37.44
CA GLY A 743 3.45 44.27 38.88
C GLY A 743 2.30 45.19 39.24
N GLY A 744 1.44 44.75 40.15
CA GLY A 744 0.43 45.59 40.78
C GLY A 744 0.86 45.99 42.20
N THR A 745 -0.11 46.16 43.09
CA THR A 745 0.15 46.34 44.53
C THR A 745 0.05 45.00 45.28
N GLY A 746 0.57 44.94 46.51
CA GLY A 746 0.46 43.76 47.37
C GLY A 746 1.13 42.51 46.79
N SER A 747 0.41 41.37 46.77
CA SER A 747 0.92 40.05 46.36
C SER A 747 1.35 39.96 44.89
N THR A 748 0.96 40.93 44.06
CA THR A 748 1.31 40.96 42.63
C THR A 748 2.50 41.87 42.32
N ALA A 749 3.05 42.59 43.30
CA ALA A 749 4.17 43.51 43.10
C ALA A 749 5.44 42.79 42.60
N ALA A 750 5.69 41.57 43.10
CA ALA A 750 6.85 40.76 42.73
C ALA A 750 6.82 40.24 41.28
N TYR A 751 5.67 40.29 40.58
CA TYR A 751 5.60 39.85 39.19
C TYR A 751 6.43 40.72 38.25
N ALA A 752 6.63 41.99 38.59
CA ALA A 752 7.36 42.91 37.74
C ALA A 752 8.84 42.51 37.56
N THR A 753 9.42 41.85 38.56
CA THR A 753 10.82 41.43 38.57
C THR A 753 11.00 39.93 38.31
N ALA A 754 9.92 39.17 38.14
CA ALA A 754 9.97 37.75 37.82
C ALA A 754 10.28 37.51 36.34
N ASN A 755 11.08 36.48 36.06
CA ASN A 755 11.37 35.99 34.72
C ASN A 755 10.52 34.75 34.42
N TYR A 756 10.02 34.63 33.20
CA TYR A 756 9.21 33.50 32.73
C TYR A 756 9.75 32.84 31.46
N GLY A 757 11.04 33.03 31.14
CA GLY A 757 11.65 32.52 29.91
C GLY A 757 11.93 31.01 29.89
N THR A 758 11.47 30.26 30.88
CA THR A 758 11.58 28.78 30.91
C THR A 758 10.22 28.09 30.83
N ASP A 759 9.13 28.87 30.73
CA ASP A 759 7.78 28.34 30.64
C ASP A 759 7.54 27.79 29.23
N ALA A 760 6.91 26.62 29.12
CA ALA A 760 6.59 26.00 27.82
C ALA A 760 5.52 26.76 26.99
N VAL A 761 5.03 27.90 27.49
CA VAL A 761 3.94 28.69 26.93
C VAL A 761 4.21 30.19 27.04
N LEU A 762 4.11 30.91 25.91
CA LEU A 762 4.21 32.36 25.81
C LEU A 762 2.83 33.00 25.98
N THR A 763 2.54 33.57 27.16
CA THR A 763 1.21 34.12 27.47
C THR A 763 1.13 35.63 27.22
N ILE A 764 0.05 36.08 26.57
CA ILE A 764 -0.26 37.51 26.34
C ILE A 764 -1.65 37.86 26.86
N LYS A 765 -1.78 39.05 27.47
CA LYS A 765 -3.03 39.55 28.08
C LYS A 765 -2.97 41.06 28.28
N LYS A 766 -4.10 41.76 28.11
CA LYS A 766 -4.23 43.19 28.42
C LYS A 766 -5.40 43.49 29.34
N GLU A 767 -5.14 43.78 30.60
CA GLU A 767 -6.14 44.05 31.62
C GLU A 767 -5.76 45.27 32.47
N SER A 768 -5.03 45.06 33.57
CA SER A 768 -4.64 46.08 34.54
C SER A 768 -3.30 45.72 35.18
N ALA A 769 -2.69 46.67 35.91
CA ALA A 769 -1.42 46.45 36.60
C ALA A 769 -1.49 45.24 37.55
N GLY A 770 -0.57 44.29 37.39
CA GLY A 770 -0.59 42.97 38.06
C GLY A 770 -1.00 41.80 37.14
N TYR A 771 -1.67 42.10 36.02
CA TYR A 771 -2.30 41.10 35.15
C TYR A 771 -1.95 41.27 33.66
N ASP A 772 -1.44 42.41 33.24
CA ASP A 772 -0.90 42.56 31.88
C ASP A 772 0.24 41.57 31.64
N ARG A 773 0.20 40.90 30.50
CA ARG A 773 1.22 39.97 30.03
C ARG A 773 1.60 40.28 28.59
N GLU A 774 2.88 40.33 28.33
CA GLU A 774 3.45 40.70 27.04
C GLU A 774 4.49 39.66 26.63
N GLY A 775 4.46 39.21 25.39
CA GLY A 775 5.33 38.15 24.87
C GLY A 775 6.47 38.71 24.03
N TYR A 776 7.65 38.12 24.13
CA TYR A 776 8.83 38.47 23.35
C TYR A 776 9.39 37.22 22.69
N VAL A 777 9.75 37.31 21.41
CA VAL A 777 10.36 36.22 20.65
C VAL A 777 11.52 36.76 19.82
N LYS A 778 12.63 36.02 19.79
CA LYS A 778 13.84 36.34 19.03
C LYS A 778 14.16 35.25 18.01
N PHE A 779 14.57 35.64 16.81
CA PHE A 779 15.03 34.74 15.76
C PHE A 779 16.43 35.16 15.28
N ASP A 780 17.31 34.18 15.11
CA ASP A 780 18.63 34.36 14.49
C ASP A 780 18.54 34.08 12.98
N LEU A 781 18.75 35.12 12.19
CA LEU A 781 18.66 35.10 10.73
C LEU A 781 20.03 34.94 10.06
N SER A 782 21.10 34.68 10.83
CA SER A 782 22.48 34.61 10.34
C SER A 782 22.69 33.56 9.23
N GLY A 783 21.89 32.49 9.24
CA GLY A 783 21.88 31.44 8.22
C GLY A 783 21.23 31.80 6.89
N PHE A 784 20.70 33.02 6.72
CA PHE A 784 19.99 33.45 5.51
C PHE A 784 20.72 34.57 4.74
N ALA A 785 20.79 34.44 3.41
CA ALA A 785 21.37 35.45 2.51
C ALA A 785 20.33 36.49 2.07
N ALA A 786 20.76 37.71 1.68
CA ALA A 786 19.92 38.90 1.51
C ALA A 786 18.79 38.86 0.45
N ASN A 787 18.58 37.74 -0.25
CA ASN A 787 17.56 37.61 -1.30
C ASN A 787 16.23 37.07 -0.72
N LEU A 788 15.51 37.89 0.05
CA LEU A 788 14.20 37.57 0.66
C LEU A 788 13.02 38.08 -0.19
N ASP A 789 11.99 37.26 -0.44
CA ASP A 789 10.69 37.66 -1.04
C ASP A 789 9.67 37.93 0.04
N SER A 790 9.53 36.96 0.94
CA SER A 790 8.67 37.08 2.08
C SER A 790 9.28 36.42 3.31
N ALA A 791 8.96 36.95 4.48
CA ALA A 791 9.19 36.27 5.74
C ALA A 791 7.90 36.22 6.53
N VAL A 792 7.59 35.06 7.08
CA VAL A 792 6.35 34.82 7.82
C VAL A 792 6.67 34.22 9.18
N ILE A 793 6.30 34.91 10.25
CA ILE A 793 6.30 34.34 11.60
C ILE A 793 5.12 33.38 11.70
N GLN A 794 5.36 32.20 12.25
CA GLN A 794 4.37 31.19 12.53
C GLN A 794 4.38 30.86 14.02
N LEU A 795 3.23 31.01 14.68
CA LEU A 795 3.02 30.64 16.08
C LEU A 795 1.88 29.65 16.19
N ARG A 796 2.00 28.67 17.08
CA ARG A 796 0.90 27.76 17.40
C ARG A 796 0.23 28.19 18.71
N VAL A 797 -1.09 28.36 18.66
CA VAL A 797 -1.91 28.68 19.83
C VAL A 797 -1.97 27.46 20.73
N ASN A 798 -1.36 27.57 21.90
CA ASN A 798 -1.37 26.52 22.93
C ASN A 798 -2.70 26.53 23.69
N ASN A 799 -3.10 27.71 24.17
CA ASN A 799 -4.31 27.90 24.94
C ASN A 799 -4.94 29.24 24.58
N ALA A 800 -6.26 29.27 24.52
CA ALA A 800 -7.04 30.48 24.32
C ALA A 800 -8.45 30.27 24.85
N ASN A 801 -8.99 31.29 25.52
CA ASN A 801 -10.37 31.22 26.00
C ASN A 801 -11.39 31.44 24.86
N THR A 802 -12.67 31.17 25.10
CA THR A 802 -13.74 31.27 24.09
C THR A 802 -13.96 32.68 23.54
N SER A 803 -13.51 33.71 24.25
CA SER A 803 -13.63 35.13 23.87
C SER A 803 -12.43 35.63 23.06
N VAL A 804 -11.48 34.75 22.70
CA VAL A 804 -10.25 35.13 21.98
C VAL A 804 -10.53 35.63 20.55
N ALA A 805 -11.62 35.17 19.93
CA ALA A 805 -11.99 35.50 18.55
C ALA A 805 -12.30 36.99 18.34
N SER A 806 -12.62 37.73 19.41
CA SER A 806 -12.81 39.18 19.35
C SER A 806 -11.55 39.98 19.67
N THR A 807 -10.45 39.34 20.09
CA THR A 807 -9.20 40.02 20.48
C THR A 807 -8.27 40.18 19.29
N LYS A 808 -7.46 41.25 19.27
CA LYS A 808 -6.37 41.42 18.31
C LYS A 808 -5.04 41.17 19.00
N TRP A 809 -4.14 40.46 18.31
CA TRP A 809 -2.77 40.26 18.76
C TRP A 809 -1.86 41.13 17.91
N GLY A 810 -1.30 42.17 18.50
CA GLY A 810 -0.39 43.10 17.87
C GLY A 810 1.05 42.61 17.94
N PHE A 811 1.77 42.72 16.83
CA PHE A 811 3.17 42.35 16.71
C PHE A 811 3.99 43.58 16.39
N TYR A 812 5.07 43.79 17.13
CA TYR A 812 5.89 45.00 17.06
C TYR A 812 7.37 44.65 16.99
N LEU A 813 8.13 45.46 16.26
CA LEU A 813 9.58 45.33 16.20
C LEU A 813 10.21 45.74 17.53
N VAL A 814 11.25 45.03 17.97
CA VAL A 814 12.11 45.42 19.10
C VAL A 814 13.53 45.63 18.57
N GLU A 815 14.08 46.83 18.74
CA GLU A 815 15.45 47.15 18.27
C GLU A 815 16.53 46.69 19.24
N ASP A 816 16.26 46.76 20.55
CA ASP A 816 17.18 46.30 21.58
C ASP A 816 17.20 44.76 21.62
N ASN A 817 18.25 44.18 21.05
CA ASN A 817 18.47 42.73 21.03
C ASN A 817 19.28 42.22 22.22
N THR A 818 19.61 43.06 23.20
CA THR A 818 20.45 42.68 24.35
C THR A 818 19.69 41.87 25.42
N TRP A 819 18.36 41.86 25.39
CA TRP A 819 17.56 41.06 26.32
C TRP A 819 17.88 39.56 26.19
N THR A 820 17.92 38.86 27.32
CA THR A 820 18.13 37.41 27.37
C THR A 820 16.87 36.72 27.89
N GLU A 821 16.62 35.51 27.39
CA GLU A 821 15.48 34.67 27.79
C GLU A 821 15.33 34.55 29.30
N THR A 822 16.43 34.29 30.01
CA THR A 822 16.47 34.15 31.47
C THR A 822 16.60 35.46 32.24
N GLY A 823 16.79 36.59 31.56
CA GLY A 823 17.06 37.90 32.18
C GLY A 823 15.92 38.92 32.04
N ILE A 824 15.03 38.74 31.07
CA ILE A 824 13.93 39.68 30.81
C ILE A 824 12.80 39.55 31.85
N ASN A 825 12.28 40.68 32.32
CA ASN A 825 11.15 40.81 33.22
C ASN A 825 10.41 42.12 32.89
N TRP A 826 9.32 42.41 33.58
CA TRP A 826 8.53 43.61 33.27
C TRP A 826 9.31 44.91 33.49
N SER A 827 10.16 44.96 34.51
CA SER A 827 10.93 46.14 34.88
C SER A 827 12.09 46.45 33.93
N ASN A 828 12.59 45.47 33.18
CA ASN A 828 13.70 45.64 32.23
C ASN A 828 13.35 45.27 30.78
N LYS A 829 12.07 45.03 30.46
CA LYS A 829 11.64 44.68 29.10
C LYS A 829 12.00 45.81 28.12
N PRO A 830 12.51 45.47 26.93
CA PRO A 830 12.82 46.48 25.92
C PRO A 830 11.53 47.13 25.40
N ALA A 831 11.60 48.40 25.02
CA ALA A 831 10.50 49.07 24.36
C ALA A 831 10.28 48.52 22.95
N HIS A 832 9.04 48.52 22.48
CA HIS A 832 8.70 48.17 21.11
C HIS A 832 8.58 49.41 20.23
N MET A 833 8.82 49.24 18.94
CA MET A 833 8.86 50.29 17.92
C MET A 833 7.68 50.15 16.94
N SER A 834 7.95 50.04 15.65
CA SER A 834 6.93 49.95 14.61
C SER A 834 6.11 48.67 14.69
N LYS A 835 4.79 48.80 14.46
CA LYS A 835 3.88 47.66 14.34
C LYS A 835 4.20 46.89 13.06
N LEU A 836 4.51 45.61 13.19
CA LEU A 836 4.74 44.68 12.09
C LEU A 836 3.43 44.19 11.48
N GLY A 837 2.40 44.07 12.31
CA GLY A 837 1.03 43.77 11.91
C GLY A 837 0.22 43.23 13.08
N GLU A 838 -0.96 42.70 12.78
CA GLU A 838 -1.87 42.15 13.78
C GLU A 838 -2.56 40.90 13.27
N ILE A 839 -2.98 40.03 14.21
CA ILE A 839 -3.76 38.83 13.92
C ILE A 839 -5.00 38.81 14.81
N THR A 840 -6.15 38.42 14.27
CA THR A 840 -7.33 38.13 15.10
C THR A 840 -7.11 36.85 15.92
N GLY A 841 -7.38 36.91 17.21
CA GLY A 841 -7.20 35.79 18.13
C GLY A 841 -7.93 34.52 17.66
N SER A 842 -7.31 33.36 17.87
CA SER A 842 -7.77 32.07 17.34
C SER A 842 -7.84 31.00 18.44
N PRO A 843 -8.69 29.96 18.32
CA PRO A 843 -8.81 28.89 19.32
C PRO A 843 -7.52 28.07 19.51
N ALA A 844 -7.39 27.41 20.66
CA ALA A 844 -6.30 26.48 20.96
C ALA A 844 -6.13 25.40 19.86
N GLY A 845 -4.88 25.06 19.55
CA GLY A 845 -4.53 24.13 18.47
C GLY A 845 -4.30 24.78 17.11
N SER A 846 -4.81 26.01 16.90
CA SER A 846 -4.66 26.78 15.66
C SER A 846 -3.21 27.23 15.41
N VAL A 847 -2.87 27.44 14.15
CA VAL A 847 -1.60 28.06 13.74
C VAL A 847 -1.89 29.44 13.17
N VAL A 848 -1.22 30.45 13.70
CA VAL A 848 -1.32 31.84 13.21
C VAL A 848 -0.05 32.25 12.49
N LYS A 849 -0.21 33.05 11.44
CA LYS A 849 0.88 33.48 10.55
C LYS A 849 0.86 34.98 10.36
N LEU A 850 2.02 35.64 10.50
CA LEU A 850 2.20 37.07 10.23
C LEU A 850 3.31 37.28 9.21
N ASN A 851 3.02 37.99 8.12
CA ASN A 851 4.05 38.47 7.21
C ASN A 851 4.84 39.63 7.85
N VAL A 852 6.15 39.43 8.04
CA VAL A 852 7.08 40.40 8.65
C VAL A 852 8.23 40.77 7.71
N THR A 853 8.03 40.58 6.40
CA THR A 853 9.04 40.75 5.36
C THR A 853 9.84 42.05 5.49
N PRO A 854 9.23 43.23 5.62
CA PRO A 854 9.99 44.49 5.65
C PRO A 854 10.96 44.56 6.85
N ALA A 855 10.53 44.05 8.01
CA ALA A 855 11.37 44.05 9.20
C ALA A 855 12.55 43.09 9.07
N VAL A 856 12.32 41.90 8.51
CA VAL A 856 13.39 40.93 8.25
C VAL A 856 14.40 41.49 7.24
N ILE A 857 13.95 42.11 6.14
CA ILE A 857 14.86 42.78 5.19
C ILE A 857 15.74 43.81 5.92
N GLY A 858 15.14 44.65 6.77
CA GLY A 858 15.88 45.62 7.58
C GLY A 858 16.94 44.96 8.48
N ARG A 859 16.62 43.83 9.13
CA ARG A 859 17.56 43.13 10.01
C ARG A 859 18.64 42.35 9.27
N LEU A 860 18.35 41.80 8.09
CA LEU A 860 19.33 41.09 7.25
C LEU A 860 20.50 41.98 6.82
N GLY A 861 20.28 43.30 6.70
CA GLY A 861 21.32 44.31 6.45
C GLY A 861 22.01 44.86 7.71
N ALA A 862 21.62 44.41 8.91
CA ALA A 862 22.12 44.88 10.19
C ALA A 862 22.73 43.71 11.00
N ASP A 863 22.24 43.46 12.21
CA ASP A 863 22.75 42.40 13.10
C ASP A 863 22.16 41.01 12.85
N LYS A 864 21.25 40.88 11.87
CA LYS A 864 20.56 39.64 11.51
C LYS A 864 19.77 39.01 12.65
N ILE A 865 19.33 39.79 13.63
CA ILE A 865 18.44 39.33 14.70
C ILE A 865 17.10 40.04 14.55
N LEU A 866 16.02 39.25 14.50
CA LEU A 866 14.65 39.77 14.61
C LEU A 866 14.12 39.51 16.02
N SER A 867 13.93 40.57 16.80
CA SER A 867 13.16 40.52 18.04
C SER A 867 11.76 41.10 17.82
N VAL A 868 10.75 40.38 18.31
CA VAL A 868 9.34 40.74 18.15
C VAL A 868 8.66 40.76 19.50
N HIS A 869 7.93 41.85 19.75
CA HIS A 869 7.07 42.03 20.90
C HIS A 869 5.61 41.78 20.51
N ILE A 870 4.92 40.96 21.28
CA ILE A 870 3.57 40.47 21.02
C ILE A 870 2.68 40.89 22.18
N ILE A 871 1.62 41.64 21.88
CA ILE A 871 0.66 42.13 22.88
C ILE A 871 -0.77 41.80 22.49
N SER A 872 -1.63 41.70 23.49
CA SER A 872 -3.08 41.72 23.28
C SER A 872 -3.54 43.17 23.15
N GLU A 873 -4.22 43.49 22.05
CA GLU A 873 -4.82 44.80 21.80
C GLU A 873 -6.34 44.73 21.99
N PRO A 874 -6.97 45.74 22.62
CA PRO A 874 -8.41 45.81 22.74
C PRO A 874 -9.05 45.98 21.35
N ALA A 875 -10.15 45.27 21.12
CA ALA A 875 -10.86 45.24 19.84
C ALA A 875 -11.57 46.57 19.50
N THR A 876 -11.76 47.41 20.51
CA THR A 876 -12.54 48.64 20.47
C THR A 876 -11.93 49.68 21.43
N THR A 877 -12.19 50.97 21.19
CA THR A 877 -11.83 52.06 22.11
C THR A 877 -12.70 52.12 23.37
N ASP A 878 -13.68 51.22 23.51
CA ASP A 878 -14.54 51.13 24.68
C ASP A 878 -13.79 50.49 25.86
N ALA A 879 -13.58 51.28 26.92
CA ALA A 879 -12.85 50.87 28.12
C ALA A 879 -13.53 49.71 28.88
N ALA A 880 -14.81 49.44 28.64
CA ALA A 880 -15.52 48.30 29.21
C ALA A 880 -15.21 46.96 28.51
N ILE A 881 -14.58 47.00 27.32
CA ILE A 881 -14.23 45.85 26.47
C ILE A 881 -12.71 45.78 26.27
N ILE A 882 -11.93 46.15 27.29
CA ILE A 882 -10.48 45.91 27.31
C ILE A 882 -10.25 44.41 27.53
N SER A 883 -9.45 43.78 26.65
CA SER A 883 -9.32 42.33 26.51
C SER A 883 -8.73 41.62 27.76
N LYS A 884 -9.58 41.27 28.72
CA LYS A 884 -9.28 40.32 29.81
C LYS A 884 -9.00 38.89 29.33
N THR A 885 -8.92 38.68 28.02
CA THR A 885 -8.78 37.37 27.39
C THR A 885 -7.33 36.96 27.31
N ASP A 886 -7.01 35.80 27.90
CA ASP A 886 -5.71 35.18 27.79
C ASP A 886 -5.56 34.49 26.41
N GLY A 887 -4.50 34.85 25.69
CA GLY A 887 -4.00 34.11 24.53
C GLY A 887 -2.61 33.57 24.85
N ALA A 888 -2.35 32.31 24.53
CA ALA A 888 -1.07 31.67 24.84
C ALA A 888 -0.54 30.89 23.63
N PHE A 889 0.70 31.11 23.25
CA PHE A 889 1.39 30.38 22.20
C PHE A 889 2.33 29.34 22.80
N ASN A 890 2.67 28.30 22.05
CA ASN A 890 3.78 27.45 22.46
C ASN A 890 5.07 28.28 22.50
N ALA A 891 5.86 28.09 23.55
CA ALA A 891 7.19 28.69 23.71
C ALA A 891 8.28 27.77 23.15
N ARG A 892 9.52 28.25 23.17
CA ARG A 892 10.72 27.52 22.73
C ARG A 892 10.95 26.23 23.51
N GLU A 893 10.52 26.17 24.77
CA GLU A 893 10.70 25.04 25.68
C GLU A 893 9.70 23.91 25.40
N ASN A 894 8.83 24.06 24.40
CA ASN A 894 7.91 23.00 24.02
C ASN A 894 8.66 21.74 23.57
N ALA A 895 8.21 20.58 24.07
CA ALA A 895 8.82 19.27 23.80
C ALA A 895 8.80 18.92 22.30
N ASN A 896 7.83 19.44 21.53
CA ASN A 896 7.78 19.26 20.09
C ASN A 896 8.38 20.47 19.36
N ALA A 897 9.53 20.27 18.71
CA ALA A 897 10.25 21.32 17.98
C ALA A 897 9.43 21.95 16.84
N GLU A 898 8.51 21.21 16.22
CA GLU A 898 7.63 21.72 15.16
C GLU A 898 6.56 22.69 15.68
N TYR A 899 6.32 22.71 17.00
CA TYR A 899 5.28 23.53 17.61
C TYR A 899 5.81 24.82 18.22
N ARG A 900 7.14 24.99 18.30
CA ARG A 900 7.82 26.18 18.81
C ARG A 900 7.58 27.39 17.88
N PRO A 901 7.78 28.63 18.35
CA PRO A 901 7.76 29.79 17.49
C PRO A 901 8.76 29.65 16.34
N GLN A 902 8.31 29.94 15.12
CA GLN A 902 9.13 29.81 13.92
C GLN A 902 9.01 31.06 13.06
N ILE A 903 10.06 31.35 12.30
CA ILE A 903 10.01 32.25 11.16
C ILE A 903 10.39 31.49 9.89
N TRP A 904 9.54 31.60 8.90
CA TRP A 904 9.67 30.95 7.60
C TRP A 904 10.13 32.02 6.60
N LEU A 905 11.34 31.82 6.07
CA LEU A 905 11.96 32.74 5.13
C LEU A 905 11.81 32.18 3.72
N TYR A 906 11.09 32.91 2.89
CA TYR A 906 10.95 32.65 1.47
C TYR A 906 11.89 33.62 0.75
N GLY A 907 12.81 33.11 -0.05
CA GLY A 907 13.61 34.00 -0.89
C GLY A 907 12.78 34.54 -2.03
N LYS A 908 13.26 35.61 -2.71
CA LYS A 908 12.82 35.90 -4.10
C LYS A 908 12.85 34.55 -4.75
N ALA A 909 11.69 34.07 -5.23
CA ALA A 909 11.66 32.90 -6.07
C ALA A 909 12.83 33.10 -7.03
N SER A 910 13.88 32.30 -6.88
CA SER A 910 14.95 32.32 -7.86
C SER A 910 14.21 32.15 -9.17
N GLU A 911 14.67 32.81 -10.23
CA GLU A 911 13.96 32.69 -11.50
C GLU A 911 13.72 31.20 -11.88
N GLU A 912 14.48 30.27 -11.29
CA GLU A 912 14.19 28.84 -11.08
C GLU A 912 12.73 28.43 -10.82
N ALA A 913 11.92 29.11 -10.01
CA ALA A 913 10.53 28.69 -9.79
C ALA A 913 9.61 29.01 -10.98
N LYS A 914 10.06 29.83 -11.93
CA LYS A 914 9.43 30.08 -13.23
C LYS A 914 10.11 29.31 -14.38
N ARG A 915 11.13 28.52 -14.06
CA ARG A 915 12.02 27.87 -15.03
C ARG A 915 11.88 26.35 -14.96
N ASP A 916 11.83 25.72 -16.12
CA ASP A 916 12.12 24.29 -16.19
C ASP A 916 13.63 24.08 -15.93
N SER A 917 14.02 22.87 -15.53
CA SER A 917 15.43 22.55 -15.28
C SER A 917 15.81 21.20 -15.85
N ILE A 918 17.04 21.09 -16.33
CA ILE A 918 17.63 19.85 -16.83
C ILE A 918 18.81 19.49 -15.91
N PRO A 919 18.73 18.37 -15.16
CA PRO A 919 19.83 17.94 -14.30
C PRO A 919 21.01 17.42 -15.12
N ALA A 920 22.22 17.51 -14.57
CA ALA A 920 23.38 16.86 -15.18
C ALA A 920 23.20 15.33 -15.16
N VAL A 921 23.30 14.70 -16.32
CA VAL A 921 23.26 13.24 -16.50
C VAL A 921 24.64 12.60 -16.36
N ALA A 922 25.70 13.40 -16.37
CA ALA A 922 27.03 13.05 -15.89
C ALA A 922 27.83 14.27 -15.44
N ASP A 923 28.69 14.13 -14.43
CA ASP A 923 29.72 15.11 -14.10
C ASP A 923 31.02 14.45 -13.62
N SER A 924 32.15 15.12 -13.81
CA SER A 924 33.43 14.72 -13.24
C SER A 924 34.41 15.88 -13.29
N TYR A 925 35.55 15.77 -12.62
CA TYR A 925 36.70 16.61 -12.90
C TYR A 925 37.91 15.74 -13.27
N VAL A 926 38.84 16.33 -14.00
CA VAL A 926 40.07 15.68 -14.44
C VAL A 926 41.27 16.46 -13.95
N ARG A 927 42.39 15.77 -13.72
CA ARG A 927 43.58 16.35 -13.08
C ARG A 927 44.85 15.98 -13.84
N SER A 928 45.69 16.97 -14.13
CA SER A 928 46.94 16.79 -14.88
C SER A 928 48.05 16.09 -14.08
N ASN A 929 49.24 15.97 -14.68
CA ASN A 929 50.48 15.43 -14.11
C ASN A 929 50.40 14.00 -13.58
N SER A 930 50.76 13.73 -12.33
CA SER A 930 50.80 12.35 -11.79
C SER A 930 49.40 11.73 -11.63
N ASN A 931 48.33 12.48 -11.90
CA ASN A 931 46.94 12.06 -11.74
C ASN A 931 46.20 11.88 -13.07
N VAL A 932 46.90 11.89 -14.21
CA VAL A 932 46.28 11.94 -15.54
C VAL A 932 45.35 10.77 -15.87
N ALA A 933 45.56 9.61 -15.23
CA ALA A 933 44.74 8.42 -15.40
C ALA A 933 43.58 8.31 -14.39
N ASN A 934 43.55 9.17 -13.37
CA ASN A 934 42.55 9.07 -12.30
C ASN A 934 41.18 9.57 -12.78
N ASN A 935 40.15 8.81 -12.44
CA ASN A 935 38.76 9.20 -12.58
C ASN A 935 38.22 9.74 -11.26
N TYR A 936 37.45 10.82 -11.32
CA TYR A 936 36.84 11.44 -10.15
C TYR A 936 35.31 11.52 -10.24
N GLY A 937 34.69 10.77 -11.16
CA GLY A 937 33.26 10.84 -11.44
C GLY A 937 32.39 10.52 -10.24
N THR A 938 32.77 9.57 -9.39
CA THR A 938 31.96 9.15 -8.23
C THR A 938 32.10 10.05 -6.99
N GLN A 939 32.89 11.13 -7.05
CA GLN A 939 33.11 12.01 -5.91
C GLN A 939 31.88 12.87 -5.62
N GLY A 940 31.61 13.17 -4.35
CA GLY A 940 30.52 14.08 -3.97
C GLY A 940 30.79 15.58 -4.26
N TYR A 941 31.90 15.88 -4.93
CA TYR A 941 32.36 17.24 -5.26
C TYR A 941 33.14 17.26 -6.59
N LEU A 942 33.22 18.43 -7.21
CA LEU A 942 33.93 18.74 -8.46
C LEU A 942 35.01 19.78 -8.17
N VAL A 943 36.11 19.79 -8.92
CA VAL A 943 37.23 20.72 -8.67
C VAL A 943 37.74 21.38 -9.94
N ALA A 944 37.97 22.69 -9.87
CA ALA A 944 38.62 23.48 -10.91
C ALA A 944 39.84 24.24 -10.36
N ARG A 945 40.97 24.19 -11.06
CA ARG A 945 42.22 24.87 -10.70
C ARG A 945 43.13 25.03 -11.93
N ASN A 946 43.81 26.15 -12.11
CA ASN A 946 44.77 26.35 -13.21
C ASN A 946 46.18 26.62 -12.70
N LYS A 947 46.77 25.62 -12.03
CA LYS A 947 48.18 25.64 -11.60
C LYS A 947 49.02 24.93 -12.66
N SER A 948 50.15 25.50 -13.08
CA SER A 948 50.96 24.99 -14.20
C SER A 948 51.39 23.53 -14.09
N ASP A 949 51.50 23.00 -12.86
CA ASP A 949 51.84 21.61 -12.53
C ASP A 949 50.67 20.82 -11.89
N ASP A 950 49.45 21.35 -11.88
CA ASP A 950 48.28 20.68 -11.32
C ASP A 950 46.95 21.30 -11.80
N ILE A 951 46.76 21.30 -13.12
CA ILE A 951 45.51 21.77 -13.74
C ILE A 951 44.38 20.79 -13.45
N GLN A 952 43.24 21.32 -13.02
CA GLN A 952 42.00 20.61 -12.75
C GLN A 952 40.84 21.26 -13.51
N GLU A 953 40.11 20.47 -14.29
CA GLU A 953 39.00 20.93 -15.12
C GLU A 953 37.76 20.10 -14.87
N ILE A 954 36.60 20.75 -14.78
CA ILE A 954 35.31 20.09 -14.57
C ILE A 954 34.66 19.85 -15.93
N TYR A 955 34.00 18.70 -16.10
CA TYR A 955 33.17 18.36 -17.24
C TYR A 955 31.76 18.01 -16.78
N LEU A 956 30.77 18.59 -17.44
CA LEU A 956 29.33 18.43 -17.16
C LEU A 956 28.64 17.95 -18.42
N LYS A 957 27.65 17.06 -18.27
CA LYS A 957 26.85 16.52 -19.37
C LYS A 957 25.36 16.64 -19.07
N PHE A 958 24.60 17.18 -20.01
CA PHE A 958 23.15 17.35 -19.90
C PHE A 958 22.44 16.66 -21.07
N ASP A 959 21.34 15.98 -20.77
CA ASP A 959 20.44 15.41 -21.78
C ASP A 959 19.34 16.43 -22.08
N MET A 960 19.31 16.94 -23.31
CA MET A 960 18.39 18.00 -23.70
C MET A 960 17.07 17.46 -24.25
N HIS A 961 16.83 16.13 -24.19
CA HIS A 961 15.55 15.50 -24.53
C HIS A 961 14.39 16.11 -23.72
N GLY A 962 13.50 16.79 -24.43
CA GLY A 962 12.36 17.50 -23.84
C GLY A 962 12.61 18.99 -23.54
N LEU A 963 13.75 19.54 -23.95
CA LEU A 963 13.97 20.99 -23.95
C LEU A 963 12.88 21.67 -24.78
N ARG A 964 12.15 22.60 -24.16
CA ARG A 964 11.08 23.34 -24.84
C ARG A 964 11.66 24.38 -25.80
N LYS A 965 10.97 24.63 -26.92
CA LYS A 965 11.39 25.64 -27.91
C LYS A 965 11.17 27.07 -27.39
N ASN A 966 11.82 28.04 -28.04
CA ASN A 966 11.77 29.48 -27.71
C ASN A 966 12.39 29.84 -26.35
N ILE A 967 13.62 29.36 -26.11
CA ILE A 967 14.37 29.66 -24.88
C ILE A 967 14.63 31.17 -24.77
N VAL A 968 14.17 31.77 -23.68
CA VAL A 968 14.34 33.19 -23.34
C VAL A 968 15.62 33.41 -22.52
N SER A 969 15.94 32.47 -21.62
CA SER A 969 17.15 32.51 -20.80
C SER A 969 17.54 31.09 -20.39
N ALA A 970 18.83 30.78 -20.33
CA ALA A 970 19.33 29.53 -19.80
C ALA A 970 20.68 29.68 -19.10
N LYS A 971 20.82 29.07 -17.92
CA LYS A 971 22.04 29.17 -17.11
C LYS A 971 22.45 27.80 -16.56
N VAL A 972 23.75 27.49 -16.59
CA VAL A 972 24.31 26.37 -15.81
C VAL A 972 24.52 26.86 -14.39
N ARG A 973 24.06 26.09 -13.41
CA ARG A 973 24.22 26.38 -11.99
C ARG A 973 25.11 25.35 -11.33
N LEU A 974 26.16 25.82 -10.65
CA LEU A 974 27.05 25.02 -9.80
C LEU A 974 27.08 25.60 -8.38
N TYR A 975 27.10 24.76 -7.34
CA TYR A 975 27.20 25.22 -5.96
C TYR A 975 28.65 25.14 -5.46
N ALA A 976 29.30 26.29 -5.23
CA ALA A 976 30.65 26.37 -4.68
C ALA A 976 30.69 26.17 -3.16
N LEU A 977 31.75 25.51 -2.67
CA LEU A 977 31.85 25.02 -1.28
C LEU A 977 32.64 25.90 -0.31
N GLU A 978 33.48 26.82 -0.77
CA GLU A 978 34.44 27.57 0.09
C GLU A 978 34.29 29.10 -0.03
N ASN A 979 34.63 29.83 1.04
CA ASN A 979 34.64 31.30 1.10
C ASN A 979 36.03 31.85 0.70
N GLY A 980 36.06 32.95 -0.07
CA GLY A 980 37.21 33.86 -0.07
C GLY A 980 38.28 33.68 -1.16
N ILE A 981 37.93 33.19 -2.34
CA ILE A 981 38.89 33.03 -3.44
C ILE A 981 38.53 33.98 -4.58
N THR A 982 39.38 34.97 -4.89
CA THR A 982 39.29 35.76 -6.13
C THR A 982 39.75 34.89 -7.30
N THR A 983 38.85 34.13 -7.92
CA THR A 983 39.15 33.37 -9.14
C THR A 983 38.03 33.53 -10.18
N GLY A 984 38.40 33.44 -11.45
CA GLY A 984 37.44 33.35 -12.55
C GLY A 984 37.30 31.91 -13.02
N TRP A 985 36.17 31.58 -13.62
CA TRP A 985 35.97 30.30 -14.33
C TRP A 985 35.44 30.57 -15.73
N ASN A 986 36.02 29.88 -16.69
CA ASN A 986 35.54 29.84 -18.06
C ASN A 986 34.67 28.61 -18.25
N ILE A 987 33.46 28.80 -18.79
CA ILE A 987 32.64 27.70 -19.29
C ILE A 987 32.73 27.65 -20.81
N SER A 988 33.08 26.48 -21.32
CA SER A 988 33.25 26.25 -22.75
C SER A 988 32.44 25.05 -23.17
N LYS A 989 31.98 25.02 -24.42
CA LYS A 989 31.57 23.80 -25.07
C LYS A 989 32.77 22.84 -25.12
N ALA A 990 32.54 21.56 -24.92
CA ALA A 990 33.59 20.56 -25.01
C ALA A 990 33.06 19.30 -25.68
N GLY A 991 33.90 18.60 -26.44
CA GLY A 991 33.49 17.44 -27.22
C GLY A 991 32.63 17.79 -28.45
N ASN A 992 31.90 16.81 -28.96
CA ASN A 992 31.01 17.00 -30.12
C ASN A 992 29.67 17.56 -29.64
N THR A 993 29.63 18.88 -29.43
CA THR A 993 28.61 19.58 -28.64
C THR A 993 27.15 19.39 -29.08
N TYR A 994 26.86 18.92 -30.32
CA TYR A 994 25.52 18.56 -30.77
C TYR A 994 25.62 17.31 -31.65
N SER A 995 25.46 16.14 -31.05
CA SER A 995 25.50 14.88 -31.78
C SER A 995 24.30 14.03 -31.39
N THR A 996 23.65 13.44 -32.39
CA THR A 996 22.56 12.50 -32.21
C THR A 996 23.02 11.14 -31.69
N ASN A 997 24.34 10.87 -31.49
CA ASN A 997 24.82 9.55 -30.99
C ASN A 997 26.23 9.37 -30.41
N THR A 998 27.14 10.32 -30.42
CA THR A 998 28.50 10.11 -29.90
C THR A 998 29.01 11.37 -29.24
N ASP A 999 28.79 11.53 -27.93
CA ASP A 999 29.65 12.42 -27.16
C ASP A 999 30.48 11.66 -26.09
N ALA A 1000 31.78 11.73 -26.37
CA ALA A 1000 32.99 10.98 -26.04
C ALA A 1000 33.30 10.52 -24.60
N TRP A 1001 32.47 10.78 -23.58
CA TRP A 1001 32.88 10.45 -22.20
C TRP A 1001 31.79 9.87 -21.30
N LEU A 1002 32.22 8.91 -20.47
CA LEU A 1002 31.47 8.29 -19.38
C LEU A 1002 31.96 8.85 -18.05
N GLU A 1003 31.06 9.07 -17.11
CA GLU A 1003 31.39 9.64 -15.78
C GLU A 1003 32.47 8.86 -15.04
N ILE A 1004 32.36 7.52 -15.05
CA ILE A 1004 33.33 6.62 -14.42
C ILE A 1004 34.56 6.35 -15.30
N GLY A 1005 34.60 6.92 -16.51
CA GLY A 1005 35.66 6.67 -17.49
C GLY A 1005 36.51 7.89 -17.85
N ILE A 1006 36.05 9.11 -17.57
CA ILE A 1006 36.79 10.33 -17.90
C ILE A 1006 38.00 10.56 -16.97
N ASN A 1007 39.13 10.91 -17.55
CA ASN A 1007 40.36 11.30 -16.88
C ASN A 1007 41.08 12.33 -17.76
N TRP A 1008 42.27 12.80 -17.37
CA TRP A 1008 42.96 13.85 -18.10
C TRP A 1008 43.31 13.46 -19.54
N ASN A 1009 43.60 12.17 -19.77
CA ASN A 1009 44.05 11.67 -21.07
C ASN A 1009 42.92 11.52 -22.10
N ASN A 1010 41.68 11.34 -21.65
CA ASN A 1010 40.52 11.14 -22.53
C ASN A 1010 39.43 12.20 -22.35
N LYS A 1011 39.74 13.31 -21.65
CA LYS A 1011 38.82 14.42 -21.47
C LYS A 1011 38.41 15.01 -22.83
N PRO A 1012 37.13 15.39 -23.00
CA PRO A 1012 36.67 16.04 -24.23
C PRO A 1012 37.50 17.29 -24.57
N ALA A 1013 37.84 17.46 -25.85
CA ALA A 1013 38.53 18.66 -26.30
C ALA A 1013 37.66 19.90 -26.09
N THR A 1014 38.26 21.02 -25.71
CA THR A 1014 37.54 22.29 -25.59
C THR A 1014 37.25 22.83 -26.98
N VAL A 1015 36.01 23.21 -27.24
CA VAL A 1015 35.55 23.73 -28.53
C VAL A 1015 35.52 25.26 -28.47
N ASP A 1016 34.45 25.82 -27.91
CA ASP A 1016 34.22 27.27 -27.87
C ASP A 1016 34.00 27.76 -26.45
N LEU A 1017 34.59 28.90 -26.10
CA LEU A 1017 34.24 29.62 -24.88
C LEU A 1017 32.82 30.17 -25.01
N ILE A 1018 31.93 29.83 -24.08
CA ILE A 1018 30.56 30.33 -24.04
C ILE A 1018 30.50 31.61 -23.20
N THR A 1019 30.99 31.53 -21.96
CA THR A 1019 30.98 32.65 -21.03
C THR A 1019 32.02 32.45 -19.92
N SER A 1020 32.20 33.48 -19.10
CA SER A 1020 33.05 33.46 -17.91
C SER A 1020 32.25 33.92 -16.70
N ALA A 1021 32.56 33.36 -15.53
CA ALA A 1021 32.02 33.82 -14.25
C ALA A 1021 33.17 34.15 -13.30
N THR A 1022 32.95 35.07 -12.36
CA THR A 1022 33.91 35.40 -11.31
C THR A 1022 33.37 35.00 -9.94
N SER A 1023 34.27 34.70 -9.02
CA SER A 1023 34.00 34.32 -7.64
C SER A 1023 33.06 35.25 -6.86
N GLN A 1024 32.41 34.68 -5.86
CA GLN A 1024 31.59 35.36 -4.84
C GLN A 1024 32.24 35.20 -3.46
N ALA A 1025 32.00 36.15 -2.55
CA ALA A 1025 32.65 36.22 -1.23
C ALA A 1025 32.31 35.05 -0.28
N ALA A 1026 31.27 34.25 -0.59
CA ALA A 1026 30.84 33.12 0.23
C ALA A 1026 30.39 31.90 -0.60
N ALA A 1027 30.38 30.71 0.01
CA ALA A 1027 29.81 29.48 -0.57
C ALA A 1027 28.38 29.71 -1.08
N GLY A 1028 28.06 29.16 -2.25
CA GLY A 1028 26.76 29.38 -2.89
C GLY A 1028 26.76 29.13 -4.39
N TYR A 1029 25.64 29.44 -5.05
CA TYR A 1029 25.46 29.17 -6.46
C TYR A 1029 26.19 30.16 -7.36
N ILE A 1030 26.97 29.62 -8.28
CA ILE A 1030 27.54 30.32 -9.42
C ILE A 1030 26.74 29.94 -10.66
N TYR A 1031 26.40 30.95 -11.45
CA TYR A 1031 25.63 30.79 -12.68
C TYR A 1031 26.48 31.17 -13.88
N PHE A 1032 26.43 30.34 -14.91
CA PHE A 1032 27.01 30.63 -16.20
C PHE A 1032 25.89 30.80 -17.22
N ASP A 1033 25.77 31.97 -17.82
CA ASP A 1033 24.78 32.20 -18.88
C ASP A 1033 25.17 31.44 -20.15
N ILE A 1034 24.32 30.49 -20.53
CA ILE A 1034 24.49 29.65 -21.72
C ILE A 1034 23.33 29.85 -22.71
N THR A 1035 22.54 30.92 -22.55
CA THR A 1035 21.31 31.16 -23.34
C THR A 1035 21.58 31.08 -24.84
N THR A 1036 22.63 31.75 -25.31
CA THR A 1036 23.03 31.74 -26.73
C THR A 1036 23.53 30.37 -27.20
N ALA A 1037 24.10 29.57 -26.29
CA ALA A 1037 24.59 28.24 -26.60
C ALA A 1037 23.47 27.19 -26.67
N ILE A 1038 22.25 27.47 -26.20
CA ILE A 1038 21.14 26.51 -26.25
C ILE A 1038 19.86 27.03 -26.92
N SER A 1039 19.79 28.30 -27.30
CA SER A 1039 18.61 28.89 -27.95
C SER A 1039 18.28 28.28 -29.32
N SER A 1040 19.24 27.56 -29.92
CA SER A 1040 19.14 26.91 -31.23
C SER A 1040 19.57 25.43 -31.22
N ILE A 1041 19.67 24.83 -30.02
CA ILE A 1041 20.01 23.41 -29.91
C ILE A 1041 18.81 22.53 -30.34
N PRO A 1042 19.02 21.47 -31.13
CA PRO A 1042 18.00 20.45 -31.33
C PRO A 1042 17.58 19.83 -29.98
N SER A 1043 16.28 19.64 -29.78
CA SER A 1043 15.71 19.15 -28.50
C SER A 1043 16.01 17.67 -28.21
N ASP A 1044 16.83 17.02 -29.04
CA ASP A 1044 17.27 15.62 -29.01
C ASP A 1044 18.81 15.49 -28.90
N SER A 1045 19.48 16.53 -28.39
CA SER A 1045 20.93 16.60 -28.29
C SER A 1045 21.47 16.41 -26.86
N ILE A 1046 22.69 15.89 -26.76
CA ILE A 1046 23.49 15.94 -25.53
C ILE A 1046 24.34 17.21 -25.53
N LEU A 1047 24.39 17.92 -24.39
CA LEU A 1047 25.25 19.09 -24.20
C LEU A 1047 26.38 18.76 -23.21
N THR A 1048 27.63 18.81 -23.67
CA THR A 1048 28.83 18.70 -22.82
C THR A 1048 29.49 20.06 -22.64
N LEU A 1049 29.80 20.39 -21.38
CA LEU A 1049 30.42 21.65 -20.97
C LEU A 1049 31.68 21.41 -20.15
N LYS A 1050 32.72 22.19 -20.39
CA LYS A 1050 33.93 22.25 -19.57
C LYS A 1050 33.91 23.50 -18.71
N VAL A 1051 34.23 23.39 -17.43
CA VAL A 1051 34.50 24.52 -16.53
C VAL A 1051 35.96 24.49 -16.08
N ALA A 1052 36.71 25.55 -16.39
CA ALA A 1052 38.13 25.68 -16.04
C ALA A 1052 38.38 26.97 -15.27
N ALA A 1053 39.17 26.90 -14.18
CA ALA A 1053 39.58 28.09 -13.45
C ALA A 1053 40.56 28.94 -14.29
N THR A 1054 40.57 30.25 -14.09
CA THR A 1054 41.50 31.18 -14.76
C THR A 1054 42.76 31.43 -13.95
N THR A 1055 42.76 31.10 -12.66
CA THR A 1055 43.92 31.24 -11.75
C THR A 1055 44.29 29.90 -11.10
N ASP A 1056 45.41 29.88 -10.39
CA ASP A 1056 45.90 28.69 -9.68
C ASP A 1056 45.17 28.41 -8.35
N VAL A 1057 44.07 29.12 -8.07
CA VAL A 1057 43.34 28.97 -6.83
C VAL A 1057 42.37 27.79 -6.90
N TYR A 1058 42.38 26.96 -5.85
CA TYR A 1058 41.61 25.73 -5.77
C TYR A 1058 40.12 26.02 -5.54
N SER A 1059 39.25 25.63 -6.47
CA SER A 1059 37.80 25.84 -6.34
C SER A 1059 37.06 24.52 -6.35
N SER A 1060 36.19 24.30 -5.36
CA SER A 1060 35.38 23.08 -5.26
C SER A 1060 33.88 23.37 -5.35
N PHE A 1061 33.15 22.48 -6.02
CA PHE A 1061 31.71 22.55 -6.27
C PHE A 1061 31.02 21.24 -5.90
N ARG A 1062 29.69 21.22 -5.74
CA ARG A 1062 28.93 19.97 -5.58
C ARG A 1062 28.81 19.21 -6.91
N SER A 1063 28.98 17.88 -6.84
CA SER A 1063 28.69 16.93 -7.92
C SER A 1063 27.22 16.46 -7.86
N ARG A 1064 26.72 15.90 -8.96
CA ARG A 1064 25.47 15.15 -9.08
C ARG A 1064 25.38 13.98 -8.10
N ASN A 1065 26.52 13.44 -7.63
CA ASN A 1065 26.54 12.34 -6.66
C ASN A 1065 26.33 12.81 -5.22
N PHE A 1066 26.13 14.11 -5.00
CA PHE A 1066 25.84 14.64 -3.67
C PHE A 1066 24.42 14.26 -3.19
N GLY A 1067 24.25 13.99 -1.90
CA GLY A 1067 23.04 13.39 -1.33
C GLY A 1067 21.75 14.23 -1.40
N THR A 1068 21.82 15.51 -1.77
CA THR A 1068 20.63 16.38 -1.92
C THR A 1068 20.52 17.01 -3.32
N ASP A 1069 19.37 16.80 -3.97
CA ASP A 1069 19.07 17.29 -5.32
C ASP A 1069 19.14 18.81 -5.48
N LEU A 1070 18.98 19.54 -4.37
CA LEU A 1070 18.99 21.00 -4.36
C LEU A 1070 20.33 21.56 -4.85
N LEU A 1071 21.45 20.98 -4.40
CA LEU A 1071 22.79 21.52 -4.63
C LEU A 1071 23.50 20.97 -5.87
N ARG A 1072 22.88 20.03 -6.60
CA ARG A 1072 23.48 19.37 -7.76
C ARG A 1072 23.56 20.29 -8.99
N PRO A 1073 24.51 20.06 -9.92
CA PRO A 1073 24.59 20.78 -11.19
C PRO A 1073 23.32 20.65 -12.04
N LYS A 1074 22.80 21.78 -12.54
CA LYS A 1074 21.61 21.84 -13.41
C LYS A 1074 21.75 22.93 -14.47
N ILE A 1075 21.09 22.75 -15.61
CA ILE A 1075 20.68 23.85 -16.49
C ILE A 1075 19.31 24.33 -16.03
N ILE A 1076 19.11 25.63 -15.94
CA ILE A 1076 17.85 26.24 -15.55
C ILE A 1076 17.45 27.23 -16.65
N TYR A 1077 16.25 27.10 -17.21
CA TYR A 1077 15.85 27.86 -18.41
C TYR A 1077 14.39 28.33 -18.44
N GLU A 1078 14.14 29.43 -19.17
CA GLU A 1078 12.83 30.04 -19.43
C GLU A 1078 12.47 29.89 -20.92
N TYR A 1079 11.18 29.82 -21.25
CA TYR A 1079 10.68 29.72 -22.63
C TYR A 1079 9.33 30.43 -22.81
N THR A 1080 8.97 30.80 -24.05
CA THR A 1080 7.63 31.31 -24.41
C THR A 1080 6.79 30.25 -25.13
N ALA A 1081 5.59 29.99 -24.63
CA ALA A 1081 4.69 28.97 -25.20
C ALA A 1081 4.05 29.46 -26.52
N GLN A 1082 4.10 28.62 -27.57
CA GLN A 1082 3.26 28.77 -28.76
C GLN A 1082 2.34 27.56 -28.93
N THR A 1083 1.10 27.83 -29.33
CA THR A 1083 0.08 26.86 -29.70
C THR A 1083 0.12 26.60 -31.21
N GLN A 1084 0.59 25.43 -31.66
CA GLN A 1084 0.14 24.86 -32.94
C GLN A 1084 0.47 23.37 -33.10
N THR A 1085 -0.42 22.68 -33.82
CA THR A 1085 -0.46 21.26 -34.19
C THR A 1085 0.20 21.01 -35.55
N THR A 1086 0.81 19.84 -35.81
CA THR A 1086 0.99 19.23 -37.17
C THR A 1086 1.60 17.80 -37.12
N PRO A 1087 1.44 16.96 -38.19
CA PRO A 1087 1.38 15.48 -38.16
C PRO A 1087 2.66 14.69 -38.61
N LEU A 1088 2.67 13.35 -38.46
CA LEU A 1088 3.79 12.37 -38.66
C LEU A 1088 3.86 11.69 -40.07
N PRO A 1089 5.06 11.22 -40.51
CA PRO A 1089 5.21 10.11 -41.48
C PRO A 1089 6.19 8.96 -41.08
N VAL A 1090 5.96 7.77 -41.68
CA VAL A 1090 6.52 6.39 -41.51
C VAL A 1090 6.44 5.78 -40.10
N GLU A 1091 5.71 4.66 -39.99
CA GLU A 1091 5.40 4.00 -38.72
C GLU A 1091 6.09 2.63 -38.62
N LEU A 1092 7.28 2.63 -38.01
CA LEU A 1092 7.97 1.41 -37.59
C LEU A 1092 7.11 0.74 -36.50
N VAL A 1093 6.61 -0.46 -36.77
CA VAL A 1093 5.68 -1.17 -35.86
C VAL A 1093 6.44 -1.71 -34.66
N PHE A 1094 7.60 -2.33 -34.90
CA PHE A 1094 8.51 -2.74 -33.83
C PHE A 1094 9.92 -3.00 -34.36
N PHE A 1095 10.90 -2.94 -33.45
CA PHE A 1095 12.23 -3.53 -33.59
C PHE A 1095 12.57 -4.26 -32.28
N LYS A 1096 12.92 -5.54 -32.38
CA LYS A 1096 13.17 -6.40 -31.21
C LYS A 1096 14.31 -7.39 -31.47
N GLY A 1097 14.81 -7.99 -30.40
CA GLY A 1097 15.86 -8.99 -30.45
C GLY A 1097 15.77 -9.99 -29.30
N ASP A 1098 16.31 -11.19 -29.51
CA ASP A 1098 16.30 -12.30 -28.56
C ASP A 1098 17.66 -13.00 -28.54
N THR A 1099 18.06 -13.54 -27.39
CA THR A 1099 19.31 -14.27 -27.18
C THR A 1099 19.02 -15.77 -27.14
N LYS A 1100 19.39 -16.48 -28.21
CA LYS A 1100 19.25 -17.95 -28.33
C LYS A 1100 20.60 -18.58 -28.68
N ASN A 1101 20.95 -19.66 -28.00
CA ASN A 1101 22.19 -20.42 -28.23
C ASN A 1101 23.46 -19.55 -28.23
N SER A 1102 23.54 -18.56 -27.36
CA SER A 1102 24.67 -17.61 -27.26
C SER A 1102 24.90 -16.71 -28.49
N THR A 1103 23.86 -16.47 -29.31
CA THR A 1103 23.86 -15.50 -30.43
C THR A 1103 22.64 -14.58 -30.34
N VAL A 1104 22.68 -13.43 -31.02
CA VAL A 1104 21.58 -12.45 -31.02
C VAL A 1104 20.79 -12.51 -32.32
N ASN A 1105 19.47 -12.65 -32.23
CA ASN A 1105 18.57 -12.61 -33.39
C ASN A 1105 17.73 -11.33 -33.32
N LEU A 1106 17.69 -10.54 -34.38
CA LEU A 1106 16.97 -9.26 -34.50
C LEU A 1106 15.86 -9.37 -35.54
N SER A 1107 14.74 -8.70 -35.30
CA SER A 1107 13.65 -8.60 -36.28
C SER A 1107 12.87 -7.30 -36.15
N TRP A 1108 12.39 -6.77 -37.26
CA TRP A 1108 11.52 -5.60 -37.29
C TRP A 1108 10.44 -5.67 -38.35
N GLU A 1109 9.45 -4.79 -38.20
CA GLU A 1109 8.32 -4.66 -39.10
C GLU A 1109 7.94 -3.19 -39.28
N THR A 1110 7.56 -2.82 -40.50
CA THR A 1110 6.99 -1.51 -40.85
C THR A 1110 5.53 -1.65 -41.26
N ALA A 1111 4.65 -0.72 -40.85
CA ALA A 1111 3.22 -0.76 -41.21
C ALA A 1111 2.98 -0.24 -42.62
N SER A 1112 3.75 0.78 -42.99
CA SER A 1112 3.87 1.33 -44.33
C SER A 1112 5.26 1.95 -44.46
N GLU A 1113 5.81 1.92 -45.67
CA GLU A 1113 7.07 2.57 -45.99
C GLU A 1113 6.79 3.60 -47.07
N LYS A 1114 7.14 4.87 -46.83
CA LYS A 1114 7.02 5.92 -47.84
C LYS A 1114 8.37 6.57 -48.01
N ASN A 1115 8.98 6.31 -49.16
CA ASN A 1115 10.34 6.70 -49.53
C ASN A 1115 11.47 5.98 -48.78
N ASN A 1116 11.28 4.81 -48.15
CA ASN A 1116 12.35 4.11 -47.43
C ASN A 1116 13.31 3.37 -48.39
N ASP A 1117 14.59 3.74 -48.42
CA ASP A 1117 15.61 3.09 -49.24
C ASP A 1117 16.19 1.84 -48.57
N TYR A 1118 16.63 1.93 -47.31
CA TYR A 1118 17.15 0.78 -46.55
C TYR A 1118 17.20 1.02 -45.03
N PHE A 1119 17.36 -0.07 -44.28
CA PHE A 1119 17.66 -0.06 -42.84
C PHE A 1119 19.13 -0.39 -42.58
N GLU A 1120 19.82 0.42 -41.78
CA GLU A 1120 21.09 0.04 -41.14
C GLU A 1120 20.75 -0.62 -39.81
N VAL A 1121 21.14 -1.89 -39.63
CA VAL A 1121 21.08 -2.58 -38.34
C VAL A 1121 22.36 -2.26 -37.59
N GLU A 1122 22.23 -1.67 -36.42
CA GLU A 1122 23.38 -1.23 -35.66
C GLU A 1122 23.46 -1.91 -34.29
N ARG A 1123 24.66 -2.35 -33.90
CA ARG A 1123 24.97 -2.95 -32.59
C ARG A 1123 25.87 -2.03 -31.77
N SER A 1124 25.70 -2.06 -30.46
CA SER A 1124 26.54 -1.35 -29.50
C SER A 1124 26.71 -2.18 -28.23
N GLU A 1125 27.90 -2.23 -27.65
CA GLU A 1125 28.11 -2.83 -26.32
C GLU A 1125 27.71 -1.88 -25.16
N ASN A 1126 27.38 -0.63 -25.46
CA ASN A 1126 27.21 0.42 -24.45
C ASN A 1126 26.05 1.38 -24.71
N ALA A 1127 25.20 1.08 -25.71
CA ALA A 1127 24.07 1.90 -26.16
C ALA A 1127 24.44 3.31 -26.64
N ARG A 1128 25.71 3.57 -26.95
CA ARG A 1128 26.21 4.89 -27.37
C ARG A 1128 26.94 4.81 -28.70
N THR A 1129 27.99 4.00 -28.79
CA THR A 1129 28.69 3.76 -30.05
C THR A 1129 28.05 2.58 -30.76
N PHE A 1130 27.29 2.90 -31.79
CA PHE A 1130 26.63 1.92 -32.65
C PHE A 1130 27.49 1.70 -33.90
N GLU A 1131 27.91 0.46 -34.13
CA GLU A 1131 28.50 0.03 -35.38
C GLU A 1131 27.39 -0.53 -36.28
N VAL A 1132 27.41 -0.16 -37.56
CA VAL A 1132 26.52 -0.77 -38.56
C VAL A 1132 27.00 -2.19 -38.80
N ILE A 1133 26.23 -3.16 -38.34
CA ILE A 1133 26.53 -4.58 -38.51
C ILE A 1133 25.85 -5.16 -39.75
N ALA A 1134 24.83 -4.50 -40.28
CA ALA A 1134 24.20 -4.85 -41.56
C ALA A 1134 23.47 -3.69 -42.22
N LYS A 1135 23.29 -3.76 -43.54
CA LYS A 1135 22.30 -2.97 -44.28
C LYS A 1135 21.29 -3.88 -44.95
N VAL A 1136 20.01 -3.62 -44.76
CA VAL A 1136 18.90 -4.40 -45.29
C VAL A 1136 18.01 -3.48 -46.13
N ALA A 1137 17.88 -3.78 -47.42
CA ALA A 1137 17.11 -2.94 -48.35
C ALA A 1137 15.64 -2.81 -47.93
N GLY A 1138 15.11 -1.59 -47.99
CA GLY A 1138 13.70 -1.26 -47.78
C GLY A 1138 12.90 -1.44 -49.08
N HIS A 1139 11.58 -1.34 -48.99
CA HIS A 1139 10.70 -1.57 -50.14
C HIS A 1139 10.31 -0.29 -50.89
N LYS A 1140 10.99 0.84 -50.65
CA LYS A 1140 10.84 2.15 -51.31
C LYS A 1140 9.50 2.84 -51.05
N ALA A 1141 8.38 2.26 -51.48
CA ALA A 1141 7.05 2.81 -51.24
C ALA A 1141 6.00 1.70 -51.22
N THR A 1142 5.42 1.43 -50.06
CA THR A 1142 4.39 0.40 -49.85
C THR A 1142 3.46 0.80 -48.69
N ASP A 1143 2.16 0.69 -48.89
CA ASP A 1143 1.13 0.86 -47.85
C ASP A 1143 0.79 -0.48 -47.15
N SER A 1144 1.63 -1.51 -47.35
CA SER A 1144 1.49 -2.85 -46.77
C SER A 1144 2.63 -3.16 -45.80
N VAL A 1145 2.35 -4.06 -44.85
CA VAL A 1145 3.29 -4.48 -43.81
C VAL A 1145 4.49 -5.23 -44.41
N ASN A 1146 5.71 -4.84 -44.02
CA ASN A 1146 6.94 -5.54 -44.43
C ASN A 1146 7.74 -5.98 -43.21
N GLN A 1147 8.17 -7.24 -43.20
CA GLN A 1147 8.93 -7.85 -42.13
C GLN A 1147 10.38 -8.11 -42.53
N TYR A 1148 11.28 -7.91 -41.59
CA TYR A 1148 12.72 -8.06 -41.76
C TYR A 1148 13.32 -8.80 -40.56
N ALA A 1149 14.40 -9.54 -40.81
CA ALA A 1149 15.14 -10.21 -39.77
C ALA A 1149 16.64 -10.20 -40.08
N TYR A 1150 17.45 -10.17 -39.03
CA TYR A 1150 18.90 -10.23 -39.10
C TYR A 1150 19.47 -11.01 -37.91
N GLU A 1151 20.36 -11.96 -38.16
CA GLU A 1151 21.02 -12.76 -37.11
C GLU A 1151 22.46 -12.26 -36.92
N ASP A 1152 22.79 -11.84 -35.70
CA ASP A 1152 24.12 -11.44 -35.30
C ASP A 1152 24.83 -12.59 -34.55
N ARG A 1153 25.70 -13.28 -35.30
CA ARG A 1153 26.50 -14.41 -34.82
C ARG A 1153 27.83 -14.00 -34.19
N GLU A 1154 28.22 -12.74 -34.32
CA GLU A 1154 29.49 -12.21 -33.78
C GLU A 1154 29.34 -11.76 -32.31
N ALA A 1155 28.11 -11.61 -31.82
CA ALA A 1155 27.82 -11.26 -30.43
C ALA A 1155 27.95 -12.47 -29.49
N VAL A 1156 29.18 -12.82 -29.10
CA VAL A 1156 29.46 -13.89 -28.13
C VAL A 1156 29.19 -13.39 -26.71
N LEU A 1157 28.12 -13.89 -26.08
CA LEU A 1157 27.69 -13.49 -24.74
C LEU A 1157 28.53 -14.18 -23.64
N SER A 1158 29.22 -13.40 -22.80
CA SER A 1158 29.86 -13.85 -21.54
C SER A 1158 29.11 -13.29 -20.32
N ASP A 1159 29.42 -13.78 -19.10
CA ASP A 1159 28.79 -13.25 -17.87
C ASP A 1159 28.99 -11.73 -17.77
N ASN A 1160 27.91 -10.98 -17.57
CA ASN A 1160 27.82 -9.51 -17.63
C ASN A 1160 27.93 -8.85 -19.04
N SER A 1161 27.96 -9.60 -20.15
CA SER A 1161 27.86 -9.00 -21.49
C SER A 1161 26.44 -8.47 -21.73
N LEU A 1162 26.35 -7.20 -22.11
CA LEU A 1162 25.13 -6.49 -22.44
C LEU A 1162 25.32 -5.83 -23.80
N PHE A 1163 24.58 -6.28 -24.80
CA PHE A 1163 24.61 -5.70 -26.14
C PHE A 1163 23.30 -4.95 -26.40
N TYR A 1164 23.41 -3.88 -27.17
CA TYR A 1164 22.32 -2.99 -27.54
C TYR A 1164 22.21 -2.93 -29.05
N TYR A 1165 21.00 -2.84 -29.57
CA TYR A 1165 20.75 -2.79 -30.99
C TYR A 1165 19.75 -1.69 -31.33
N ARG A 1166 19.80 -1.18 -32.55
CA ARG A 1166 18.76 -0.33 -33.14
C ARG A 1166 18.74 -0.45 -34.66
N LEU A 1167 17.73 0.17 -35.27
CA LEU A 1167 17.68 0.41 -36.70
C LEU A 1167 17.83 1.88 -36.99
N LYS A 1168 18.43 2.16 -38.14
CA LYS A 1168 18.33 3.45 -38.81
C LYS A 1168 17.66 3.24 -40.15
N GLN A 1169 16.47 3.78 -40.30
CA GLN A 1169 15.81 3.86 -41.59
C GLN A 1169 16.42 5.01 -42.39
N VAL A 1170 16.77 4.78 -43.64
CA VAL A 1170 17.30 5.79 -44.56
C VAL A 1170 16.35 5.87 -45.74
N ASP A 1171 15.77 7.05 -45.95
CA ASP A 1171 14.85 7.32 -47.04
C ASP A 1171 15.62 7.68 -48.33
N LEU A 1172 14.95 7.62 -49.50
CA LEU A 1172 15.50 7.83 -50.84
C LEU A 1172 16.08 9.25 -51.03
N ASP A 1173 15.65 10.23 -50.24
CA ASP A 1173 16.18 11.58 -50.26
C ASP A 1173 17.39 11.77 -49.32
N GLY A 1174 17.82 10.70 -48.66
CA GLY A 1174 18.95 10.65 -47.73
C GLY A 1174 18.60 11.07 -46.30
N THR A 1175 17.34 11.42 -46.01
CA THR A 1175 16.89 11.62 -44.64
C THR A 1175 16.84 10.30 -43.89
N SER A 1176 17.07 10.32 -42.58
CA SER A 1176 17.10 9.08 -41.80
C SER A 1176 16.50 9.25 -40.42
N SER A 1177 15.82 8.21 -39.94
CA SER A 1177 15.20 8.14 -38.62
C SER A 1177 15.65 6.86 -37.90
N PHE A 1178 15.71 6.89 -36.56
CA PHE A 1178 16.17 5.75 -35.76
C PHE A 1178 15.00 5.10 -35.01
N SER A 1179 15.07 3.78 -34.87
CA SER A 1179 14.21 3.06 -33.93
C SER A 1179 14.63 3.34 -32.48
N SER A 1180 13.80 2.90 -31.54
CA SER A 1180 14.22 2.72 -30.15
C SER A 1180 15.39 1.74 -30.07
N ILE A 1181 16.28 1.96 -29.10
CA ILE A 1181 17.38 1.04 -28.79
C ILE A 1181 16.84 -0.08 -27.92
N ILE A 1182 17.16 -1.33 -28.27
CA ILE A 1182 16.86 -2.50 -27.46
C ILE A 1182 18.14 -3.01 -26.79
N ALA A 1183 18.03 -3.55 -25.58
CA ALA A 1183 19.13 -3.97 -24.72
C ALA A 1183 18.99 -5.46 -24.36
N LEU A 1184 20.05 -6.25 -24.51
CA LEU A 1184 20.04 -7.70 -24.32
C LEU A 1184 21.22 -8.12 -23.41
N SER A 1185 20.92 -8.58 -22.18
CA SER A 1185 21.91 -9.07 -21.19
C SER A 1185 21.45 -10.32 -20.42
N LEU A 1186 22.39 -10.94 -19.69
CA LEU A 1186 22.15 -12.04 -18.73
C LEU A 1186 22.29 -11.54 -17.27
N PRO A 1187 21.36 -11.81 -16.32
CA PRO A 1187 21.34 -11.19 -14.96
C PRO A 1187 22.16 -11.88 -13.82
N LYS A 1188 22.56 -11.12 -12.76
CA LYS A 1188 23.46 -11.50 -11.61
C LYS A 1188 22.83 -11.30 -10.20
N THR A 1189 23.32 -12.02 -9.17
CA THR A 1189 22.79 -12.15 -7.76
C THR A 1189 23.61 -11.47 -6.62
N ASP A 1190 22.94 -10.84 -5.63
CA ASP A 1190 23.49 -10.17 -4.42
C ASP A 1190 23.58 -11.07 -3.15
N LYS A 1191 24.77 -11.51 -2.70
CA LYS A 1191 25.00 -12.10 -1.34
C LYS A 1191 26.38 -11.74 -0.75
N VAL A 1192 26.40 -11.18 0.47
CA VAL A 1192 27.59 -10.70 1.22
C VAL A 1192 28.38 -11.81 1.92
N PHE A 1193 27.70 -12.90 2.29
CA PHE A 1193 28.33 -14.15 2.73
C PHE A 1193 27.92 -15.25 1.77
N SER A 1194 28.87 -16.12 1.43
CA SER A 1194 28.58 -17.34 0.71
C SER A 1194 28.85 -18.55 1.61
N VAL A 1195 28.03 -19.58 1.43
CA VAL A 1195 28.06 -20.79 2.25
C VAL A 1195 28.09 -21.96 1.29
N GLY A 1196 29.11 -22.82 1.44
CA GLY A 1196 29.28 -23.96 0.55
C GLY A 1196 30.21 -25.01 1.11
N PRO A 1197 30.16 -26.24 0.58
CA PRO A 1197 29.16 -26.72 -0.38
C PRO A 1197 27.76 -26.87 0.27
N ASN A 1198 26.70 -26.67 -0.53
CA ASN A 1198 25.34 -27.01 -0.15
C ASN A 1198 24.66 -27.72 -1.33
N PRO A 1199 24.38 -29.03 -1.26
CA PRO A 1199 24.51 -29.89 -0.07
C PRO A 1199 25.97 -30.11 0.36
N THR A 1200 26.22 -30.24 1.67
CA THR A 1200 27.53 -30.63 2.23
C THR A 1200 27.52 -32.09 2.65
N SER A 1201 28.66 -32.79 2.52
CA SER A 1201 28.86 -34.16 2.99
C SER A 1201 29.38 -34.27 4.43
N GLY A 1202 29.55 -33.14 5.13
CA GLY A 1202 30.10 -33.12 6.49
C GLY A 1202 30.92 -31.87 6.81
N MET A 1203 31.37 -31.11 5.81
CA MET A 1203 32.12 -29.87 6.01
C MET A 1203 31.40 -28.69 5.35
N LEU A 1204 30.99 -27.71 6.14
CA LEU A 1204 30.36 -26.48 5.66
C LEU A 1204 31.32 -25.31 5.84
N THR A 1205 31.65 -24.63 4.75
CA THR A 1205 32.48 -23.43 4.77
C THR A 1205 31.63 -22.18 4.62
N VAL A 1206 31.89 -21.20 5.47
CA VAL A 1206 31.35 -19.85 5.41
C VAL A 1206 32.45 -18.92 4.90
N PHE A 1207 32.20 -18.23 3.80
CA PHE A 1207 33.08 -17.22 3.24
C PHE A 1207 32.47 -15.83 3.47
N ALA A 1208 33.29 -14.93 4.01
CA ALA A 1208 33.02 -13.51 4.08
C ALA A 1208 33.78 -12.82 2.94
N ASN A 1209 33.14 -11.87 2.25
CA ASN A 1209 33.78 -11.17 1.13
C ASN A 1209 34.80 -10.10 1.60
N GLU A 1210 34.86 -9.77 2.90
CA GLU A 1210 35.81 -8.83 3.50
C GLU A 1210 36.02 -9.09 5.01
N THR A 1211 37.02 -8.42 5.62
CA THR A 1211 37.29 -8.51 7.06
C THR A 1211 36.44 -7.49 7.83
N TYR A 1212 35.65 -7.94 8.80
CA TYR A 1212 34.75 -7.05 9.54
C TYR A 1212 35.33 -6.60 10.90
N PRO A 1213 35.22 -5.31 11.26
CA PRO A 1213 35.47 -4.88 12.64
C PRO A 1213 34.30 -5.23 13.56
N GLY A 1214 34.58 -5.92 14.67
CA GLY A 1214 33.60 -6.36 15.67
C GLY A 1214 33.42 -7.88 15.76
N ALA A 1215 32.73 -8.37 16.80
CA ALA A 1215 32.45 -9.80 16.96
C ALA A 1215 31.28 -10.22 16.05
N VAL A 1216 31.51 -11.24 15.21
CA VAL A 1216 30.47 -11.90 14.41
C VAL A 1216 30.27 -13.32 14.93
N THR A 1217 29.04 -13.63 15.29
CA THR A 1217 28.64 -14.94 15.79
C THR A 1217 28.06 -15.79 14.66
N LEU A 1218 28.64 -16.96 14.42
CA LEU A 1218 28.16 -17.97 13.48
C LEU A 1218 27.62 -19.16 14.26
N ALA A 1219 26.32 -19.47 14.14
CA ALA A 1219 25.68 -20.58 14.83
C ALA A 1219 25.02 -21.55 13.84
N ILE A 1220 25.31 -22.84 13.95
CA ILE A 1220 24.60 -23.90 13.22
C ILE A 1220 23.42 -24.34 14.07
N LEU A 1221 22.23 -24.33 13.48
CA LEU A 1221 20.96 -24.65 14.10
C LEU A 1221 20.36 -25.90 13.44
N ASN A 1222 19.70 -26.75 14.21
CA ASN A 1222 18.81 -27.77 13.65
C ASN A 1222 17.49 -27.13 13.17
N LYS A 1223 16.60 -27.95 12.58
CA LYS A 1223 15.32 -27.49 12.04
C LYS A 1223 14.36 -26.93 13.11
N GLU A 1224 14.54 -27.30 14.38
CA GLU A 1224 13.81 -26.77 15.52
C GLU A 1224 14.41 -25.46 16.09
N GLY A 1225 15.53 -24.98 15.53
CA GLY A 1225 16.19 -23.75 15.96
C GLY A 1225 17.12 -23.90 17.16
N TYR A 1226 17.45 -25.12 17.60
CA TYR A 1226 18.44 -25.36 18.64
C TYR A 1226 19.86 -25.20 18.08
N VAL A 1227 20.70 -24.45 18.80
CA VAL A 1227 22.12 -24.26 18.45
C VAL A 1227 22.88 -25.57 18.69
N LEU A 1228 23.44 -26.12 17.62
CA LEU A 1228 24.24 -27.34 17.64
C LEU A 1228 25.72 -27.06 17.83
N THR A 1229 26.21 -25.96 17.25
CA THR A 1229 27.58 -25.47 17.42
C THR A 1229 27.64 -23.99 17.04
N GLU A 1230 28.52 -23.23 17.70
CA GLU A 1230 28.68 -21.80 17.51
C GLU A 1230 30.16 -21.41 17.49
N LYS A 1231 30.51 -20.38 16.71
CA LYS A 1231 31.84 -19.79 16.63
C LYS A 1231 31.74 -18.27 16.63
N GLN A 1232 32.66 -17.62 17.33
CA GLN A 1232 32.83 -16.16 17.29
C GLN A 1232 34.01 -15.82 16.39
N LEU A 1233 33.83 -14.86 15.49
CA LEU A 1233 34.87 -14.34 14.61
C LEU A 1233 35.15 -12.90 14.96
N SER A 1234 36.43 -12.56 15.07
CA SER A 1234 36.88 -11.17 15.25
C SER A 1234 37.68 -10.65 14.05
N LYS A 1235 38.23 -11.51 13.17
CA LYS A 1235 39.01 -11.14 11.96
C LYS A 1235 39.06 -12.18 10.81
N ALA A 1236 38.19 -13.19 10.75
CA ALA A 1236 38.33 -14.28 9.77
C ALA A 1236 37.48 -14.11 8.49
N VAL A 1237 38.09 -14.29 7.32
CA VAL A 1237 37.45 -14.25 5.99
C VAL A 1237 36.82 -15.60 5.60
N LYS A 1238 37.25 -16.69 6.24
CA LYS A 1238 36.75 -18.06 6.03
C LYS A 1238 36.57 -18.76 7.37
N THR A 1239 35.47 -19.50 7.54
CA THR A 1239 35.23 -20.34 8.72
C THR A 1239 34.58 -21.66 8.36
N ASP A 1240 35.17 -22.76 8.82
CA ASP A 1240 34.70 -24.11 8.53
C ASP A 1240 33.95 -24.72 9.73
N PHE A 1241 32.88 -25.47 9.46
CA PHE A 1241 32.14 -26.27 10.43
C PHE A 1241 32.22 -27.76 10.04
N ASN A 1242 32.74 -28.59 10.96
CA ASN A 1242 32.64 -30.04 10.85
C ASN A 1242 31.31 -30.51 11.44
N LEU A 1243 30.49 -31.11 10.59
CA LEU A 1243 29.14 -31.55 10.84
C LEU A 1243 28.96 -33.07 10.68
N GLU A 1244 30.04 -33.84 10.47
CA GLU A 1244 29.98 -35.30 10.24
C GLU A 1244 29.24 -36.06 11.36
N LYS A 1245 29.32 -35.55 12.58
CA LYS A 1245 28.63 -36.13 13.75
C LYS A 1245 27.12 -35.92 13.76
N TYR A 1246 26.58 -35.04 12.92
CA TYR A 1246 25.15 -34.79 12.84
C TYR A 1246 24.50 -35.66 11.74
N PRO A 1247 23.24 -36.11 11.90
CA PRO A 1247 22.54 -36.93 10.92
C PRO A 1247 22.26 -36.14 9.62
N ALA A 1248 22.02 -36.85 8.50
CA ALA A 1248 21.63 -36.19 7.26
C ALA A 1248 20.30 -35.44 7.45
N GLY A 1249 20.19 -34.22 6.92
CA GLY A 1249 19.03 -33.37 7.14
C GLY A 1249 19.25 -31.89 6.81
N ILE A 1250 18.20 -31.09 7.02
CA ILE A 1250 18.23 -29.64 6.80
C ILE A 1250 18.71 -28.94 8.06
N TYR A 1251 19.68 -28.05 7.89
CA TYR A 1251 20.27 -27.23 8.93
C TYR A 1251 20.29 -25.75 8.51
N PHE A 1252 20.48 -24.87 9.49
CA PHE A 1252 20.54 -23.43 9.27
C PHE A 1252 21.82 -22.86 9.87
N LEU A 1253 22.56 -22.06 9.10
CA LEU A 1253 23.61 -21.20 9.64
C LEU A 1253 23.00 -19.83 9.92
N LYS A 1254 23.04 -19.39 11.18
CA LYS A 1254 22.68 -18.05 11.61
C LYS A 1254 23.94 -17.22 11.83
N ILE A 1255 24.00 -16.05 11.23
CA ILE A 1255 25.08 -15.08 11.34
C ILE A 1255 24.54 -13.86 12.08
N LYS A 1256 25.06 -13.57 13.28
CA LYS A 1256 24.67 -12.42 14.09
C LYS A 1256 25.86 -11.49 14.27
N LYS A 1257 25.66 -10.20 13.99
CA LYS A 1257 26.60 -9.11 14.28
C LYS A 1257 25.91 -8.13 15.20
N ASP A 1258 26.65 -7.53 16.13
CA ASP A 1258 26.08 -6.52 17.03
C ASP A 1258 25.45 -5.37 16.22
N ASN A 1259 24.21 -5.01 16.56
CA ASN A 1259 23.38 -3.97 15.93
C ASN A 1259 22.92 -4.21 14.49
N LEU A 1260 22.92 -5.46 13.99
CA LEU A 1260 22.29 -5.84 12.71
C LEU A 1260 21.33 -7.02 12.86
N GLU A 1261 20.33 -7.07 11.99
CA GLU A 1261 19.43 -8.23 11.87
C GLU A 1261 20.21 -9.49 11.47
N PRO A 1262 19.96 -10.65 12.12
CA PRO A 1262 20.71 -11.87 11.85
C PRO A 1262 20.39 -12.46 10.47
N GLN A 1263 21.41 -12.80 9.69
CA GLN A 1263 21.26 -13.48 8.40
C GLN A 1263 21.17 -14.99 8.61
N ILE A 1264 20.33 -15.68 7.84
CA ILE A 1264 20.13 -17.13 7.95
C ILE A 1264 20.32 -17.82 6.59
N PHE A 1265 21.23 -18.79 6.54
CA PHE A 1265 21.47 -19.63 5.36
C PHE A 1265 20.99 -21.05 5.63
N ARG A 1266 20.06 -21.54 4.82
CA ARG A 1266 19.64 -22.94 4.85
C ARG A 1266 20.61 -23.78 4.04
N PHE A 1267 21.05 -24.92 4.59
CA PHE A 1267 21.83 -25.90 3.86
C PHE A 1267 21.40 -27.34 4.19
N LEU A 1268 21.70 -28.25 3.28
CA LEU A 1268 21.42 -29.68 3.38
C LEU A 1268 22.72 -30.41 3.72
N LEU A 1269 22.73 -31.17 4.82
CA LEU A 1269 23.78 -32.14 5.13
C LEU A 1269 23.36 -33.48 4.54
N ASN A 1270 24.06 -33.94 3.51
CA ASN A 1270 23.92 -35.27 2.93
C ASN A 1270 25.01 -36.18 3.51
N LYS A 1271 24.74 -37.46 3.61
CA LYS A 1271 25.75 -38.48 3.92
C LYS A 1271 25.82 -39.47 2.78
#